data_AF-A0A7K1ZA11-F1
#
_entry.id   AF-A0A7K1ZA11-F1
#
_cell.length_a   1.000
_cell.length_b   1.000
_cell.length_c   1.000
_cell.angle_alpha   90.00
_cell.angle_beta   90.00
_cell.angle_gamma   90.00
#
_symmetry.space_group_name_H-M   'P 1'
#
loop_
_entity.id
_entity.type
_entity.pdbx_description
1 polymer ?
#
loop_
_entity_poly.entity_id
_entity_poly.type
_entity_poly.pdbx_seq_one_letter_code
_entity_poly.pdbx_strand_id
1 'polypeptide(L)'
;MTTLSLEPLNRSAVREYLESEPYVDDPAAFISEIVANGLEFMLDNPLLLRMLIASASDTRSIPSSREKVFERACRTLATEHNESHPQSAMPRSPETVLAAAGLLFAVQLLASKDGYARNSAYAEVGFVPLSEVRSEVNDNSASEDALSTNLFTGTAEQHLVPVHRQVAEYLGASHLAGLIGRGDLSAGRVCGVLTSPLDGKVVTDLRGLAAWLGSLSAPARDLLIEADPVGMALYGDVSDWPVEDRRQLLRSLSEQTRPEDLGGPSWFDKTEHRYRHAIGQRLGSLCKPDIADSVDEHLDGGSVPALRLVLLGLAEAESGWLGQFACLTPRLEQLLLESTIDEFTRLLAVDAFKRISPSGEASDRALLEVLQGVEEGRIEDSDSELTGTLLWLLYPRAVTLQRVWRYFPNRANILILGRYWQFWEDRLLKGSSVEELRELLEGLASQPEQTVWDAPPTTLEEIVPKLLLRLLNESDRIRPEDVYRWLLTVLDQRIFWNGRRTDEWNELAAKIYRDPVLQKSLIRLWLQDEIKGTGGLGHDGLRQLIFGSLPGDIVSWCATEARASLPADAAIARTFATLPIRCGNALDQTREETIHQLRSEYSNEPELLRYLDEYLTPSRTQEEFERSERIFEAELEEIRAEHERKRRERQEGWRDLLRQSRDEPESNCITVQNLHTLALAYFGLIREVSRQATPIQRVAELVGDKGELLEKAMKALRDSLLRGNLPPVERTAQLISESKHDWLAFPVLAGLAIRESENPQATDRLDDETKRRAVAVYSAVTLMPDQQPDWPKRWVSENPPVVLDVLYRCSLASIEKGDTYLTILNWLEQVDGLEDELHDFRLRLLKSLSVRLPLAQLPILDRLIYLLSKHLDPTELRKLVAQKLAARSMTDAQRIRWMIVDVLVNAGEALHRLDEFIGTNSKRAQHLASFLGRYNLESSSGRGTLEFVGNFATNNPAQVLHALVGVLARHFPPREWRNGRLGDADKMSDLVRSWITDLGGLPTEESGSAFDDLIADKRLSAWRSELDFARYRQQRLQRDTSFKPMGVREVLALLQDGPPADVSDLHVLFYDRLGDLADCIRGDNSDPWRQFWADDRGSPPKQPKSEDSCRDALLAMLRTRLPEDVDAQPEGQYASDRRADLRVVSKDFNVPVEIKKNSHPDLWTAIDDQLISKYTTDPQTDGYGVYAVLWFGSGIDGYPRHPTAHDRPGTPDELKQRLIASLSHEQRRKIGVVVLDVTKPQAQPSRQVKGRGPAVTSPAYSSCMAQGGKDVH
;
A
#
# COMPACT_ATOMS: atom_id res chain seq x y z
N MET A 1 8.22 -9.52 2.22
CA MET A 1 9.01 -8.37 2.67
C MET A 1 8.32 -7.79 3.89
N THR A 2 9.05 -7.60 5.00
CA THR A 2 8.54 -6.89 6.18
C THR A 2 8.90 -5.42 6.01
N THR A 3 7.94 -4.56 5.75
CA THR A 3 8.14 -3.10 5.71
C THR A 3 8.20 -2.57 7.14
N LEU A 4 9.25 -1.83 7.49
CA LEU A 4 9.36 -1.14 8.77
C LEU A 4 8.92 0.32 8.57
N SER A 5 8.03 0.81 9.42
CA SER A 5 7.58 2.20 9.44
C SER A 5 8.12 2.91 10.69
N LEU A 6 8.58 4.16 10.54
CA LEU A 6 9.00 4.99 11.66
C LEU A 6 7.77 5.65 12.28
N GLU A 7 7.61 5.50 13.60
CA GLU A 7 6.47 6.01 14.34
C GLU A 7 6.70 7.46 14.81
N PRO A 8 5.65 8.31 14.87
CA PRO A 8 5.75 9.64 15.49
C PRO A 8 6.18 9.56 16.96
N LEU A 9 6.74 10.66 17.48
CA LEU A 9 7.09 10.75 18.89
C LEU A 9 5.82 10.68 19.74
N ASN A 10 5.79 9.76 20.71
CA ASN A 10 4.72 9.73 21.70
C ASN A 10 4.94 10.79 22.78
N ARG A 11 3.90 11.14 23.55
CA ARG A 11 3.99 12.19 24.58
C ARG A 11 5.07 11.96 25.63
N SER A 12 5.40 10.70 25.96
CA SER A 12 6.52 10.39 26.86
C SER A 12 7.87 10.73 26.23
N ALA A 13 8.09 10.36 24.96
CA ALA A 13 9.32 10.65 24.23
C ALA A 13 9.48 12.16 23.98
N VAL A 14 8.39 12.89 23.67
CA VAL A 14 8.42 14.35 23.56
C VAL A 14 8.84 14.99 24.88
N ARG A 15 8.29 14.54 26.01
CA ARG A 15 8.66 15.06 27.33
C ARG A 15 10.13 14.75 27.66
N GLU A 16 10.57 13.52 27.48
CA GLU A 16 11.96 13.11 27.71
C GLU A 16 12.95 13.90 26.85
N TYR A 17 12.61 14.11 25.57
CA TYR A 17 13.39 14.95 24.67
C TYR A 17 13.47 16.39 25.18
N LEU A 18 12.34 17.01 25.54
CA LEU A 18 12.31 18.37 26.08
C LEU A 18 13.04 18.51 27.43
N GLU A 19 13.03 17.49 28.29
CA GLU A 19 13.79 17.47 29.55
C GLU A 19 15.30 17.46 29.32
N SER A 20 15.76 16.93 28.19
CA SER A 20 17.17 16.89 27.82
C SER A 20 17.68 18.20 27.20
N GLU A 21 16.79 19.12 26.84
CA GLU A 21 17.11 20.33 26.09
C GLU A 21 17.38 21.52 27.03
N PRO A 22 18.59 22.12 27.00
CA PRO A 22 19.04 23.09 28.00
C PRO A 22 18.28 24.43 27.98
N TYR A 23 17.46 24.68 26.96
CA TYR A 23 16.67 25.90 26.78
C TYR A 23 15.21 25.75 27.25
N VAL A 24 14.80 24.56 27.67
CA VAL A 24 13.44 24.26 28.13
C VAL A 24 13.44 24.07 29.64
N ASP A 25 13.18 25.14 30.39
CA ASP A 25 13.18 25.11 31.86
C ASP A 25 12.00 24.29 32.45
N ASP A 26 10.83 24.32 31.80
CA ASP A 26 9.62 23.58 32.18
C ASP A 26 8.93 22.97 30.93
N PRO A 27 9.14 21.68 30.65
CA PRO A 27 8.52 21.00 29.51
C PRO A 27 6.99 21.02 29.50
N ALA A 28 6.34 21.02 30.68
CA ALA A 28 4.88 21.01 30.76
C ALA A 28 4.29 22.38 30.41
N ALA A 29 4.92 23.46 30.88
CA ALA A 29 4.56 24.82 30.49
C ALA A 29 4.81 25.05 28.98
N PHE A 30 5.95 24.56 28.46
CA PHE A 30 6.31 24.67 27.05
C PHE A 30 5.27 23.99 26.13
N ILE A 31 4.87 22.75 26.45
CA ILE A 31 3.81 22.04 25.72
C ILE A 31 2.47 22.79 25.82
N SER A 32 2.15 23.33 26.99
CA SER A 32 0.88 24.07 27.18
C SER A 32 0.82 25.34 26.33
N GLU A 33 1.94 26.05 26.16
CA GLU A 33 2.03 27.24 25.31
C GLU A 33 1.93 26.88 23.82
N ILE A 34 2.54 25.77 23.39
CA ILE A 34 2.41 25.23 22.02
C ILE A 34 0.95 24.91 21.68
N VAL A 35 0.26 24.22 22.59
CA VAL A 35 -1.16 23.88 22.44
C VAL A 35 -2.03 25.15 22.41
N ALA A 36 -1.72 26.15 23.24
CA ALA A 36 -2.45 27.42 23.26
C ALA A 36 -2.31 28.20 21.94
N ASN A 37 -1.19 28.05 21.24
CA ASN A 37 -0.93 28.67 19.94
C ASN A 37 -1.36 27.80 18.74
N GLY A 38 -2.04 26.66 18.95
CA GLY A 38 -2.52 25.81 17.86
C GLY A 38 -1.43 24.99 17.14
N LEU A 39 -0.26 24.82 17.76
CA LEU A 39 0.91 24.17 17.15
C LEU A 39 1.17 22.75 17.65
N GLU A 40 0.18 22.11 18.29
CA GLU A 40 0.31 20.76 18.89
C GLU A 40 0.82 19.71 17.89
N PHE A 41 0.42 19.82 16.62
CA PHE A 41 0.84 18.92 15.54
C PHE A 41 2.36 18.85 15.29
N MET A 42 3.09 19.87 15.73
CA MET A 42 4.54 19.94 15.57
C MET A 42 5.29 19.10 16.61
N LEU A 43 4.63 18.67 17.70
CA LEU A 43 5.27 17.91 18.79
C LEU A 43 5.66 16.50 18.38
N ASP A 44 4.82 15.85 17.57
CA ASP A 44 4.98 14.42 17.24
C ASP A 44 6.01 14.18 16.13
N ASN A 45 6.44 15.25 15.44
CA ASN A 45 7.46 15.19 14.40
C ASN A 45 8.81 15.68 14.94
N PRO A 46 9.87 14.84 14.96
CA PRO A 46 11.17 15.21 15.51
C PRO A 46 11.78 16.49 14.94
N LEU A 47 11.61 16.75 13.63
CA LEU A 47 12.08 18.00 13.03
C LEU A 47 11.27 19.19 13.55
N LEU A 48 9.94 19.11 13.49
CA LEU A 48 9.09 20.26 13.85
C LEU A 48 9.24 20.60 15.33
N LEU A 49 9.43 19.60 16.19
CA LEU A 49 9.78 19.78 17.60
C LEU A 49 11.11 20.51 17.76
N ARG A 50 12.15 20.14 17.01
CA ARG A 50 13.43 20.87 17.00
C ARG A 50 13.27 22.31 16.52
N MET A 51 12.44 22.54 15.49
CA MET A 51 12.15 23.90 15.01
C MET A 51 11.44 24.74 16.09
N LEU A 52 10.49 24.16 16.84
CA LEU A 52 9.85 24.83 17.97
C LEU A 52 10.87 25.26 19.04
N ILE A 53 11.76 24.35 19.44
CA ILE A 53 12.81 24.62 20.43
C ILE A 53 13.75 25.73 19.94
N ALA A 54 14.24 25.61 18.70
CA ALA A 54 15.10 26.63 18.08
C ALA A 54 14.40 27.99 17.94
N SER A 55 13.08 28.03 17.72
CA SER A 55 12.31 29.28 17.64
C SER A 55 12.16 30.01 18.97
N ALA A 56 12.31 29.28 20.09
CA ALA A 56 12.12 29.77 21.44
C ALA A 56 13.44 30.08 22.17
N SER A 57 14.60 29.70 21.62
CA SER A 57 15.92 29.84 22.25
C SER A 57 16.24 31.27 22.68
N ASP A 58 15.88 32.26 21.85
CA ASP A 58 16.23 33.66 22.04
C ASP A 58 15.19 34.45 22.84
N THR A 59 13.89 34.15 22.64
CA THR A 59 12.78 34.95 23.20
C THR A 59 12.09 34.30 24.39
N ARG A 60 12.37 33.02 24.67
CA ARG A 60 11.65 32.19 25.67
C ARG A 60 10.11 32.20 25.50
N SER A 61 9.63 32.36 24.27
CA SER A 61 8.19 32.44 23.95
C SER A 61 7.91 31.64 22.68
N ILE A 62 6.80 30.90 22.66
CA ILE A 62 6.38 30.15 21.48
C ILE A 62 5.70 31.08 20.46
N PRO A 63 6.03 31.00 19.17
CA PRO A 63 5.35 31.76 18.12
C PRO A 63 3.87 31.35 17.95
N SER A 64 3.08 32.25 17.34
CA SER A 64 1.62 32.06 17.15
C SER A 64 1.22 31.33 15.86
N SER A 65 2.16 31.04 14.96
CA SER A 65 1.90 30.33 13.71
C SER A 65 3.12 29.54 13.24
N ARG A 66 2.90 28.56 12.37
CA ARG A 66 3.97 27.68 11.85
C ARG A 66 4.97 28.51 11.04
N GLU A 67 4.51 29.46 10.25
CA GLU A 67 5.36 30.42 9.55
C GLU A 67 6.32 31.13 10.51
N LYS A 68 5.81 31.64 11.64
CA LYS A 68 6.64 32.35 12.63
C LYS A 68 7.61 31.43 13.37
N VAL A 69 7.26 30.15 13.56
CA VAL A 69 8.22 29.13 14.04
C VAL A 69 9.36 28.97 13.07
N PHE A 70 9.05 28.77 11.77
CA PHE A 70 10.08 28.62 10.74
C PHE A 70 10.95 29.88 10.60
N GLU A 71 10.35 31.07 10.63
CA GLU A 71 11.07 32.35 10.58
C GLU A 71 12.12 32.47 11.69
N ARG A 72 11.71 32.25 12.94
CA ARG A 72 12.60 32.37 14.10
C ARG A 72 13.63 31.25 14.16
N ALA A 73 13.20 30.01 13.94
CA ALA A 73 14.10 28.86 13.98
C ALA A 73 15.18 28.94 12.90
N CYS A 74 14.83 29.34 11.67
CA CYS A 74 15.83 29.51 10.60
C CYS A 74 16.82 30.63 10.95
N ARG A 75 16.36 31.72 11.58
CA ARG A 75 17.25 32.78 12.07
C ARG A 75 18.23 32.25 13.12
N THR A 76 17.78 31.43 14.07
CA THR A 76 18.66 30.76 15.06
C THR A 76 19.66 29.84 14.36
N LEU A 77 19.21 28.99 13.43
CA LEU A 77 20.10 28.09 12.69
C LEU A 77 21.12 28.83 11.82
N ALA A 78 20.80 30.05 11.37
CA ALA A 78 21.71 30.91 10.61
C ALA A 78 22.77 31.60 11.48
N THR A 79 22.56 31.71 12.80
CA THR A 79 23.55 32.27 13.73
C THR A 79 24.43 31.18 14.35
N GLU A 80 23.91 29.96 14.46
CA GLU A 80 24.66 28.82 14.97
C GLU A 80 25.68 28.30 13.94
N HIS A 81 26.93 28.17 14.40
CA HIS A 81 28.03 27.69 13.60
C HIS A 81 28.05 26.16 13.56
N ASN A 82 28.23 25.59 12.38
CA ASN A 82 28.40 24.15 12.24
C ASN A 82 29.84 23.76 12.60
N GLU A 83 30.03 23.00 13.69
CA GLU A 83 31.35 22.58 14.21
C GLU A 83 32.22 21.86 13.17
N SER A 84 31.61 21.32 12.11
CA SER A 84 32.28 20.65 11.00
C SER A 84 32.97 21.61 10.03
N HIS A 85 32.88 22.93 10.22
CA HIS A 85 33.27 23.95 9.23
C HIS A 85 34.21 25.04 9.79
N PRO A 86 35.18 25.57 9.00
CA PRO A 86 36.07 26.65 9.44
C PRO A 86 35.32 27.98 9.58
N GLN A 87 35.65 28.75 10.63
CA GLN A 87 34.99 30.00 10.97
C GLN A 87 35.39 31.17 10.04
N SER A 88 34.41 31.96 9.58
CA SER A 88 34.64 33.20 8.83
C SER A 88 35.21 34.29 9.75
N ALA A 89 36.16 35.10 9.26
CA ALA A 89 36.92 36.06 10.07
C ALA A 89 36.10 37.28 10.56
N MET A 90 34.94 37.57 9.94
CA MET A 90 33.95 38.55 10.41
C MET A 90 32.53 38.06 10.09
N PRO A 91 31.70 37.74 11.09
CA PRO A 91 30.34 37.24 10.85
C PRO A 91 29.42 38.35 10.29
N ARG A 92 28.74 38.05 9.18
CA ARG A 92 27.70 38.90 8.57
C ARG A 92 26.42 38.94 9.42
N SER A 93 25.51 39.87 9.09
CA SER A 93 24.20 39.88 9.73
C SER A 93 23.41 38.60 9.39
N PRO A 94 22.58 38.08 10.30
CA PRO A 94 21.77 36.88 10.06
C PRO A 94 20.88 37.02 8.83
N GLU A 95 20.37 38.22 8.55
CA GLU A 95 19.51 38.50 7.40
C GLU A 95 20.25 38.33 6.07
N THR A 96 21.53 38.71 6.03
CA THR A 96 22.36 38.55 4.83
C THR A 96 22.64 37.07 4.57
N VAL A 97 22.89 36.30 5.65
CA VAL A 97 23.11 34.86 5.60
C VAL A 97 21.84 34.12 5.17
N LEU A 98 20.68 34.48 5.73
CA LEU A 98 19.37 33.93 5.36
C LEU A 98 19.01 34.22 3.91
N ALA A 99 19.26 35.45 3.43
CA ALA A 99 19.02 35.80 2.03
C ALA A 99 19.88 34.96 1.08
N ALA A 100 21.16 34.73 1.42
CA ALA A 100 22.05 33.87 0.66
C ALA A 100 21.63 32.39 0.71
N ALA A 101 21.22 31.88 1.89
CA ALA A 101 20.70 30.53 2.04
C ALA A 101 19.41 30.32 1.24
N GLY A 102 18.49 31.29 1.29
CA GLY A 102 17.24 31.25 0.51
C GLY A 102 17.47 31.23 -0.99
N LEU A 103 18.44 32.02 -1.51
CA LEU A 103 18.89 31.93 -2.89
C LEU A 103 19.40 30.53 -3.25
N LEU A 104 20.31 29.98 -2.42
CA LEU A 104 20.86 28.64 -2.63
C LEU A 104 19.76 27.57 -2.60
N PHE A 105 18.79 27.65 -1.69
CA PHE A 105 17.71 26.67 -1.65
C PHE A 105 16.73 26.82 -2.81
N ALA A 106 16.41 28.04 -3.25
CA ALA A 106 15.61 28.25 -4.45
C ALA A 106 16.28 27.65 -5.71
N VAL A 107 17.57 27.91 -5.90
CA VAL A 107 18.35 27.33 -7.00
C VAL A 107 18.36 25.81 -6.94
N GLN A 108 18.66 25.25 -5.77
CA GLN A 108 18.72 23.81 -5.56
C GLN A 108 17.37 23.13 -5.89
N LEU A 109 16.27 23.66 -5.37
CA LEU A 109 14.95 23.04 -5.51
C LEU A 109 14.43 23.14 -6.95
N LEU A 110 14.50 24.32 -7.57
CA LEU A 110 14.02 24.53 -8.94
C LEU A 110 14.86 23.77 -9.98
N ALA A 111 16.16 23.56 -9.71
CA ALA A 111 17.03 22.75 -10.55
C ALA A 111 17.01 21.23 -10.23
N SER A 112 16.18 20.81 -9.26
CA SER A 112 16.09 19.43 -8.75
C SER A 112 17.46 18.85 -8.39
N LYS A 113 18.16 19.53 -7.49
CA LYS A 113 19.49 19.16 -6.97
C LYS A 113 19.42 18.78 -5.50
N ASP A 114 20.31 17.90 -5.08
CA ASP A 114 20.39 17.42 -3.69
C ASP A 114 21.14 18.41 -2.78
N GLY A 115 22.06 19.18 -3.37
CA GLY A 115 22.82 20.19 -2.64
C GLY A 115 24.01 20.74 -3.43
N TYR A 116 25.06 21.11 -2.70
CA TYR A 116 26.24 21.80 -3.24
C TYR A 116 27.53 21.03 -3.02
N ALA A 117 28.40 21.02 -4.03
CA ALA A 117 29.77 20.52 -3.93
C ALA A 117 30.73 21.69 -3.69
N ARG A 118 31.60 21.56 -2.68
CA ARG A 118 32.58 22.62 -2.34
C ARG A 118 33.57 22.92 -3.45
N ASN A 119 33.94 21.89 -4.21
CA ASN A 119 34.87 21.99 -5.33
C ASN A 119 34.28 21.24 -6.52
N SER A 120 34.45 21.81 -7.72
CA SER A 120 34.19 21.18 -9.02
C SER A 120 34.72 19.74 -9.15
N ALA A 121 35.80 19.39 -8.45
CA ALA A 121 36.35 18.03 -8.43
C ALA A 121 35.42 16.97 -7.81
N TYR A 122 34.43 17.39 -7.01
CA TYR A 122 33.44 16.53 -6.35
C TYR A 122 32.02 16.79 -6.88
N ALA A 123 31.90 17.46 -8.04
CA ALA A 123 30.62 17.67 -8.69
C ALA A 123 30.14 16.35 -9.30
N GLU A 124 28.93 15.95 -8.94
CA GLU A 124 28.25 14.75 -9.45
C GLU A 124 26.82 15.10 -9.90
N VAL A 125 26.11 14.14 -10.49
CA VAL A 125 24.81 14.32 -11.18
C VAL A 125 23.74 15.03 -10.31
N GLY A 126 23.84 14.97 -8.97
CA GLY A 126 22.93 15.62 -8.01
C GLY A 126 23.45 16.89 -7.31
N PHE A 127 24.72 17.28 -7.47
CA PHE A 127 25.34 18.35 -6.67
C PHE A 127 25.89 19.50 -7.52
N VAL A 128 25.48 20.73 -7.18
CA VAL A 128 25.92 21.94 -7.91
C VAL A 128 27.31 22.38 -7.41
N PRO A 129 28.32 22.53 -8.29
CA PRO A 129 29.59 23.11 -7.88
C PRO A 129 29.39 24.57 -7.45
N LEU A 130 29.86 24.93 -6.26
CA LEU A 130 29.68 26.30 -5.75
C LEU A 130 30.21 27.39 -6.69
N SER A 131 31.25 27.09 -7.46
CA SER A 131 31.78 28.02 -8.47
C SER A 131 30.77 28.44 -9.54
N GLU A 132 29.79 27.58 -9.85
CA GLU A 132 28.76 27.87 -10.86
C GLU A 132 27.73 28.89 -10.38
N VAL A 133 27.39 28.87 -9.09
CA VAL A 133 26.55 29.92 -8.48
C VAL A 133 27.36 31.21 -8.28
N ARG A 134 28.66 31.10 -7.99
CA ARG A 134 29.56 32.23 -7.72
C ARG A 134 29.82 33.15 -8.92
N SER A 135 29.72 32.64 -10.15
CA SER A 135 29.97 33.46 -11.33
C SER A 135 28.86 34.46 -11.63
N GLU A 136 27.66 34.24 -11.08
CA GLU A 136 26.43 34.97 -11.43
C GLU A 136 25.91 35.85 -10.27
N VAL A 137 26.46 35.72 -9.05
CA VAL A 137 25.99 36.43 -7.84
C VAL A 137 27.06 37.38 -7.30
N ASN A 138 26.70 38.64 -7.05
CA ASN A 138 27.64 39.72 -6.69
C ASN A 138 28.26 39.63 -5.27
N ASP A 139 27.75 38.80 -4.33
CA ASP A 139 28.31 38.62 -2.97
C ASP A 139 28.66 37.16 -2.67
N ASN A 140 29.76 36.69 -3.26
CA ASN A 140 30.28 35.32 -3.13
C ASN A 140 30.58 34.88 -1.69
N SER A 141 30.82 35.83 -0.80
CA SER A 141 31.21 35.57 0.57
C SER A 141 30.01 35.34 1.50
N ALA A 142 28.83 35.87 1.19
CA ALA A 142 27.61 35.57 1.96
C ALA A 142 27.12 34.13 1.75
N SER A 143 27.26 33.58 0.54
CA SER A 143 26.92 32.18 0.25
C SER A 143 27.85 31.20 0.96
N GLU A 144 29.13 31.52 1.11
CA GLU A 144 30.06 30.70 1.90
C GLU A 144 29.72 30.73 3.40
N ASP A 145 29.39 31.90 3.94
CA ASP A 145 28.95 32.02 5.33
C ASP A 145 27.66 31.19 5.55
N ALA A 146 26.68 31.27 4.66
CA ALA A 146 25.44 30.48 4.74
C ALA A 146 25.70 28.97 4.81
N LEU A 147 26.60 28.46 3.97
CA LEU A 147 26.99 27.05 3.93
C LEU A 147 27.79 26.59 5.14
N SER A 148 28.25 27.51 5.99
CA SER A 148 28.95 27.21 7.24
C SER A 148 28.03 27.17 8.47
N THR A 149 26.75 27.47 8.29
CA THR A 149 25.74 27.48 9.38
C THR A 149 25.03 26.14 9.56
N ASN A 150 24.25 25.99 10.63
CA ASN A 150 23.41 24.82 10.89
C ASN A 150 22.20 24.68 9.94
N LEU A 151 22.02 25.60 8.97
CA LEU A 151 21.08 25.43 7.87
C LEU A 151 21.51 24.31 6.89
N PHE A 152 22.80 23.98 6.87
CA PHE A 152 23.36 22.92 6.03
C PHE A 152 24.04 21.84 6.89
N THR A 153 24.04 20.62 6.37
CA THR A 153 24.78 19.49 6.95
C THR A 153 25.73 18.90 5.91
N GLY A 154 26.94 18.56 6.36
CA GLY A 154 27.98 17.97 5.51
C GLY A 154 27.87 16.46 5.44
N THR A 155 28.05 15.89 4.25
CA THR A 155 28.29 14.45 4.08
C THR A 155 29.79 14.13 4.17
N ALA A 156 30.13 12.84 4.23
CA ALA A 156 31.53 12.40 4.30
C ALA A 156 32.39 12.83 3.09
N GLU A 157 31.79 13.28 1.98
CA GLU A 157 32.43 13.48 0.67
C GLU A 157 32.54 14.94 0.20
N GLN A 158 32.53 15.93 1.11
CA GLN A 158 32.56 17.37 0.76
C GLN A 158 31.30 17.90 0.05
N HIS A 159 30.19 17.16 0.13
CA HIS A 159 28.87 17.65 -0.27
C HIS A 159 28.14 18.28 0.91
N LEU A 160 27.37 19.32 0.62
CA LEU A 160 26.55 20.06 1.57
C LEU A 160 25.11 19.97 1.13
N VAL A 161 24.24 19.47 2.00
CA VAL A 161 22.80 19.36 1.78
C VAL A 161 22.06 20.22 2.82
N PRO A 162 20.82 20.64 2.55
CA PRO A 162 20.00 21.28 3.57
C PRO A 162 19.90 20.40 4.82
N VAL A 163 19.86 21.00 6.01
CA VAL A 163 19.62 20.26 7.27
C VAL A 163 18.32 19.46 7.22
N HIS A 164 17.32 20.00 6.51
CA HIS A 164 16.09 19.31 6.20
C HIS A 164 15.40 19.94 4.97
N ARG A 165 14.66 19.13 4.19
CA ARG A 165 13.93 19.60 3.00
C ARG A 165 12.96 20.75 3.29
N GLN A 166 12.12 20.63 4.33
CA GLN A 166 11.17 21.69 4.71
C GLN A 166 11.84 23.04 5.03
N VAL A 167 13.09 23.03 5.54
CA VAL A 167 13.85 24.28 5.79
C VAL A 167 14.25 24.91 4.46
N ALA A 168 14.73 24.10 3.51
CA ALA A 168 15.04 24.56 2.16
C ALA A 168 13.79 25.11 1.44
N GLU A 169 12.66 24.41 1.53
CA GLU A 169 11.40 24.83 0.91
C GLU A 169 10.91 26.17 1.48
N TYR A 170 10.93 26.34 2.81
CA TYR A 170 10.54 27.59 3.45
C TYR A 170 11.46 28.76 3.06
N LEU A 171 12.78 28.60 3.18
CA LEU A 171 13.74 29.67 2.90
C LEU A 171 13.82 29.99 1.40
N GLY A 172 13.72 28.98 0.53
CA GLY A 172 13.60 29.17 -0.92
C GLY A 172 12.32 29.94 -1.28
N ALA A 173 11.18 29.56 -0.71
CA ALA A 173 9.91 30.28 -0.90
C ALA A 173 9.98 31.72 -0.36
N SER A 174 10.60 31.93 0.80
CA SER A 174 10.79 33.26 1.39
C SER A 174 11.62 34.17 0.51
N HIS A 175 12.70 33.64 -0.10
CA HIS A 175 13.51 34.37 -1.07
C HIS A 175 12.70 34.77 -2.31
N LEU A 176 11.96 33.82 -2.90
CA LEU A 176 11.10 34.05 -4.06
C LEU A 176 9.98 35.06 -3.75
N ALA A 177 9.31 34.94 -2.61
CA ALA A 177 8.29 35.88 -2.14
C ALA A 177 8.86 37.29 -1.96
N GLY A 178 10.09 37.40 -1.46
CA GLY A 178 10.81 38.67 -1.34
C GLY A 178 11.11 39.33 -2.68
N LEU A 179 11.48 38.55 -3.71
CA LEU A 179 11.67 39.07 -5.07
C LEU A 179 10.35 39.54 -5.69
N ILE A 180 9.28 38.76 -5.55
CA ILE A 180 7.94 39.10 -6.02
C ILE A 180 7.43 40.38 -5.34
N GLY A 181 7.57 40.48 -4.01
CA GLY A 181 7.11 41.62 -3.23
C GLY A 181 7.83 42.94 -3.57
N ARG A 182 9.06 42.88 -4.09
CA ARG A 182 9.81 44.06 -4.58
C ARG A 182 9.52 44.38 -6.05
N GLY A 183 8.86 43.50 -6.78
CA GLY A 183 8.67 43.60 -8.23
C GLY A 183 9.88 43.18 -9.05
N ASP A 184 10.89 42.54 -8.41
CA ASP A 184 12.10 42.05 -9.07
C ASP A 184 11.85 40.73 -9.84
N LEU A 185 10.69 40.08 -9.63
CA LEU A 185 10.33 38.81 -10.25
C LEU A 185 8.80 38.68 -10.34
N SER A 186 8.28 38.21 -11.48
CA SER A 186 6.84 37.94 -11.58
C SER A 186 6.43 36.66 -10.85
N ALA A 187 5.31 36.72 -10.13
CA ALA A 187 4.67 35.54 -9.53
C ALA A 187 4.26 34.51 -10.60
N GLY A 188 3.77 34.97 -11.75
CA GLY A 188 3.38 34.12 -12.87
C GLY A 188 4.53 33.23 -13.31
N ARG A 189 5.70 33.83 -13.57
CA ARG A 189 6.90 33.11 -14.06
C ARG A 189 7.35 32.03 -13.08
N VAL A 190 7.40 32.33 -11.78
CA VAL A 190 7.79 31.36 -10.75
C VAL A 190 6.77 30.23 -10.67
N CYS A 191 5.47 30.53 -10.64
CA CYS A 191 4.42 29.51 -10.63
C CYS A 191 4.43 28.63 -11.89
N GLY A 192 4.76 29.20 -13.06
CA GLY A 192 4.93 28.47 -14.31
C GLY A 192 6.03 27.40 -14.22
N VAL A 193 7.11 27.68 -13.51
CA VAL A 193 8.22 26.73 -13.29
C VAL A 193 7.86 25.64 -12.28
N LEU A 194 7.02 25.96 -11.30
CA LEU A 194 6.56 25.00 -10.29
C LEU A 194 5.53 24.01 -10.84
N THR A 195 4.91 24.33 -11.98
CA THR A 195 3.82 23.56 -12.58
C THR A 195 4.28 22.81 -13.82
N SER A 196 3.63 21.68 -14.11
CA SER A 196 3.89 20.95 -15.35
C SER A 196 3.15 21.57 -16.52
N PRO A 197 3.78 21.77 -17.70
CA PRO A 197 3.08 22.25 -18.89
C PRO A 197 2.04 21.24 -19.40
N LEU A 198 2.14 19.96 -19.00
CA LEU A 198 1.20 18.91 -19.38
C LEU A 198 -0.21 19.18 -18.84
N ASP A 199 -0.30 19.49 -17.54
CA ASP A 199 -1.58 19.60 -16.86
C ASP A 199 -1.83 20.92 -16.10
N GLY A 200 -0.81 21.77 -15.94
CA GLY A 200 -0.86 23.00 -15.15
C GLY A 200 -0.84 22.76 -13.64
N LYS A 201 -0.57 21.52 -13.19
CA LYS A 201 -0.53 21.15 -11.78
C LYS A 201 0.88 21.21 -11.23
N VAL A 202 1.01 21.52 -9.93
CA VAL A 202 2.31 21.57 -9.26
C VAL A 202 2.93 20.17 -9.21
N VAL A 203 4.18 20.06 -9.65
CA VAL A 203 4.95 18.80 -9.65
C VAL A 203 5.13 18.30 -8.21
N THR A 204 5.03 16.99 -7.99
CA THR A 204 4.99 16.41 -6.63
C THR A 204 6.14 16.91 -5.75
N ASP A 205 7.37 16.92 -6.26
CA ASP A 205 8.55 17.33 -5.49
C ASP A 205 8.55 18.82 -5.15
N LEU A 206 7.89 19.66 -5.96
CA LEU A 206 7.86 21.12 -5.74
C LEU A 206 6.66 21.58 -4.90
N ARG A 207 5.78 20.66 -4.47
CA ARG A 207 4.60 20.99 -3.66
C ARG A 207 4.91 21.74 -2.37
N GLY A 208 5.96 21.34 -1.65
CA GLY A 208 6.35 22.02 -0.41
C GLY A 208 6.82 23.46 -0.64
N LEU A 209 7.66 23.68 -1.67
CA LEU A 209 8.11 25.00 -2.08
C LEU A 209 6.95 25.89 -2.55
N ALA A 210 6.07 25.35 -3.41
CA ALA A 210 4.89 26.04 -3.89
C ALA A 210 3.96 26.45 -2.74
N ALA A 211 3.66 25.52 -1.82
CA ALA A 211 2.76 25.81 -0.71
C ALA A 211 3.31 26.91 0.22
N TRP A 212 4.60 26.89 0.53
CA TRP A 212 5.23 27.99 1.27
C TRP A 212 5.22 29.31 0.48
N LEU A 213 5.44 29.27 -0.83
CA LEU A 213 5.40 30.47 -1.67
C LEU A 213 4.02 31.11 -1.65
N GLY A 214 2.95 30.33 -1.80
CA GLY A 214 1.57 30.84 -1.74
C GLY A 214 1.16 31.29 -0.32
N SER A 215 1.77 30.74 0.74
CA SER A 215 1.62 31.29 2.08
C SER A 215 2.25 32.67 2.22
N LEU A 216 3.49 32.84 1.72
CA LEU A 216 4.31 34.04 1.92
C LEU A 216 4.04 35.16 0.88
N SER A 217 3.44 34.85 -0.27
CA SER A 217 3.24 35.78 -1.38
C SER A 217 1.79 35.78 -1.87
N ALA A 218 1.07 36.87 -1.58
CA ALA A 218 -0.31 37.04 -2.05
C ALA A 218 -0.45 36.96 -3.58
N PRO A 219 0.42 37.59 -4.41
CA PRO A 219 0.34 37.45 -5.86
C PRO A 219 0.52 36.02 -6.39
N ALA A 220 1.29 35.17 -5.68
CA ALA A 220 1.47 33.77 -6.06
C ALA A 220 0.33 32.87 -5.55
N ARG A 221 -0.33 33.26 -4.45
CA ARG A 221 -1.36 32.48 -3.77
C ARG A 221 -2.50 32.07 -4.70
N ASP A 222 -3.07 33.00 -5.45
CA ASP A 222 -4.22 32.73 -6.33
C ASP A 222 -3.88 31.70 -7.42
N LEU A 223 -2.72 31.87 -8.05
CA LEU A 223 -2.22 30.95 -9.09
C LEU A 223 -2.01 29.54 -8.52
N LEU A 224 -1.52 29.44 -7.28
CA LEU A 224 -1.22 28.17 -6.64
C LEU A 224 -2.44 27.48 -6.02
N ILE A 225 -3.46 28.23 -5.60
CA ILE A 225 -4.77 27.69 -5.22
C ILE A 225 -5.41 27.00 -6.44
N GLU A 226 -5.30 27.60 -7.62
CA GLU A 226 -5.80 26.98 -8.86
C GLU A 226 -4.96 25.77 -9.29
N ALA A 227 -3.63 25.90 -9.21
CA ALA A 227 -2.71 24.85 -9.65
C ALA A 227 -2.70 23.63 -8.71
N ASP A 228 -2.77 23.79 -7.39
CA ASP A 228 -2.71 22.66 -6.45
C ASP A 228 -3.35 22.99 -5.09
N PRO A 229 -4.70 23.04 -5.00
CA PRO A 229 -5.37 23.41 -3.76
C PRO A 229 -5.10 22.42 -2.62
N VAL A 230 -4.94 21.13 -2.95
CA VAL A 230 -4.59 20.08 -1.96
C VAL A 230 -3.17 20.29 -1.44
N GLY A 231 -2.21 20.61 -2.32
CA GLY A 231 -0.86 20.97 -1.94
C GLY A 231 -0.82 22.18 -1.01
N MET A 232 -1.55 23.24 -1.35
CA MET A 232 -1.67 24.46 -0.53
C MET A 232 -2.19 24.15 0.88
N ALA A 233 -3.25 23.34 0.99
CA ALA A 233 -3.88 23.02 2.26
C ALA A 233 -3.03 22.08 3.15
N LEU A 234 -2.23 21.18 2.56
CA LEU A 234 -1.47 20.17 3.30
C LEU A 234 -0.04 20.59 3.65
N TYR A 235 0.60 21.44 2.84
CA TYR A 235 2.02 21.79 3.03
C TYR A 235 2.23 23.23 3.47
N GLY A 236 1.31 24.14 3.13
CA GLY A 236 1.39 25.56 3.46
C GLY A 236 0.98 25.87 4.91
N ASP A 237 1.09 27.13 5.28
CA ASP A 237 0.44 27.71 6.45
C ASP A 237 -0.63 28.70 5.98
N VAL A 238 -1.90 28.36 6.25
CA VAL A 238 -3.07 29.18 5.87
C VAL A 238 -3.64 29.97 7.05
N SER A 239 -2.99 29.89 8.22
CA SER A 239 -3.51 30.44 9.47
C SER A 239 -3.77 31.94 9.38
N ASP A 240 -2.82 32.70 8.80
CA ASP A 240 -2.87 34.15 8.77
C ASP A 240 -3.46 34.70 7.45
N TRP A 241 -4.08 33.84 6.64
CA TRP A 241 -4.67 34.25 5.36
C TRP A 241 -5.96 35.07 5.54
N PRO A 242 -6.21 36.05 4.65
CA PRO A 242 -7.51 36.70 4.55
C PRO A 242 -8.66 35.69 4.44
N VAL A 243 -9.81 36.05 5.01
CA VAL A 243 -11.01 35.20 5.02
C VAL A 243 -11.43 34.78 3.61
N GLU A 244 -11.37 35.71 2.65
CA GLU A 244 -11.79 35.43 1.26
C GLU A 244 -10.86 34.43 0.56
N ASP A 245 -9.54 34.53 0.77
CA ASP A 245 -8.55 33.60 0.22
C ASP A 245 -8.76 32.18 0.77
N ARG A 246 -9.07 32.04 2.07
CA ARG A 246 -9.42 30.74 2.67
C ARG A 246 -10.73 30.18 2.10
N ARG A 247 -11.72 31.04 1.85
CA ARG A 247 -12.97 30.63 1.16
C ARG A 247 -12.71 30.20 -0.28
N GLN A 248 -11.80 30.87 -0.99
CA GLN A 248 -11.39 30.49 -2.34
C GLN A 248 -10.66 29.15 -2.35
N LEU A 249 -9.76 28.92 -1.39
CA LEU A 249 -9.10 27.63 -1.23
C LEU A 249 -10.12 26.51 -0.96
N LEU A 250 -11.07 26.73 -0.06
CA LEU A 250 -12.11 25.75 0.25
C LEU A 250 -13.00 25.43 -0.98
N ARG A 251 -13.41 26.45 -1.75
CA ARG A 251 -14.13 26.26 -3.02
C ARG A 251 -13.31 25.47 -4.03
N SER A 252 -12.03 25.81 -4.19
CA SER A 252 -11.12 25.13 -5.11
C SER A 252 -10.86 23.67 -4.72
N LEU A 253 -10.77 23.39 -3.42
CA LEU A 253 -10.73 22.01 -2.93
C LEU A 253 -12.00 21.25 -3.34
N SER A 254 -13.17 21.86 -3.26
CA SER A 254 -14.44 21.20 -3.63
C SER A 254 -14.59 20.92 -5.11
N GLU A 255 -14.13 21.85 -5.93
CA GLU A 255 -14.20 21.74 -7.39
C GLU A 255 -13.15 20.79 -7.97
N GLN A 256 -11.97 20.73 -7.35
CA GLN A 256 -10.81 20.08 -7.97
C GLN A 256 -10.29 18.84 -7.23
N THR A 257 -10.61 18.66 -5.94
CA THR A 257 -10.14 17.49 -5.18
C THR A 257 -10.86 16.25 -5.65
N ARG A 258 -10.08 15.25 -6.04
CA ARG A 258 -10.57 13.92 -6.36
C ARG A 258 -10.21 12.96 -5.22
N PRO A 259 -10.95 11.85 -5.03
CA PRO A 259 -10.63 10.87 -3.99
C PRO A 259 -9.17 10.42 -4.02
N GLU A 260 -8.55 10.46 -5.19
CA GLU A 260 -7.20 10.02 -5.47
C GLU A 260 -6.10 11.00 -5.06
N ASP A 261 -6.40 12.31 -4.96
CA ASP A 261 -5.48 13.33 -4.44
C ASP A 261 -5.11 13.04 -2.98
N LEU A 262 -6.06 12.44 -2.27
CA LEU A 262 -5.93 11.90 -0.93
C LEU A 262 -5.44 10.45 -1.02
N GLY A 263 -4.46 10.15 -1.88
CA GLY A 263 -3.80 8.85 -2.11
C GLY A 263 -4.66 7.58 -2.25
N GLY A 264 -5.94 7.74 -2.60
CA GLY A 264 -6.85 6.68 -3.05
C GLY A 264 -7.19 5.60 -2.02
N PRO A 265 -7.64 4.40 -2.44
CA PRO A 265 -8.15 3.36 -1.54
C PRO A 265 -7.19 2.97 -0.41
N SER A 266 -5.88 3.15 -0.60
CA SER A 266 -4.82 2.90 0.40
C SER A 266 -4.72 3.99 1.47
N TRP A 267 -5.00 5.26 1.17
CA TRP A 267 -5.21 6.28 2.22
C TRP A 267 -6.47 5.99 3.05
N PHE A 268 -7.43 5.32 2.41
CA PHE A 268 -8.68 4.88 3.02
C PHE A 268 -8.57 3.50 3.67
N ASP A 269 -7.38 2.88 3.71
CA ASP A 269 -7.22 1.62 4.44
C ASP A 269 -7.48 1.92 5.93
N LYS A 270 -8.49 1.23 6.45
CA LYS A 270 -9.36 1.77 7.50
C LYS A 270 -8.70 1.83 8.88
N THR A 271 -7.43 1.46 8.98
CA THR A 271 -6.74 1.14 10.24
C THR A 271 -5.67 2.14 10.70
N GLU A 272 -5.20 3.10 9.88
CA GLU A 272 -4.21 4.09 10.34
C GLU A 272 -4.84 5.43 10.77
N HIS A 273 -5.49 5.42 11.95
CA HIS A 273 -5.93 6.63 12.66
C HIS A 273 -4.85 7.73 12.72
N ARG A 274 -3.58 7.34 12.77
CA ARG A 274 -2.42 8.25 12.88
C ARG A 274 -2.22 9.10 11.62
N TYR A 275 -2.45 8.53 10.44
CA TYR A 275 -2.32 9.25 9.18
C TYR A 275 -3.43 10.31 9.02
N ARG A 276 -4.66 9.95 9.42
CA ARG A 276 -5.82 10.87 9.47
C ARG A 276 -5.56 12.05 10.40
N HIS A 277 -5.02 11.79 11.59
CA HIS A 277 -4.68 12.80 12.59
C HIS A 277 -3.67 13.82 12.03
N ALA A 278 -2.56 13.35 11.44
CA ALA A 278 -1.52 14.23 10.90
C ALA A 278 -2.01 15.14 9.76
N ILE A 279 -2.96 14.65 8.96
CA ILE A 279 -3.60 15.44 7.89
C ILE A 279 -4.60 16.43 8.47
N GLY A 280 -5.51 15.97 9.35
CA GLY A 280 -6.50 16.81 10.01
C GLY A 280 -5.86 17.99 10.71
N GLN A 281 -4.73 17.78 11.39
CA GLN A 281 -3.96 18.82 12.05
C GLN A 281 -3.48 19.93 11.11
N ARG A 282 -3.03 19.59 9.89
CA ARG A 282 -2.61 20.57 8.89
C ARG A 282 -3.80 21.37 8.37
N LEU A 283 -4.94 20.68 8.19
CA LEU A 283 -6.20 21.26 7.72
C LEU A 283 -6.94 22.06 8.80
N GLY A 284 -6.66 21.82 10.09
CA GLY A 284 -7.29 22.54 11.21
C GLY A 284 -7.10 24.05 11.10
N SER A 285 -5.95 24.50 10.57
CA SER A 285 -5.66 25.91 10.31
C SER A 285 -6.55 26.55 9.24
N LEU A 286 -7.08 25.76 8.30
CA LEU A 286 -8.04 26.19 7.28
C LEU A 286 -9.43 26.41 7.90
N CYS A 287 -9.88 25.43 8.69
CA CYS A 287 -11.19 25.41 9.33
C CYS A 287 -11.23 26.30 10.57
N LYS A 288 -11.18 27.63 10.38
CA LYS A 288 -11.40 28.61 11.46
C LYS A 288 -12.87 29.06 11.52
N PRO A 289 -13.34 29.57 12.68
CA PRO A 289 -14.73 29.98 12.86
C PRO A 289 -15.23 31.09 11.93
N ASP A 290 -14.34 31.92 11.39
CA ASP A 290 -14.68 33.04 10.50
C ASP A 290 -15.11 32.60 9.09
N ILE A 291 -14.91 31.32 8.74
CA ILE A 291 -15.44 30.69 7.52
C ILE A 291 -16.44 29.57 7.81
N ALA A 292 -17.03 29.52 9.02
CA ALA A 292 -17.97 28.47 9.41
C ALA A 292 -19.19 28.37 8.48
N ASP A 293 -19.64 29.49 7.90
CA ASP A 293 -20.70 29.53 6.90
C ASP A 293 -20.32 28.76 5.62
N SER A 294 -19.12 29.02 5.09
CA SER A 294 -18.59 28.29 3.94
C SER A 294 -18.33 26.82 4.28
N VAL A 295 -17.90 26.50 5.51
CA VAL A 295 -17.75 25.10 5.95
C VAL A 295 -19.10 24.37 5.94
N ASP A 296 -20.17 25.02 6.42
CA ASP A 296 -21.53 24.45 6.43
C ASP A 296 -22.05 24.15 5.01
N GLU A 297 -21.84 25.07 4.05
CA GLU A 297 -22.19 24.86 2.64
C GLU A 297 -21.52 23.60 2.05
N HIS A 298 -20.28 23.33 2.44
CA HIS A 298 -19.53 22.16 1.98
C HIS A 298 -19.94 20.86 2.67
N LEU A 299 -20.49 20.93 3.89
CA LEU A 299 -21.12 19.78 4.55
C LEU A 299 -22.46 19.38 3.91
N ASP A 300 -23.05 20.22 3.04
CA ASP A 300 -24.33 19.95 2.35
C ASP A 300 -24.20 19.66 0.85
N GLY A 301 -23.37 20.41 0.13
CA GLY A 301 -23.28 20.31 -1.33
C GLY A 301 -21.88 19.99 -1.88
N GLY A 302 -20.90 19.72 -1.00
CA GLY A 302 -19.52 19.47 -1.40
C GLY A 302 -19.31 18.13 -2.09
N SER A 303 -18.23 18.01 -2.88
CA SER A 303 -17.77 16.71 -3.36
C SER A 303 -17.31 15.84 -2.19
N VAL A 304 -17.50 14.51 -2.26
CA VAL A 304 -17.11 13.58 -1.18
C VAL A 304 -15.65 13.77 -0.71
N PRO A 305 -14.64 13.98 -1.60
CA PRO A 305 -13.27 14.23 -1.17
C PRO A 305 -13.11 15.51 -0.36
N ALA A 306 -13.74 16.61 -0.79
CA ALA A 306 -13.66 17.88 -0.07
C ALA A 306 -14.42 17.82 1.26
N LEU A 307 -15.56 17.14 1.30
CA LEU A 307 -16.27 16.82 2.55
C LEU A 307 -15.32 16.10 3.52
N ARG A 308 -14.60 15.06 3.07
CA ARG A 308 -13.64 14.32 3.91
C ARG A 308 -12.51 15.22 4.43
N LEU A 309 -11.99 16.13 3.62
CA LEU A 309 -10.98 17.11 4.04
C LEU A 309 -11.50 18.05 5.14
N VAL A 310 -12.73 18.57 4.96
CA VAL A 310 -13.38 19.43 5.95
C VAL A 310 -13.61 18.68 7.26
N LEU A 311 -14.10 17.43 7.19
CA LEU A 311 -14.31 16.60 8.37
C LEU A 311 -12.99 16.33 9.11
N LEU A 312 -11.90 16.05 8.39
CA LEU A 312 -10.56 15.89 8.97
C LEU A 312 -10.09 17.18 9.67
N GLY A 313 -10.28 18.34 9.03
CA GLY A 313 -9.95 19.64 9.64
C GLY A 313 -10.78 19.95 10.90
N LEU A 314 -12.08 19.65 10.87
CA LEU A 314 -12.97 19.82 12.03
C LEU A 314 -12.65 18.86 13.18
N ALA A 315 -12.27 17.62 12.89
CA ALA A 315 -11.85 16.63 13.89
C ALA A 315 -10.62 17.09 14.69
N GLU A 316 -9.78 17.94 14.08
CA GLU A 316 -8.57 18.50 14.69
C GLU A 316 -8.68 20.01 14.95
N ALA A 317 -9.90 20.57 14.94
CA ALA A 317 -10.14 21.99 15.18
C ALA A 317 -9.56 22.43 16.55
N GLU A 318 -9.04 23.66 16.62
CA GLU A 318 -8.42 24.17 17.84
C GLU A 318 -9.41 24.25 19.01
N SER A 319 -8.94 23.92 20.22
CA SER A 319 -9.79 23.87 21.42
C SER A 319 -10.42 25.23 21.77
N GLY A 320 -9.76 26.34 21.43
CA GLY A 320 -10.27 27.69 21.63
C GLY A 320 -11.46 28.06 20.72
N TRP A 321 -11.68 27.32 19.63
CA TRP A 321 -12.70 27.62 18.62
C TRP A 321 -13.96 26.77 18.75
N LEU A 322 -13.94 25.71 19.56
CA LEU A 322 -15.04 24.72 19.64
C LEU A 322 -16.40 25.35 19.94
N GLY A 323 -16.45 26.36 20.82
CA GLY A 323 -17.69 27.06 21.15
C GLY A 323 -18.32 27.81 19.97
N GLN A 324 -17.52 28.19 18.97
CA GLN A 324 -17.96 28.93 17.79
C GLN A 324 -18.42 27.96 16.68
N PHE A 325 -17.87 26.73 16.65
CA PHE A 325 -18.32 25.65 15.76
C PHE A 325 -19.60 24.95 16.20
N ALA A 326 -20.15 25.28 17.37
CA ALA A 326 -21.39 24.69 17.87
C ALA A 326 -22.57 24.81 16.86
N CYS A 327 -22.57 25.84 16.01
CA CYS A 327 -23.55 26.02 14.94
C CYS A 327 -23.56 24.91 13.87
N LEU A 328 -22.44 24.21 13.68
CA LEU A 328 -22.31 23.10 12.72
C LEU A 328 -22.80 21.76 13.27
N THR A 329 -23.06 21.67 14.59
CA THR A 329 -23.47 20.42 15.26
C THR A 329 -24.71 19.80 14.62
N PRO A 330 -25.82 20.54 14.36
CA PRO A 330 -27.02 19.96 13.75
C PRO A 330 -26.76 19.40 12.34
N ARG A 331 -25.86 20.04 11.58
CA ARG A 331 -25.48 19.59 10.24
C ARG A 331 -24.70 18.27 10.29
N LEU A 332 -23.76 18.16 11.22
CA LEU A 332 -23.04 16.89 11.44
C LEU A 332 -23.96 15.77 11.93
N GLU A 333 -24.93 16.06 12.79
CA GLU A 333 -25.95 15.07 13.21
C GLU A 333 -26.75 14.54 12.02
N GLN A 334 -27.17 15.42 11.10
CA GLN A 334 -27.85 15.02 9.88
C GLN A 334 -26.96 14.14 9.00
N LEU A 335 -25.70 14.53 8.81
CA LEU A 335 -24.72 13.79 8.02
C LEU A 335 -24.49 12.38 8.59
N LEU A 336 -24.39 12.26 9.92
CA LEU A 336 -24.23 10.99 10.63
C LEU A 336 -25.36 9.98 10.38
N LEU A 337 -26.54 10.43 9.98
CA LEU A 337 -27.71 9.58 9.70
C LEU A 337 -28.03 9.46 8.20
N GLU A 338 -27.32 10.19 7.33
CA GLU A 338 -27.61 10.24 5.91
C GLU A 338 -27.27 8.93 5.19
N SER A 339 -28.20 8.34 4.45
CA SER A 339 -28.01 7.03 3.81
C SER A 339 -27.10 7.03 2.58
N THR A 340 -26.76 8.22 2.06
CA THR A 340 -25.98 8.40 0.82
C THR A 340 -24.47 8.38 1.07
N ILE A 341 -24.02 8.61 2.31
CA ILE A 341 -22.59 8.65 2.64
C ILE A 341 -22.07 7.26 3.00
N ASP A 342 -20.85 6.97 2.55
CA ASP A 342 -20.15 5.72 2.82
C ASP A 342 -19.64 5.64 4.27
N GLU A 343 -19.34 4.41 4.68
CA GLU A 343 -18.89 4.06 6.04
C GLU A 343 -17.66 4.87 6.49
N PHE A 344 -16.68 5.08 5.60
CA PHE A 344 -15.46 5.82 5.93
C PHE A 344 -15.74 7.32 6.14
N THR A 345 -16.52 7.94 5.25
CA THR A 345 -16.93 9.34 5.42
C THR A 345 -17.69 9.52 6.74
N ARG A 346 -18.51 8.54 7.13
CA ARG A 346 -19.24 8.56 8.40
C ARG A 346 -18.31 8.46 9.61
N LEU A 347 -17.25 7.65 9.56
CA LEU A 347 -16.23 7.61 10.62
C LEU A 347 -15.57 8.98 10.83
N LEU A 348 -15.22 9.69 9.75
CA LEU A 348 -14.67 11.05 9.85
C LEU A 348 -15.69 12.03 10.43
N ALA A 349 -16.98 11.87 10.08
CA ALA A 349 -18.05 12.68 10.64
C ALA A 349 -18.23 12.43 12.15
N VAL A 350 -18.04 11.20 12.63
CA VAL A 350 -18.04 10.89 14.07
C VAL A 350 -16.89 11.59 14.78
N ASP A 351 -15.68 11.55 14.24
CA ASP A 351 -14.51 12.21 14.83
C ASP A 351 -14.71 13.74 14.88
N ALA A 352 -15.18 14.35 13.79
CA ALA A 352 -15.53 15.77 13.71
C ALA A 352 -16.64 16.16 14.71
N PHE A 353 -17.74 15.40 14.74
CA PHE A 353 -18.86 15.63 15.64
C PHE A 353 -18.42 15.55 17.10
N LYS A 354 -17.60 14.54 17.44
CA LYS A 354 -17.10 14.38 18.80
C LYS A 354 -16.20 15.53 19.23
N ARG A 355 -15.42 16.09 18.30
CA ARG A 355 -14.54 17.23 18.56
C ARG A 355 -15.32 18.51 18.84
N ILE A 356 -16.30 18.84 18.00
CA ILE A 356 -16.99 20.14 18.06
C ILE A 356 -18.23 20.16 18.96
N SER A 357 -18.87 19.00 19.18
CA SER A 357 -20.08 18.92 20.01
C SER A 357 -19.72 19.05 21.50
N PRO A 358 -20.48 19.83 22.30
CA PRO A 358 -20.31 19.86 23.75
C PRO A 358 -20.57 18.46 24.34
N SER A 359 -19.66 18.00 25.20
CA SER A 359 -19.79 16.69 25.88
C SER A 359 -21.03 16.68 26.78
N GLY A 360 -21.91 15.69 26.60
CA GLY A 360 -23.13 15.55 27.39
C GLY A 360 -24.15 14.61 26.76
N GLU A 361 -25.31 14.46 27.42
CA GLU A 361 -26.38 13.52 27.02
C GLU A 361 -26.90 13.72 25.60
N ALA A 362 -26.87 14.95 25.07
CA ALA A 362 -27.33 15.23 23.71
C ALA A 362 -26.39 14.62 22.64
N SER A 363 -25.08 14.78 22.82
CA SER A 363 -24.06 14.19 21.93
C SER A 363 -24.09 12.66 21.99
N ASP A 364 -24.22 12.11 23.21
CA ASP A 364 -24.33 10.66 23.40
C ASP A 364 -25.62 10.11 22.74
N ARG A 365 -26.72 10.86 22.78
CA ARG A 365 -27.99 10.48 22.11
C ARG A 365 -27.84 10.42 20.59
N ALA A 366 -27.19 11.40 19.98
CA ALA A 366 -26.95 11.39 18.52
C ALA A 366 -26.10 10.19 18.10
N LEU A 367 -25.00 9.92 18.81
CA LEU A 367 -24.15 8.75 18.52
C LEU A 367 -24.84 7.41 18.78
N LEU A 368 -25.71 7.33 19.80
CA LEU A 368 -26.55 6.15 20.04
C LEU A 368 -27.56 5.91 18.91
N GLU A 369 -28.08 6.97 18.28
CA GLU A 369 -29.00 6.85 17.15
C GLU A 369 -28.29 6.28 15.91
N VAL A 370 -27.02 6.65 15.68
CA VAL A 370 -26.17 6.03 14.64
C VAL A 370 -25.94 4.55 14.94
N LEU A 371 -25.56 4.22 16.18
CA LEU A 371 -25.33 2.83 16.60
C LEU A 371 -26.60 1.97 16.44
N GLN A 372 -27.76 2.53 16.78
CA GLN A 372 -29.06 1.89 16.55
C GLN A 372 -29.39 1.76 15.06
N GLY A 373 -29.02 2.74 14.23
CA GLY A 373 -29.14 2.66 12.78
C GLY A 373 -28.35 1.51 12.17
N VAL A 374 -27.16 1.22 12.70
CA VAL A 374 -26.37 0.04 12.32
C VAL A 374 -27.07 -1.26 12.77
N GLU A 375 -27.52 -1.32 14.02
CA GLU A 375 -28.25 -2.48 14.59
C GLU A 375 -29.51 -2.83 13.77
N GLU A 376 -30.23 -1.80 13.28
CA GLU A 376 -31.45 -1.95 12.47
C GLU A 376 -31.18 -2.16 10.97
N GLY A 377 -29.93 -2.15 10.53
CA GLY A 377 -29.54 -2.27 9.12
C GLY A 377 -29.91 -1.05 8.26
N ARG A 378 -30.19 0.11 8.88
CA ARG A 378 -30.39 1.39 8.20
C ARG A 378 -29.07 2.04 7.78
N ILE A 379 -27.99 1.74 8.50
CA ILE A 379 -26.63 2.23 8.23
C ILE A 379 -25.73 1.02 7.96
N GLU A 380 -25.00 1.05 6.85
CA GLU A 380 -24.04 0.02 6.50
C GLU A 380 -22.76 0.17 7.35
N ASP A 381 -22.33 -0.94 7.97
CA ASP A 381 -21.09 -1.04 8.74
C ASP A 381 -20.45 -2.40 8.45
N SER A 382 -19.89 -2.49 7.26
CA SER A 382 -19.51 -3.76 6.65
C SER A 382 -18.42 -4.47 7.45
N ASP A 383 -17.45 -3.74 7.99
CA ASP A 383 -16.32 -4.26 8.75
C ASP A 383 -16.40 -4.05 10.26
N SER A 384 -17.49 -3.46 10.74
CA SER A 384 -17.72 -3.16 12.16
C SER A 384 -16.84 -2.04 12.73
N GLU A 385 -16.05 -1.30 11.93
CA GLU A 385 -15.19 -0.21 12.44
C GLU A 385 -15.99 0.99 12.95
N LEU A 386 -17.15 1.27 12.36
CA LEU A 386 -18.07 2.29 12.87
C LEU A 386 -18.63 1.86 14.22
N THR A 387 -19.12 0.62 14.34
CA THR A 387 -19.56 0.04 15.61
C THR A 387 -18.44 0.08 16.65
N GLY A 388 -17.23 -0.33 16.28
CA GLY A 388 -16.06 -0.31 17.16
C GLY A 388 -15.73 1.08 17.68
N THR A 389 -15.75 2.08 16.81
CA THR A 389 -15.54 3.49 17.16
C THR A 389 -16.63 4.02 18.10
N LEU A 390 -17.90 3.73 17.80
CA LEU A 390 -19.02 4.17 18.63
C LEU A 390 -19.00 3.49 20.01
N LEU A 391 -18.70 2.18 20.08
CA LEU A 391 -18.51 1.47 21.34
C LEU A 391 -17.35 2.05 22.15
N TRP A 392 -16.23 2.37 21.51
CA TRP A 392 -15.09 2.99 22.17
C TRP A 392 -15.46 4.32 22.85
N LEU A 393 -16.30 5.13 22.20
CA LEU A 393 -16.73 6.44 22.68
C LEU A 393 -17.85 6.35 23.74
N LEU A 394 -18.81 5.44 23.55
CA LEU A 394 -20.04 5.39 24.34
C LEU A 394 -19.97 4.42 25.53
N TYR A 395 -19.04 3.47 25.54
CA TYR A 395 -18.88 2.53 26.64
C TYR A 395 -18.00 3.09 27.77
N PRO A 396 -18.35 2.88 29.07
CA PRO A 396 -19.60 2.28 29.58
C PRO A 396 -20.73 3.31 29.82
N ARG A 397 -20.50 4.58 29.50
CA ARG A 397 -21.35 5.72 29.92
C ARG A 397 -22.76 5.69 29.36
N ALA A 398 -22.90 5.40 28.07
CA ALA A 398 -24.16 5.44 27.31
C ALA A 398 -24.57 4.07 26.76
N VAL A 399 -23.60 3.18 26.48
CA VAL A 399 -23.84 1.76 26.19
C VAL A 399 -23.66 0.96 27.48
N THR A 400 -24.76 0.41 28.01
CA THR A 400 -24.75 -0.36 29.25
C THR A 400 -24.02 -1.69 29.10
N LEU A 401 -23.56 -2.23 30.24
CA LEU A 401 -22.84 -3.50 30.34
C LEU A 401 -23.63 -4.68 29.75
N GLN A 402 -24.96 -4.65 29.82
CA GLN A 402 -25.80 -5.69 29.22
C GLN A 402 -26.00 -5.49 27.71
N ARG A 403 -26.03 -4.24 27.24
CA ARG A 403 -26.26 -3.93 25.82
C ARG A 403 -25.02 -4.17 24.97
N VAL A 404 -23.81 -4.06 25.55
CA VAL A 404 -22.54 -4.21 24.80
C VAL A 404 -22.48 -5.53 24.04
N TRP A 405 -22.97 -6.63 24.66
CA TRP A 405 -22.94 -7.96 24.05
C TRP A 405 -23.75 -8.05 22.77
N ARG A 406 -24.79 -7.22 22.55
CA ARG A 406 -25.55 -7.23 21.29
C ARG A 406 -24.72 -6.87 20.06
N TYR A 407 -23.62 -6.17 20.25
CA TYR A 407 -22.70 -5.75 19.19
C TYR A 407 -21.51 -6.70 19.04
N PHE A 408 -21.54 -7.85 19.73
CA PHE A 408 -20.50 -8.87 19.67
C PHE A 408 -20.49 -9.57 18.30
N PRO A 409 -19.32 -9.99 17.77
CA PRO A 409 -19.15 -10.31 16.34
C PRO A 409 -20.20 -11.26 15.76
N ASN A 410 -20.66 -10.98 14.53
CA ASN A 410 -21.43 -11.93 13.73
C ASN A 410 -20.72 -12.17 12.39
N ARG A 411 -20.27 -13.42 12.13
CA ARG A 411 -19.68 -14.07 10.92
C ARG A 411 -18.69 -13.33 10.01
N ALA A 412 -18.69 -12.00 9.88
CA ALA A 412 -18.23 -11.35 8.66
C ALA A 412 -16.77 -10.89 8.66
N ASN A 413 -16.20 -10.35 9.74
CA ASN A 413 -14.95 -9.56 9.62
C ASN A 413 -13.94 -9.61 10.78
N ILE A 414 -13.54 -10.81 11.24
CA ILE A 414 -12.44 -10.96 12.23
C ILE A 414 -11.03 -10.80 11.60
N LEU A 415 -10.91 -10.33 10.35
CA LEU A 415 -9.62 -10.21 9.67
C LEU A 415 -9.05 -8.78 9.71
N ILE A 416 -9.81 -7.80 10.21
CA ILE A 416 -9.38 -6.41 10.30
C ILE A 416 -9.02 -6.11 11.76
N LEU A 417 -7.73 -5.88 12.04
CA LEU A 417 -7.19 -5.52 13.36
C LEU A 417 -7.46 -4.04 13.68
N GLY A 418 -8.72 -3.60 13.58
CA GLY A 418 -9.14 -2.21 13.76
C GLY A 418 -9.73 -1.89 15.15
N ARG A 419 -10.41 -0.75 15.28
CA ARG A 419 -11.00 -0.26 16.53
C ARG A 419 -12.04 -1.23 17.10
N TYR A 420 -12.74 -1.97 16.25
CA TYR A 420 -13.69 -2.97 16.70
C TYR A 420 -13.01 -4.09 17.49
N TRP A 421 -11.93 -4.65 16.94
CA TRP A 421 -11.15 -5.68 17.62
C TRP A 421 -10.46 -5.15 18.88
N GLN A 422 -9.83 -3.97 18.79
CA GLN A 422 -9.20 -3.30 19.93
C GLN A 422 -10.18 -2.97 21.06
N PHE A 423 -11.45 -2.69 20.72
CA PHE A 423 -12.47 -2.50 21.73
C PHE A 423 -12.64 -3.75 22.60
N TRP A 424 -12.83 -4.90 21.96
CA TRP A 424 -13.07 -6.16 22.66
C TRP A 424 -11.85 -6.69 23.42
N GLU A 425 -10.66 -6.60 22.82
CA GLU A 425 -9.43 -7.07 23.45
C GLU A 425 -8.89 -6.13 24.52
N ASP A 426 -9.03 -4.81 24.37
CA ASP A 426 -8.33 -3.86 25.23
C ASP A 426 -9.27 -2.91 25.97
N ARG A 427 -10.13 -2.19 25.24
CA ARG A 427 -10.97 -1.15 25.85
C ARG A 427 -12.01 -1.71 26.80
N LEU A 428 -12.65 -2.82 26.46
CA LEU A 428 -13.61 -3.50 27.33
C LEU A 428 -12.88 -4.01 28.57
N LEU A 429 -11.73 -4.68 28.40
CA LEU A 429 -10.94 -5.18 29.53
C LEU A 429 -10.46 -4.05 30.44
N LYS A 430 -9.72 -3.06 29.93
CA LYS A 430 -9.14 -1.97 30.76
C LYS A 430 -10.16 -0.95 31.23
N GLY A 431 -11.24 -0.76 30.47
CA GLY A 431 -12.26 0.25 30.70
C GLY A 431 -13.31 -0.12 31.75
N SER A 432 -13.40 -1.39 32.15
CA SER A 432 -14.34 -1.87 33.17
C SER A 432 -13.69 -2.00 34.56
N SER A 433 -14.45 -1.66 35.60
CA SER A 433 -14.13 -2.02 36.99
C SER A 433 -14.36 -3.52 37.24
N VAL A 434 -13.82 -4.05 38.34
CA VAL A 434 -14.01 -5.44 38.77
C VAL A 434 -15.50 -5.81 38.93
N GLU A 435 -16.32 -4.89 39.43
CA GLU A 435 -17.76 -5.05 39.56
C GLU A 435 -18.46 -5.08 38.20
N GLU A 436 -18.03 -4.23 37.27
CA GLU A 436 -18.56 -4.18 35.91
C GLU A 436 -18.19 -5.43 35.10
N LEU A 437 -16.98 -5.98 35.30
CA LEU A 437 -16.56 -7.27 34.71
C LEU A 437 -17.47 -8.42 35.16
N ARG A 438 -17.88 -8.44 36.42
CA ARG A 438 -18.86 -9.42 36.93
C ARG A 438 -20.20 -9.25 36.23
N GLU A 439 -20.69 -8.01 36.10
CA GLU A 439 -21.96 -7.74 35.42
C GLU A 439 -21.90 -8.09 33.93
N LEU A 440 -20.76 -7.90 33.26
CA LEU A 440 -20.56 -8.35 31.86
C LEU A 440 -20.70 -9.86 31.74
N LEU A 441 -20.03 -10.63 32.59
CA LEU A 441 -20.11 -12.09 32.60
C LEU A 441 -21.52 -12.57 32.99
N GLU A 442 -22.22 -11.85 33.87
CA GLU A 442 -23.64 -12.09 34.17
C GLU A 442 -24.56 -11.80 33.00
N GLY A 443 -24.33 -10.71 32.28
CA GLY A 443 -25.06 -10.40 31.06
C GLY A 443 -24.91 -11.52 30.03
N LEU A 444 -23.68 -12.02 29.83
CA LEU A 444 -23.39 -13.11 28.91
C LEU A 444 -24.11 -14.41 29.30
N ALA A 445 -24.04 -14.80 30.58
CA ALA A 445 -24.64 -16.04 31.07
C ALA A 445 -26.17 -15.99 31.25
N SER A 446 -26.78 -14.81 31.30
CA SER A 446 -28.23 -14.65 31.47
C SER A 446 -29.02 -14.62 30.16
N GLN A 447 -28.35 -14.58 28.99
CA GLN A 447 -29.00 -14.53 27.67
C GLN A 447 -28.55 -15.65 26.70
N PRO A 448 -28.51 -16.94 27.12
CA PRO A 448 -27.93 -18.04 26.35
C PRO A 448 -28.61 -18.32 24.99
N GLU A 449 -29.88 -17.90 24.82
CA GLU A 449 -30.66 -18.09 23.58
C GLU A 449 -30.48 -16.96 22.55
N GLN A 450 -30.10 -15.75 22.98
CA GLN A 450 -29.65 -14.68 22.07
C GLN A 450 -28.17 -14.87 21.67
N THR A 451 -27.42 -15.66 22.44
CA THR A 451 -26.03 -16.07 22.16
C THR A 451 -25.91 -17.27 21.21
N VAL A 452 -26.85 -17.46 20.28
CA VAL A 452 -26.54 -18.23 19.06
C VAL A 452 -25.71 -17.31 18.16
N TRP A 453 -24.47 -17.07 18.58
CA TRP A 453 -23.51 -16.32 17.79
C TRP A 453 -23.17 -17.19 16.59
N ASP A 454 -23.52 -16.72 15.40
CA ASP A 454 -22.95 -17.29 14.20
C ASP A 454 -21.43 -16.95 14.11
N ALA A 455 -20.84 -16.17 15.03
CA ALA A 455 -19.41 -15.86 15.13
C ALA A 455 -18.48 -17.08 14.96
N PRO A 456 -17.30 -16.92 14.33
CA PRO A 456 -16.22 -17.90 14.41
C PRO A 456 -15.87 -18.21 15.89
N PRO A 457 -15.76 -19.49 16.27
CA PRO A 457 -15.57 -19.92 17.66
C PRO A 457 -14.39 -19.27 18.40
N THR A 458 -13.37 -18.82 17.67
CA THR A 458 -12.07 -18.38 18.21
C THR A 458 -12.12 -17.08 19.02
N THR A 459 -13.08 -16.18 18.80
CA THR A 459 -13.05 -14.86 19.47
C THR A 459 -13.57 -14.86 20.91
N LEU A 460 -14.65 -15.61 21.21
CA LEU A 460 -15.12 -15.79 22.60
C LEU A 460 -14.11 -16.59 23.43
N GLU A 461 -13.46 -17.56 22.78
CA GLU A 461 -12.37 -18.35 23.38
C GLU A 461 -11.18 -17.47 23.78
N GLU A 462 -10.97 -16.29 23.20
CA GLU A 462 -9.88 -15.39 23.58
C GLU A 462 -10.29 -14.35 24.65
N ILE A 463 -11.48 -13.75 24.52
CA ILE A 463 -11.90 -12.62 25.39
C ILE A 463 -12.34 -13.10 26.78
N VAL A 464 -13.11 -14.19 26.87
CA VAL A 464 -13.70 -14.62 28.14
C VAL A 464 -12.66 -15.11 29.15
N PRO A 465 -11.63 -15.88 28.77
CA PRO A 465 -10.53 -16.21 29.69
C PRO A 465 -9.83 -14.98 30.23
N LYS A 466 -9.60 -13.94 29.41
CA LYS A 466 -8.99 -12.66 29.84
C LYS A 466 -9.87 -11.94 30.88
N LEU A 467 -11.18 -11.87 30.64
CA LEU A 467 -12.16 -11.29 31.59
C LEU A 467 -12.15 -12.05 32.93
N LEU A 468 -12.25 -13.39 32.88
CA LEU A 468 -12.27 -14.25 34.06
C LEU A 468 -10.96 -14.20 34.84
N LEU A 469 -9.83 -14.26 34.14
CA LEU A 469 -8.50 -14.21 34.76
C LEU A 469 -8.29 -12.89 35.50
N ARG A 470 -8.66 -11.76 34.88
CA ARG A 470 -8.60 -10.44 35.53
C ARG A 470 -9.50 -10.39 36.76
N LEU A 471 -10.75 -10.84 36.64
CA LEU A 471 -11.70 -10.88 37.76
C LEU A 471 -11.17 -11.72 38.93
N LEU A 472 -10.64 -12.93 38.66
CA LEU A 472 -10.07 -13.84 39.66
C LEU A 472 -8.75 -13.35 40.27
N ASN A 473 -8.06 -12.43 39.62
CA ASN A 473 -6.84 -11.81 40.14
C ASN A 473 -7.12 -10.57 41.00
N GLU A 474 -8.18 -9.83 40.68
CA GLU A 474 -8.50 -8.55 41.32
C GLU A 474 -9.65 -8.64 42.34
N SER A 475 -10.35 -9.78 42.46
CA SER A 475 -11.47 -9.96 43.39
C SER A 475 -11.36 -11.23 44.24
N ASP A 476 -11.40 -11.04 45.56
CA ASP A 476 -11.45 -12.14 46.54
C ASP A 476 -12.88 -12.64 46.84
N ARG A 477 -13.90 -12.04 46.20
CA ARG A 477 -15.33 -12.24 46.54
C ARG A 477 -16.14 -12.89 45.42
N ILE A 478 -15.58 -13.90 44.74
CA ILE A 478 -16.27 -14.58 43.64
C ILE A 478 -16.76 -15.95 44.13
N ARG A 479 -18.03 -16.25 43.86
CA ARG A 479 -18.59 -17.56 44.20
C ARG A 479 -18.22 -18.58 43.11
N PRO A 480 -17.76 -19.79 43.47
CA PRO A 480 -17.43 -20.83 42.50
C PRO A 480 -18.58 -21.17 41.55
N GLU A 481 -19.84 -21.05 42.00
CA GLU A 481 -21.04 -21.27 41.19
C GLU A 481 -21.15 -20.30 40.02
N ASP A 482 -20.72 -19.05 40.22
CA ASP A 482 -20.74 -18.03 39.16
C ASP A 482 -19.66 -18.34 38.12
N VAL A 483 -18.44 -18.66 38.56
CA VAL A 483 -17.33 -19.08 37.69
C VAL A 483 -17.69 -20.31 36.86
N TYR A 484 -18.29 -21.31 37.49
CA TYR A 484 -18.75 -22.53 36.84
C TYR A 484 -19.75 -22.24 35.72
N ARG A 485 -20.76 -21.42 36.01
CA ARG A 485 -21.80 -21.02 35.05
C ARG A 485 -21.23 -20.20 33.88
N TRP A 486 -20.33 -19.25 34.15
CA TRP A 486 -19.68 -18.46 33.09
C TRP A 486 -18.86 -19.32 32.14
N LEU A 487 -18.06 -20.25 32.67
CA LEU A 487 -17.25 -21.16 31.87
C LEU A 487 -18.11 -22.06 30.99
N LEU A 488 -19.20 -22.61 31.52
CA LEU A 488 -20.13 -23.42 30.73
C LEU A 488 -20.78 -22.64 29.59
N THR A 489 -21.10 -21.36 29.80
CA THR A 489 -21.74 -20.51 28.78
C THR A 489 -20.92 -20.41 27.49
N VAL A 490 -19.58 -20.43 27.60
CA VAL A 490 -18.68 -20.38 26.44
C VAL A 490 -18.38 -21.76 25.89
N LEU A 491 -18.12 -22.72 26.77
CA LEU A 491 -17.69 -24.07 26.37
C LEU A 491 -18.82 -24.88 25.73
N ASP A 492 -20.09 -24.56 25.98
CA ASP A 492 -21.25 -25.28 25.44
C ASP A 492 -21.66 -24.83 24.02
N GLN A 493 -21.04 -23.76 23.49
CA GLN A 493 -21.27 -23.29 22.12
C GLN A 493 -20.44 -24.10 21.11
N ARG A 494 -21.12 -24.85 20.24
CA ARG A 494 -20.54 -25.87 19.34
C ARG A 494 -19.44 -25.31 18.40
N ILE A 495 -18.27 -25.96 18.36
CA ILE A 495 -17.50 -26.48 17.19
C ILE A 495 -16.05 -26.80 17.65
N PHE A 496 -15.65 -28.08 17.59
CA PHE A 496 -14.27 -28.60 17.61
C PHE A 496 -13.26 -27.99 18.63
N TRP A 497 -13.27 -28.50 19.87
CA TRP A 497 -12.05 -28.49 20.71
C TRP A 497 -10.96 -29.37 20.04
N ASN A 498 -10.14 -28.78 19.18
CA ASN A 498 -9.01 -29.45 18.50
C ASN A 498 -7.75 -29.57 19.38
N GLY A 499 -7.88 -29.45 20.70
CA GLY A 499 -6.78 -29.67 21.66
C GLY A 499 -5.66 -28.62 21.65
N ARG A 500 -5.77 -27.51 20.89
CA ARG A 500 -4.87 -26.34 21.04
C ARG A 500 -5.51 -25.32 21.97
N ARG A 501 -5.03 -25.25 23.22
CA ARG A 501 -5.34 -24.15 24.15
C ARG A 501 -4.56 -22.91 23.75
N THR A 502 -5.19 -21.74 23.79
CA THR A 502 -4.47 -20.45 23.75
C THR A 502 -3.71 -20.25 25.07
N ASP A 503 -2.78 -19.30 25.09
CA ASP A 503 -1.98 -19.01 26.28
C ASP A 503 -2.86 -18.54 27.45
N GLU A 504 -3.95 -17.83 27.18
CA GLU A 504 -4.88 -17.34 28.21
C GLU A 504 -5.67 -18.48 28.86
N TRP A 505 -6.07 -19.50 28.10
CA TRP A 505 -6.69 -20.70 28.67
C TRP A 505 -5.71 -21.49 29.54
N ASN A 506 -4.44 -21.53 29.16
CA ASN A 506 -3.39 -22.16 29.97
C ASN A 506 -3.15 -21.38 31.27
N GLU A 507 -3.18 -20.05 31.21
CA GLU A 507 -3.02 -19.20 32.39
C GLU A 507 -4.21 -19.29 33.33
N LEU A 508 -5.44 -19.30 32.80
CA LEU A 508 -6.66 -19.54 33.59
C LEU A 508 -6.64 -20.93 34.24
N ALA A 509 -6.22 -21.96 33.52
CA ALA A 509 -6.03 -23.30 34.08
C ALA A 509 -5.01 -23.28 35.23
N ALA A 510 -3.85 -22.66 35.04
CA ALA A 510 -2.83 -22.54 36.07
C ALA A 510 -3.32 -21.76 37.30
N LYS A 511 -4.13 -20.70 37.12
CA LYS A 511 -4.77 -19.96 38.20
C LYS A 511 -5.73 -20.86 39.00
N ILE A 512 -6.56 -21.65 38.32
CA ILE A 512 -7.45 -22.63 38.96
C ILE A 512 -6.63 -23.67 39.75
N TYR A 513 -5.53 -24.18 39.19
CA TYR A 513 -4.68 -25.18 39.87
C TYR A 513 -3.96 -24.61 41.10
N ARG A 514 -3.66 -23.31 41.11
CA ARG A 514 -3.07 -22.61 42.27
C ARG A 514 -4.10 -22.27 43.36
N ASP A 515 -5.39 -22.40 43.08
CA ASP A 515 -6.48 -22.22 44.04
C ASP A 515 -7.25 -23.53 44.26
N PRO A 516 -6.76 -24.41 45.16
CA PRO A 516 -7.39 -25.70 45.44
C PRO A 516 -8.84 -25.58 45.93
N VAL A 517 -9.22 -24.45 46.55
CA VAL A 517 -10.58 -24.23 47.06
C VAL A 517 -11.54 -24.00 45.90
N LEU A 518 -11.17 -23.12 44.98
CA LEU A 518 -11.93 -22.87 43.75
C LEU A 518 -12.01 -24.15 42.91
N GLN A 519 -10.88 -24.81 42.66
CA GLN A 519 -10.82 -26.03 41.84
C GLN A 519 -11.71 -27.15 42.39
N LYS A 520 -11.65 -27.44 43.70
CA LYS A 520 -12.51 -28.45 44.35
C LYS A 520 -13.99 -28.09 44.25
N SER A 521 -14.33 -26.81 44.38
CA SER A 521 -15.70 -26.32 44.25
C SER A 521 -16.22 -26.49 42.82
N LEU A 522 -15.40 -26.19 41.81
CA LEU A 522 -15.74 -26.43 40.39
C LEU A 522 -15.89 -27.93 40.08
N ILE A 523 -15.02 -28.79 40.61
CA ILE A 523 -15.13 -30.25 40.50
C ILE A 523 -16.44 -30.74 41.11
N ARG A 524 -16.82 -30.25 42.29
CA ARG A 524 -18.09 -30.61 42.93
C ARG A 524 -19.29 -30.24 42.06
N LEU A 525 -19.33 -29.02 41.50
CA LEU A 525 -20.41 -28.57 40.62
C LEU A 525 -20.47 -29.39 39.33
N TRP A 526 -19.31 -29.65 38.72
CA TRP A 526 -19.18 -30.48 37.53
C TRP A 526 -19.75 -31.89 37.74
N LEU A 527 -19.42 -32.54 38.86
CA LEU A 527 -19.93 -33.85 39.22
C LEU A 527 -21.44 -33.86 39.46
N GLN A 528 -21.97 -32.82 40.10
CA GLN A 528 -23.41 -32.72 40.36
C GLN A 528 -24.21 -32.68 39.05
N ASP A 529 -23.72 -31.99 38.03
CA ASP A 529 -24.35 -31.97 36.70
C ASP A 529 -24.13 -33.29 35.93
N GLU A 530 -22.95 -33.91 36.07
CA GLU A 530 -22.64 -35.22 35.49
C GLU A 530 -23.64 -36.28 35.96
N ILE A 531 -23.89 -36.32 37.28
CA ILE A 531 -24.78 -37.29 37.93
C ILE A 531 -26.24 -37.08 37.54
N LYS A 532 -26.67 -35.82 37.41
CA LYS A 532 -28.03 -35.48 36.96
C LYS A 532 -28.25 -35.74 35.47
N GLY A 533 -27.19 -36.04 34.71
CA GLY A 533 -27.25 -36.18 33.26
C GLY A 533 -27.64 -34.89 32.55
N THR A 534 -27.39 -33.74 33.19
CA THR A 534 -27.72 -32.40 32.66
C THR A 534 -26.52 -31.74 31.96
N GLY A 535 -25.39 -32.44 31.86
CA GLY A 535 -24.19 -31.96 31.16
C GLY A 535 -24.40 -31.84 29.65
N GLY A 536 -24.24 -30.62 29.12
CA GLY A 536 -24.15 -30.34 27.68
C GLY A 536 -22.76 -30.68 27.10
N LEU A 537 -22.50 -30.25 25.87
CA LEU A 537 -21.22 -30.46 25.17
C LEU A 537 -20.05 -29.71 25.84
N GLY A 538 -20.32 -28.58 26.52
CA GLY A 538 -19.31 -27.79 27.24
C GLY A 538 -18.77 -28.45 28.51
N HIS A 539 -19.42 -29.50 28.98
CA HIS A 539 -19.06 -30.23 30.19
C HIS A 539 -17.71 -30.98 30.02
N ASP A 540 -17.41 -31.47 28.82
CA ASP A 540 -16.13 -32.12 28.49
C ASP A 540 -14.97 -31.12 28.40
N GLY A 541 -15.20 -29.93 27.84
CA GLY A 541 -14.21 -28.84 27.80
C GLY A 541 -13.85 -28.38 29.21
N LEU A 542 -14.86 -28.24 30.08
CA LEU A 542 -14.65 -27.86 31.47
C LEU A 542 -13.89 -28.94 32.25
N ARG A 543 -14.19 -30.22 31.97
CA ARG A 543 -13.44 -31.36 32.54
C ARG A 543 -11.95 -31.24 32.23
N GLN A 544 -11.59 -31.00 30.96
CA GLN A 544 -10.18 -30.85 30.60
C GLN A 544 -9.52 -29.67 31.35
N LEU A 545 -10.24 -28.57 31.56
CA LEU A 545 -9.74 -27.39 32.26
C LEU A 545 -9.48 -27.67 33.74
N ILE A 546 -10.41 -28.32 34.45
CA ILE A 546 -10.32 -28.51 35.92
C ILE A 546 -9.51 -29.76 36.35
N PHE A 547 -9.35 -30.77 35.47
CA PHE A 547 -8.64 -32.01 35.77
C PHE A 547 -7.20 -32.10 35.21
N GLY A 548 -6.64 -31.02 34.65
CA GLY A 548 -5.28 -31.06 34.08
C GLY A 548 -4.17 -31.27 35.10
N SER A 549 -4.28 -30.64 36.28
CA SER A 549 -3.39 -30.86 37.43
C SER A 549 -4.25 -30.82 38.69
N LEU A 550 -4.25 -31.89 39.47
CA LEU A 550 -5.10 -32.00 40.66
C LEU A 550 -4.38 -31.57 41.94
N PRO A 551 -5.11 -31.08 42.97
CA PRO A 551 -4.53 -30.81 44.28
C PRO A 551 -3.97 -32.09 44.89
N GLY A 552 -2.82 -32.00 45.58
CA GLY A 552 -2.16 -33.18 46.18
C GLY A 552 -3.02 -33.92 47.23
N ASP A 553 -4.04 -33.27 47.79
CA ASP A 553 -4.98 -33.85 48.75
C ASP A 553 -6.30 -34.32 48.13
N ILE A 554 -6.40 -34.38 46.79
CA ILE A 554 -7.64 -34.74 46.07
C ILE A 554 -8.22 -36.11 46.49
N VAL A 555 -7.35 -37.09 46.78
CA VAL A 555 -7.77 -38.44 47.19
C VAL A 555 -8.49 -38.39 48.55
N SER A 556 -7.87 -37.73 49.54
CA SER A 556 -8.44 -37.56 50.88
C SER A 556 -9.64 -36.61 50.90
N TRP A 557 -9.65 -35.57 50.06
CA TRP A 557 -10.80 -34.70 49.87
C TRP A 557 -11.99 -35.46 49.28
N CYS A 558 -11.81 -36.22 48.20
CA CYS A 558 -12.86 -37.05 47.62
C CYS A 558 -13.41 -38.06 48.62
N ALA A 559 -12.55 -38.65 49.45
CA ALA A 559 -12.99 -39.53 50.53
C ALA A 559 -13.88 -38.80 51.55
N THR A 560 -13.52 -37.57 51.91
CA THR A 560 -14.29 -36.73 52.84
C THR A 560 -15.66 -36.35 52.24
N GLU A 561 -15.70 -35.98 50.96
CA GLU A 561 -16.95 -35.67 50.25
C GLU A 561 -17.86 -36.90 50.10
N ALA A 562 -17.28 -38.07 49.80
CA ALA A 562 -18.00 -39.33 49.71
C ALA A 562 -18.68 -39.69 51.03
N ARG A 563 -17.98 -39.53 52.16
CA ARG A 563 -18.53 -39.72 53.51
C ARG A 563 -19.65 -38.76 53.83
N ALA A 564 -19.44 -37.47 53.55
CA ALA A 564 -20.43 -36.43 53.80
C ALA A 564 -21.70 -36.64 52.97
N SER A 565 -21.57 -37.15 51.75
CA SER A 565 -22.68 -37.41 50.83
C SER A 565 -23.38 -38.73 51.07
N LEU A 566 -22.73 -39.70 51.73
CA LEU A 566 -23.23 -41.06 51.97
C LEU A 566 -24.66 -41.13 52.56
N PRO A 567 -25.05 -40.27 53.53
CA PRO A 567 -26.40 -40.28 54.09
C PRO A 567 -27.45 -39.58 53.22
N ALA A 568 -27.01 -38.68 52.32
CA ALA A 568 -27.86 -37.76 51.58
C ALA A 568 -28.15 -38.24 50.15
N ASP A 569 -27.15 -38.76 49.46
CA ASP A 569 -27.26 -39.23 48.07
C ASP A 569 -26.20 -40.31 47.78
N ALA A 570 -26.67 -41.55 47.62
CA ALA A 570 -25.83 -42.71 47.35
C ALA A 570 -25.10 -42.63 45.99
N ALA A 571 -25.69 -41.98 44.98
CA ALA A 571 -25.06 -41.82 43.67
C ALA A 571 -23.92 -40.79 43.72
N ILE A 572 -24.11 -39.68 44.44
CA ILE A 572 -23.06 -38.68 44.68
C ILE A 572 -21.92 -39.29 45.49
N ALA A 573 -22.25 -40.00 46.58
CA ALA A 573 -21.25 -40.67 47.41
C ALA A 573 -20.43 -41.69 46.60
N ARG A 574 -21.06 -42.51 45.75
CA ARG A 574 -20.39 -43.48 44.87
C ARG A 574 -19.48 -42.80 43.86
N THR A 575 -19.91 -41.68 43.30
CA THR A 575 -19.12 -40.95 42.28
C THR A 575 -17.87 -40.32 42.92
N PHE A 576 -18.00 -39.66 44.08
CA PHE A 576 -16.82 -39.18 44.82
C PHE A 576 -15.90 -40.31 45.27
N ALA A 577 -16.46 -41.46 45.67
CA ALA A 577 -15.68 -42.62 46.13
C ALA A 577 -14.77 -43.23 45.05
N THR A 578 -15.12 -43.01 43.79
CA THR A 578 -14.44 -43.62 42.63
C THR A 578 -13.71 -42.59 41.76
N LEU A 579 -13.97 -41.30 41.97
CA LEU A 579 -13.42 -40.21 41.17
C LEU A 579 -11.89 -40.19 41.10
N PRO A 580 -11.12 -40.40 42.20
CA PRO A 580 -9.66 -40.39 42.09
C PRO A 580 -9.13 -41.45 41.11
N ILE A 581 -9.78 -42.61 41.02
CA ILE A 581 -9.41 -43.66 40.06
C ILE A 581 -9.78 -43.24 38.62
N ARG A 582 -10.92 -42.55 38.44
CA ARG A 582 -11.35 -42.00 37.15
C ARG A 582 -10.42 -40.90 36.62
N CYS A 583 -9.65 -40.24 37.50
CA CYS A 583 -8.75 -39.15 37.13
C CYS A 583 -7.43 -39.63 36.51
N GLY A 584 -7.05 -40.91 36.67
CA GLY A 584 -5.90 -41.53 35.99
C GLY A 584 -4.60 -40.72 36.09
N ASN A 585 -3.99 -40.44 34.94
CA ASN A 585 -2.68 -39.76 34.81
C ASN A 585 -2.64 -38.30 35.30
N ALA A 586 -3.77 -37.72 35.73
CA ALA A 586 -3.81 -36.37 36.33
C ALA A 586 -3.33 -36.35 37.79
N LEU A 587 -3.09 -37.52 38.38
CA LEU A 587 -2.51 -37.69 39.70
C LEU A 587 -1.01 -37.98 39.58
N ASP A 588 -0.20 -37.43 40.49
CA ASP A 588 1.22 -37.78 40.63
C ASP A 588 1.45 -39.18 41.26
N GLN A 589 0.39 -39.98 41.40
CA GLN A 589 0.40 -41.33 41.97
C GLN A 589 -0.02 -42.36 40.93
N THR A 590 0.54 -43.56 41.02
CA THR A 590 0.08 -44.70 40.23
C THR A 590 -1.32 -45.13 40.64
N ARG A 591 -2.06 -45.77 39.72
CA ARG A 591 -3.40 -46.32 39.99
C ARG A 591 -3.42 -47.24 41.22
N GLU A 592 -2.37 -48.04 41.42
CA GLU A 592 -2.24 -48.96 42.56
C GLU A 592 -2.07 -48.21 43.89
N GLU A 593 -1.24 -47.16 43.91
CA GLU A 593 -1.05 -46.30 45.08
C GLU A 593 -2.34 -45.57 45.47
N THR A 594 -3.08 -45.04 44.48
CA THR A 594 -4.38 -44.40 44.72
C THR A 594 -5.41 -45.38 45.28
N ILE A 595 -5.50 -46.60 44.74
CA ILE A 595 -6.41 -47.65 45.26
C ILE A 595 -6.04 -48.00 46.70
N HIS A 596 -4.74 -48.16 47.00
CA HIS A 596 -4.28 -48.47 48.35
C HIS A 596 -4.63 -47.35 49.34
N GLN A 597 -4.42 -46.09 48.95
CA GLN A 597 -4.78 -44.92 49.77
C GLN A 597 -6.30 -44.86 50.01
N LEU A 598 -7.12 -45.09 48.98
CA LEU A 598 -8.58 -45.11 49.11
C LEU A 598 -9.08 -46.24 50.03
N ARG A 599 -8.51 -47.45 49.93
CA ARG A 599 -8.85 -48.55 50.85
C ARG A 599 -8.52 -48.21 52.30
N SER A 600 -7.42 -47.49 52.53
CA SER A 600 -7.06 -46.99 53.85
C SER A 600 -8.03 -45.92 54.34
N GLU A 601 -8.42 -44.98 53.47
CA GLU A 601 -9.38 -43.91 53.80
C GLU A 601 -10.79 -44.46 54.11
N TYR A 602 -11.23 -45.51 53.41
CA TYR A 602 -12.55 -46.12 53.57
C TYR A 602 -12.62 -47.25 54.60
N SER A 603 -11.53 -47.54 55.32
CA SER A 603 -11.41 -48.72 56.18
C SER A 603 -12.53 -48.86 57.23
N ASN A 604 -13.14 -47.73 57.63
CA ASN A 604 -14.19 -47.66 58.65
C ASN A 604 -15.59 -47.45 58.04
N GLU A 605 -15.73 -47.44 56.71
CA GLU A 605 -16.94 -47.13 55.97
C GLU A 605 -17.27 -48.26 54.96
N PRO A 606 -18.00 -49.30 55.39
CA PRO A 606 -18.24 -50.49 54.58
C PRO A 606 -18.91 -50.21 53.24
N GLU A 607 -19.77 -49.19 53.17
CA GLU A 607 -20.45 -48.79 51.94
C GLU A 607 -19.53 -48.10 50.92
N LEU A 608 -18.57 -47.29 51.37
CA LEU A 608 -17.59 -46.69 50.46
C LEU A 608 -16.60 -47.73 49.95
N LEU A 609 -16.20 -48.68 50.80
CA LEU A 609 -15.45 -49.87 50.39
C LEU A 609 -16.23 -50.69 49.36
N ARG A 610 -17.54 -50.90 49.56
CA ARG A 610 -18.39 -51.59 48.58
C ARG A 610 -18.43 -50.85 47.24
N TYR A 611 -18.58 -49.52 47.23
CA TYR A 611 -18.54 -48.74 45.99
C TYR A 611 -17.20 -48.83 45.26
N LEU A 612 -16.10 -48.76 46.01
CA LEU A 612 -14.76 -48.93 45.48
C LEU A 612 -14.57 -50.34 44.90
N ASP A 613 -14.97 -51.38 45.65
CA ASP A 613 -14.86 -52.77 45.24
C ASP A 613 -15.74 -53.07 44.02
N GLU A 614 -16.97 -52.55 43.96
CA GLU A 614 -17.85 -52.69 42.79
C GLU A 614 -17.28 -52.02 41.54
N TYR A 615 -16.64 -50.86 41.68
CA TYR A 615 -15.99 -50.17 40.55
C TYR A 615 -14.72 -50.89 40.10
N LEU A 616 -13.97 -51.48 41.04
CA LEU A 616 -12.79 -52.30 40.77
C LEU A 616 -13.15 -53.72 40.32
N THR A 617 -14.40 -54.16 40.50
CA THR A 617 -14.90 -55.44 39.99
C THR A 617 -15.12 -55.25 38.48
N PRO A 618 -14.39 -55.95 37.62
CA PRO A 618 -14.53 -55.77 36.19
C PRO A 618 -15.98 -56.09 35.78
N SER A 619 -16.65 -55.12 35.16
CA SER A 619 -17.91 -55.39 34.48
C SER A 619 -17.65 -56.37 33.32
N ARG A 620 -18.67 -57.14 32.90
CA ARG A 620 -18.55 -58.11 31.79
C ARG A 620 -18.00 -57.48 30.49
N THR A 621 -18.19 -56.17 30.32
CA THR A 621 -17.63 -55.32 29.26
C THR A 621 -16.19 -54.85 29.50
N GLN A 622 -15.75 -54.69 30.75
CA GLN A 622 -14.37 -54.36 31.11
C GLN A 622 -13.46 -55.59 30.97
N GLU A 623 -13.94 -56.79 31.33
CA GLU A 623 -13.25 -58.05 31.06
C GLU A 623 -13.11 -58.31 29.56
N GLU A 624 -14.11 -57.95 28.74
CA GLU A 624 -14.02 -58.00 27.27
C GLU A 624 -13.07 -56.93 26.70
N PHE A 625 -13.01 -55.72 27.28
CA PHE A 625 -12.09 -54.66 26.88
C PHE A 625 -10.64 -54.95 27.28
N GLU A 626 -10.37 -55.37 28.52
CA GLU A 626 -9.03 -55.75 29.00
C GLU A 626 -8.56 -57.09 28.41
N ARG A 627 -9.49 -57.98 28.03
CA ARG A 627 -9.17 -59.15 27.21
C ARG A 627 -8.92 -58.76 25.77
N SER A 628 -9.62 -57.78 25.20
CA SER A 628 -9.29 -57.20 23.89
C SER A 628 -7.96 -56.45 23.92
N GLU A 629 -7.62 -55.71 24.97
CA GLU A 629 -6.33 -55.03 25.13
C GLU A 629 -5.20 -56.05 25.34
N ARG A 630 -5.38 -57.07 26.19
CA ARG A 630 -4.38 -58.14 26.35
C ARG A 630 -4.26 -59.03 25.12
N ILE A 631 -5.35 -59.30 24.40
CA ILE A 631 -5.31 -59.99 23.10
C ILE A 631 -4.65 -59.07 22.08
N PHE A 632 -4.92 -57.77 22.07
CA PHE A 632 -4.31 -56.83 21.14
C PHE A 632 -2.83 -56.59 21.43
N GLU A 633 -2.41 -56.53 22.70
CA GLU A 633 -1.01 -56.46 23.13
C GLU A 633 -0.28 -57.79 22.90
N ALA A 634 -0.89 -58.93 23.22
CA ALA A 634 -0.33 -60.25 22.90
C ALA A 634 -0.30 -60.51 21.40
N GLU A 635 -1.30 -60.08 20.63
CA GLU A 635 -1.30 -60.08 19.16
C GLU A 635 -0.24 -59.10 18.65
N LEU A 636 -0.02 -57.93 19.27
CA LEU A 636 1.05 -57.01 18.91
C LEU A 636 2.43 -57.60 19.22
N GLU A 637 2.63 -58.26 20.35
CA GLU A 637 3.86 -58.95 20.70
C GLU A 637 4.08 -60.18 19.82
N GLU A 638 3.04 -60.94 19.51
CA GLU A 638 3.09 -62.07 18.58
C GLU A 638 3.34 -61.59 17.16
N ILE A 639 2.72 -60.48 16.71
CA ILE A 639 2.99 -59.81 15.43
C ILE A 639 4.43 -59.28 15.42
N ARG A 640 4.94 -58.68 16.51
CA ARG A 640 6.33 -58.22 16.63
C ARG A 640 7.31 -59.40 16.58
N ALA A 641 7.05 -60.47 17.32
CA ALA A 641 7.87 -61.68 17.34
C ALA A 641 7.82 -62.44 16.00
N GLU A 642 6.64 -62.52 15.37
CA GLU A 642 6.41 -63.05 14.03
C GLU A 642 7.12 -62.19 12.97
N HIS A 643 7.09 -60.85 13.11
CA HIS A 643 7.85 -59.92 12.26
C HIS A 643 9.35 -60.10 12.44
N GLU A 644 9.85 -60.24 13.67
CA GLU A 644 11.26 -60.51 13.97
C GLU A 644 11.71 -61.88 13.46
N ARG A 645 10.89 -62.92 13.62
CA ARG A 645 11.13 -64.26 13.09
C ARG A 645 11.19 -64.24 11.56
N LYS A 646 10.18 -63.65 10.90
CA LYS A 646 10.15 -63.46 9.44
C LYS A 646 11.31 -62.60 8.95
N ARG A 647 11.79 -61.63 9.75
CA ARG A 647 12.99 -60.84 9.44
C ARG A 647 14.24 -61.71 9.48
N ARG A 648 14.43 -62.54 10.51
CA ARG A 648 15.57 -63.47 10.63
C ARG A 648 15.58 -64.53 9.52
N GLU A 649 14.42 -65.11 9.20
CA GLU A 649 14.28 -66.09 8.10
C GLU A 649 14.65 -65.46 6.75
N ARG A 650 14.19 -64.23 6.47
CA ARG A 650 14.55 -63.50 5.26
C ARG A 650 16.04 -63.15 5.21
N GLN A 651 16.63 -62.72 6.32
CA GLN A 651 18.06 -62.46 6.41
C GLN A 651 18.89 -63.73 6.19
N GLU A 652 18.47 -64.89 6.70
CA GLU A 652 19.13 -66.16 6.39
C GLU A 652 19.03 -66.50 4.88
N GLY A 653 17.85 -66.31 4.27
CA GLY A 653 17.67 -66.48 2.84
C GLY A 653 18.59 -65.58 1.99
N TRP A 654 18.78 -64.32 2.39
CA TRP A 654 19.74 -63.42 1.75
C TRP A 654 21.19 -63.87 1.95
N ARG A 655 21.55 -64.32 3.16
CA ARG A 655 22.90 -64.83 3.45
C ARG A 655 23.21 -66.09 2.64
N ASP A 656 22.27 -67.01 2.51
CA ASP A 656 22.45 -68.22 1.69
C ASP A 656 22.57 -67.92 0.20
N LEU A 657 21.74 -67.00 -0.31
CA LEU A 657 21.82 -66.57 -1.70
C LEU A 657 23.18 -65.94 -2.01
N LEU A 658 23.68 -65.06 -1.15
CA LEU A 658 24.98 -64.38 -1.34
C LEU A 658 26.16 -65.35 -1.18
N ARG A 659 26.09 -66.34 -0.28
CA ARG A 659 27.10 -67.41 -0.15
C ARG A 659 27.21 -68.25 -1.43
N GLN A 660 26.11 -68.45 -2.16
CA GLN A 660 26.07 -69.23 -3.40
C GLN A 660 26.47 -68.42 -4.65
N SER A 661 26.59 -67.09 -4.53
CA SER A 661 27.03 -66.22 -5.64
C SER A 661 28.54 -66.34 -5.90
N ARG A 662 28.94 -66.41 -7.18
CA ARG A 662 30.35 -66.46 -7.63
C ARG A 662 30.85 -65.06 -8.00
N ASP A 663 32.16 -64.85 -7.90
CA ASP A 663 32.81 -63.54 -8.06
C ASP A 663 32.93 -62.98 -9.49
N GLU A 664 32.56 -63.74 -10.51
CA GLU A 664 32.69 -63.35 -11.92
C GLU A 664 31.55 -62.41 -12.38
N PRO A 665 31.86 -61.25 -13.01
CA PRO A 665 30.87 -60.22 -13.39
C PRO A 665 29.78 -60.71 -14.36
N GLU A 666 30.12 -61.62 -15.28
CA GLU A 666 29.26 -62.07 -16.39
C GLU A 666 28.41 -63.31 -16.04
N SER A 667 28.74 -64.02 -14.96
CA SER A 667 28.09 -65.29 -14.55
C SER A 667 27.19 -65.16 -13.31
N ASN A 668 26.87 -63.93 -12.88
CA ASN A 668 26.42 -63.66 -11.53
C ASN A 668 25.04 -64.30 -11.19
N CYS A 669 25.04 -65.30 -10.30
CA CYS A 669 23.88 -66.10 -9.85
C CYS A 669 22.76 -65.28 -9.16
N ILE A 670 23.00 -63.99 -8.86
CA ILE A 670 21.98 -63.09 -8.32
C ILE A 670 21.05 -62.67 -9.46
N THR A 671 19.79 -63.08 -9.37
CA THR A 671 18.76 -62.71 -10.34
C THR A 671 18.54 -61.19 -10.39
N VAL A 672 18.04 -60.69 -11.52
CA VAL A 672 17.76 -59.26 -11.69
C VAL A 672 16.75 -58.76 -10.64
N GLN A 673 15.77 -59.57 -10.25
CA GLN A 673 14.82 -59.24 -9.19
C GLN A 673 15.49 -59.08 -7.82
N ASN A 674 16.48 -59.91 -7.50
CA ASN A 674 17.18 -59.81 -6.22
C ASN A 674 18.12 -58.60 -6.20
N LEU A 675 18.78 -58.28 -7.31
CA LEU A 675 19.50 -57.01 -7.46
C LEU A 675 18.57 -55.81 -7.29
N HIS A 676 17.37 -55.86 -7.88
CA HIS A 676 16.37 -54.81 -7.73
C HIS A 676 16.01 -54.58 -6.28
N THR A 677 15.75 -55.65 -5.51
CA THR A 677 15.44 -55.54 -4.08
C THR A 677 16.60 -54.97 -3.27
N LEU A 678 17.85 -55.39 -3.57
CA LEU A 678 19.05 -54.80 -2.95
C LEU A 678 19.16 -53.30 -3.25
N ALA A 679 18.83 -52.88 -4.47
CA ALA A 679 18.88 -51.48 -4.88
C ALA A 679 17.77 -50.64 -4.23
N LEU A 680 16.54 -51.17 -4.11
CA LEU A 680 15.47 -50.49 -3.38
C LEU A 680 15.83 -50.32 -1.89
N ALA A 681 16.51 -51.31 -1.29
CA ALA A 681 17.07 -51.17 0.06
C ALA A 681 18.13 -50.07 0.11
N TYR A 682 19.06 -50.04 -0.87
CA TYR A 682 20.07 -49.00 -0.98
C TYR A 682 19.45 -47.59 -1.00
N PHE A 683 18.34 -47.36 -1.68
CA PHE A 683 17.62 -46.08 -1.70
C PHE A 683 16.60 -45.88 -0.56
N GLY A 684 16.40 -46.86 0.33
CA GLY A 684 15.42 -46.75 1.44
C GLY A 684 13.96 -46.79 1.00
N LEU A 685 13.69 -47.46 -0.14
CA LEU A 685 12.37 -47.56 -0.76
C LEU A 685 11.58 -48.81 -0.35
N ILE A 686 12.12 -49.63 0.55
CA ILE A 686 11.43 -50.81 1.11
C ILE A 686 11.20 -50.64 2.62
N ARG A 687 10.19 -51.34 3.16
CA ARG A 687 9.79 -51.20 4.58
C ARG A 687 10.76 -51.88 5.54
N GLU A 688 11.59 -52.79 5.02
CA GLU A 688 12.51 -53.65 5.77
C GLU A 688 13.74 -52.93 6.32
N VAL A 689 14.01 -51.69 5.87
CA VAL A 689 15.22 -50.93 6.19
C VAL A 689 14.87 -49.53 6.71
N SER A 690 15.71 -48.99 7.60
CA SER A 690 15.52 -47.65 8.14
C SER A 690 15.77 -46.57 7.08
N ARG A 691 14.83 -45.65 6.89
CA ARG A 691 15.02 -44.47 6.02
C ARG A 691 16.11 -43.52 6.54
N GLN A 692 16.38 -43.54 7.84
CA GLN A 692 17.39 -42.69 8.48
C GLN A 692 18.81 -43.30 8.44
N ALA A 693 18.93 -44.60 8.13
CA ALA A 693 20.23 -45.26 8.02
C ALA A 693 20.92 -44.90 6.69
N THR A 694 22.25 -44.93 6.65
CA THR A 694 23.03 -44.70 5.41
C THR A 694 22.74 -45.80 4.35
N PRO A 695 22.98 -45.55 3.05
CA PRO A 695 22.73 -46.56 2.01
C PRO A 695 23.34 -47.94 2.28
N ILE A 696 24.59 -47.97 2.78
CA ILE A 696 25.31 -49.21 3.12
C ILE A 696 24.65 -49.89 4.33
N GLN A 697 24.28 -49.14 5.36
CA GLN A 697 23.60 -49.68 6.54
C GLN A 697 22.24 -50.28 6.18
N ARG A 698 21.49 -49.68 5.24
CA ARG A 698 20.21 -50.24 4.77
C ARG A 698 20.40 -51.60 4.08
N VAL A 699 21.41 -51.72 3.21
CA VAL A 699 21.72 -53.02 2.59
C VAL A 699 22.18 -54.03 3.66
N ALA A 700 22.97 -53.61 4.65
CA ALA A 700 23.37 -54.45 5.78
C ALA A 700 22.18 -54.93 6.63
N GLU A 701 21.18 -54.07 6.86
CA GLU A 701 19.94 -54.42 7.56
C GLU A 701 19.10 -55.46 6.81
N LEU A 702 19.01 -55.33 5.48
CA LEU A 702 18.28 -56.27 4.63
C LEU A 702 18.97 -57.64 4.59
N VAL A 703 20.29 -57.65 4.41
CA VAL A 703 21.09 -58.89 4.33
C VAL A 703 21.27 -59.53 5.71
N GLY A 704 21.28 -58.73 6.78
CA GLY A 704 21.58 -59.22 8.13
C GLY A 704 23.05 -59.57 8.34
N ASP A 705 23.95 -58.95 7.58
CA ASP A 705 25.40 -59.12 7.65
C ASP A 705 26.09 -57.76 7.53
N LYS A 706 27.23 -57.59 8.22
CA LYS A 706 28.06 -56.38 8.18
C LYS A 706 29.49 -56.64 7.67
N GLY A 707 29.76 -57.83 7.13
CA GLY A 707 31.09 -58.29 6.73
C GLY A 707 31.13 -58.72 5.26
N GLU A 708 31.66 -59.90 4.99
CA GLU A 708 31.95 -60.39 3.62
C GLU A 708 30.71 -60.45 2.71
N LEU A 709 29.52 -60.76 3.25
CA LEU A 709 28.32 -60.89 2.44
C LEU A 709 27.76 -59.53 2.03
N LEU A 710 27.90 -58.51 2.90
CA LEU A 710 27.61 -57.12 2.55
C LEU A 710 28.52 -56.64 1.40
N GLU A 711 29.82 -56.93 1.46
CA GLU A 711 30.75 -56.58 0.38
C GLU A 711 30.35 -57.24 -0.94
N LYS A 712 29.96 -58.53 -0.92
CA LYS A 712 29.43 -59.23 -2.11
C LYS A 712 28.16 -58.58 -2.66
N ALA A 713 27.22 -58.20 -1.80
CA ALA A 713 25.99 -57.51 -2.22
C ALA A 713 26.29 -56.13 -2.84
N MET A 714 27.19 -55.36 -2.23
CA MET A 714 27.62 -54.05 -2.71
C MET A 714 28.40 -54.14 -4.03
N LYS A 715 29.27 -55.14 -4.18
CA LYS A 715 29.95 -55.45 -5.45
C LYS A 715 28.95 -55.82 -6.54
N ALA A 716 27.95 -56.65 -6.24
CA ALA A 716 26.93 -57.03 -7.20
C ALA A 716 26.06 -55.85 -7.68
N LEU A 717 25.73 -54.89 -6.80
CA LEU A 717 25.09 -53.63 -7.18
C LEU A 717 26.01 -52.77 -8.06
N ARG A 718 27.30 -52.67 -7.72
CA ARG A 718 28.31 -51.94 -8.51
C ARG A 718 28.49 -52.50 -9.91
N ASP A 719 28.51 -53.82 -10.04
CA ASP A 719 28.72 -54.51 -11.32
C ASP A 719 27.45 -54.60 -12.17
N SER A 720 26.32 -54.09 -11.70
CA SER A 720 25.05 -54.05 -12.45
C SER A 720 25.17 -53.35 -13.82
N LEU A 721 26.04 -52.34 -13.91
CA LEU A 721 26.37 -51.61 -15.14
C LEU A 721 27.12 -52.45 -16.18
N LEU A 722 27.81 -53.52 -15.76
CA LEU A 722 28.58 -54.41 -16.63
C LEU A 722 27.72 -55.54 -17.20
N ARG A 723 26.44 -55.64 -16.81
CA ARG A 723 25.54 -56.64 -17.36
C ARG A 723 25.13 -56.24 -18.78
N GLY A 724 25.39 -57.09 -19.76
CA GLY A 724 25.11 -56.83 -21.19
C GLY A 724 23.64 -56.69 -21.58
N ASN A 725 22.70 -56.78 -20.62
CA ASN A 725 21.25 -56.74 -20.85
C ASN A 725 20.57 -55.42 -20.43
N LEU A 726 21.32 -54.32 -20.30
CA LEU A 726 20.72 -52.99 -20.09
C LEU A 726 19.78 -52.64 -21.24
N PRO A 727 18.53 -52.22 -20.96
CA PRO A 727 17.58 -51.89 -22.01
C PRO A 727 18.10 -50.72 -22.87
N PRO A 728 17.97 -50.78 -24.20
CA PRO A 728 18.26 -49.64 -25.06
C PRO A 728 17.30 -48.49 -24.76
N VAL A 729 17.70 -47.28 -25.12
CA VAL A 729 16.93 -46.04 -24.85
C VAL A 729 15.49 -46.14 -25.35
N GLU A 730 15.28 -46.71 -26.54
CA GLU A 730 13.96 -46.90 -27.14
C GLU A 730 13.07 -47.82 -26.30
N ARG A 731 13.64 -48.90 -25.76
CA ARG A 731 12.89 -49.83 -24.90
C ARG A 731 12.54 -49.18 -23.57
N THR A 732 13.46 -48.39 -23.01
CA THR A 732 13.20 -47.65 -21.76
C THR A 732 12.11 -46.60 -21.95
N ALA A 733 12.15 -45.82 -23.05
CA ALA A 733 11.10 -44.86 -23.38
C ALA A 733 9.73 -45.56 -23.57
N GLN A 734 9.69 -46.71 -24.24
CA GLN A 734 8.45 -47.50 -24.33
C GLN A 734 7.93 -47.91 -22.94
N LEU A 735 8.80 -48.40 -22.05
CA LEU A 735 8.40 -48.78 -20.70
C LEU A 735 7.84 -47.58 -19.91
N ILE A 736 8.45 -46.39 -20.03
CA ILE A 736 7.94 -45.16 -19.43
C ILE A 736 6.50 -44.89 -19.90
N SER A 737 6.24 -44.95 -21.22
CA SER A 737 4.89 -44.73 -21.77
C SER A 737 3.85 -45.74 -21.24
N GLU A 738 4.28 -46.95 -20.88
CA GLU A 738 3.46 -48.00 -20.29
C GLU A 738 3.33 -47.91 -18.75
N SER A 739 3.88 -46.85 -18.12
CA SER A 739 3.99 -46.72 -16.66
C SER A 739 4.78 -47.86 -16.00
N LYS A 740 5.84 -48.34 -16.66
CA LYS A 740 6.74 -49.41 -16.19
C LYS A 740 8.20 -48.94 -16.25
N HIS A 741 9.08 -49.66 -15.57
CA HIS A 741 10.53 -49.55 -15.76
C HIS A 741 11.15 -50.95 -15.74
N ASP A 742 12.38 -51.07 -16.22
CA ASP A 742 13.12 -52.33 -16.16
C ASP A 742 13.51 -52.67 -14.71
N TRP A 743 13.62 -53.96 -14.38
CA TRP A 743 14.09 -54.39 -13.07
C TRP A 743 15.54 -53.96 -12.80
N LEU A 744 16.36 -53.74 -13.83
CA LEU A 744 17.71 -53.19 -13.71
C LEU A 744 17.76 -51.69 -13.44
N ALA A 745 16.65 -50.96 -13.49
CA ALA A 745 16.66 -49.51 -13.34
C ALA A 745 17.31 -49.02 -12.03
N PHE A 746 16.78 -49.45 -10.88
CA PHE A 746 17.37 -49.11 -9.58
C PHE A 746 18.77 -49.71 -9.35
N PRO A 747 19.06 -50.99 -9.71
CA PRO A 747 20.42 -51.54 -9.63
C PRO A 747 21.48 -50.70 -10.32
N VAL A 748 21.20 -50.22 -11.53
CA VAL A 748 22.11 -49.39 -12.32
C VAL A 748 22.39 -48.07 -11.62
N LEU A 749 21.36 -47.39 -11.12
CA LEU A 749 21.51 -46.14 -10.38
C LEU A 749 22.27 -46.32 -9.07
N ALA A 750 22.00 -47.41 -8.34
CA ALA A 750 22.77 -47.75 -7.13
C ALA A 750 24.23 -48.04 -7.49
N GLY A 751 24.50 -48.76 -8.59
CA GLY A 751 25.84 -49.03 -9.07
C GLY A 751 26.62 -47.78 -9.46
N LEU A 752 25.97 -46.80 -10.12
CA LEU A 752 26.55 -45.49 -10.41
C LEU A 752 26.87 -44.71 -9.12
N ALA A 753 25.92 -44.67 -8.18
CA ALA A 753 26.11 -43.99 -6.90
C ALA A 753 27.26 -44.60 -6.08
N ILE A 754 27.38 -45.93 -6.06
CA ILE A 754 28.49 -46.63 -5.41
C ILE A 754 29.82 -46.23 -6.08
N ARG A 755 29.91 -46.28 -7.43
CA ARG A 755 31.13 -45.89 -8.15
C ARG A 755 31.53 -44.44 -7.87
N GLU A 756 30.58 -43.52 -7.86
CA GLU A 756 30.81 -42.10 -7.59
C GLU A 756 31.28 -41.86 -6.14
N SER A 757 30.74 -42.61 -5.18
CA SER A 757 31.19 -42.55 -3.78
C SER A 757 32.62 -43.06 -3.58
N GLU A 758 33.07 -44.02 -4.40
CA GLU A 758 34.43 -44.56 -4.36
C GLU A 758 35.44 -43.68 -5.11
N ASN A 759 35.01 -43.15 -6.26
CA ASN A 759 35.79 -42.23 -7.08
C ASN A 759 34.83 -41.31 -7.85
N PRO A 760 34.74 -40.02 -7.49
CA PRO A 760 33.84 -39.07 -8.13
C PRO A 760 33.97 -38.93 -9.65
N GLN A 761 35.14 -39.27 -10.22
CA GLN A 761 35.42 -39.20 -11.65
C GLN A 761 35.28 -40.55 -12.39
N ALA A 762 34.95 -41.64 -11.69
CA ALA A 762 34.88 -42.97 -12.32
C ALA A 762 33.71 -43.10 -13.30
N THR A 763 32.62 -42.38 -13.05
CA THR A 763 31.42 -42.35 -13.89
C THR A 763 31.64 -41.59 -15.21
N ASP A 764 32.57 -40.64 -15.27
CA ASP A 764 32.82 -39.82 -16.46
C ASP A 764 33.55 -40.58 -17.56
N ARG A 765 34.28 -41.64 -17.19
CA ARG A 765 35.06 -42.51 -18.11
C ARG A 765 34.20 -43.56 -18.82
N LEU A 766 32.90 -43.61 -18.56
CA LEU A 766 31.97 -44.51 -19.25
C LEU A 766 31.81 -44.08 -20.72
N ASP A 767 31.61 -45.05 -21.60
CA ASP A 767 31.33 -44.78 -23.01
C ASP A 767 29.94 -44.15 -23.22
N ASP A 768 29.76 -43.48 -24.36
CA ASP A 768 28.54 -42.74 -24.68
C ASP A 768 27.28 -43.61 -24.69
N GLU A 769 27.37 -44.89 -25.09
CA GLU A 769 26.22 -45.79 -25.11
C GLU A 769 25.79 -46.17 -23.69
N THR A 770 26.74 -46.41 -22.80
CA THR A 770 26.48 -46.63 -21.37
C THR A 770 25.90 -45.38 -20.72
N LYS A 771 26.43 -44.18 -21.03
CA LYS A 771 25.87 -42.90 -20.55
C LYS A 771 24.42 -42.70 -21.02
N ARG A 772 24.12 -42.98 -22.30
CA ARG A 772 22.75 -42.91 -22.86
C ARG A 772 21.77 -43.80 -22.12
N ARG A 773 22.13 -45.07 -21.88
CA ARG A 773 21.27 -46.02 -21.16
C ARG A 773 21.05 -45.61 -19.70
N ALA A 774 22.09 -45.12 -19.03
CA ALA A 774 22.01 -44.62 -17.66
C ALA A 774 21.06 -43.42 -17.52
N VAL A 775 21.17 -42.43 -18.42
CA VAL A 775 20.26 -41.27 -18.47
C VAL A 775 18.82 -41.70 -18.73
N ALA A 776 18.61 -42.67 -19.63
CA ALA A 776 17.27 -43.19 -19.93
C ALA A 776 16.65 -43.86 -18.69
N VAL A 777 17.42 -44.69 -17.99
CA VAL A 777 17.00 -45.36 -16.75
C VAL A 777 16.71 -44.35 -15.65
N TYR A 778 17.55 -43.32 -15.49
CA TYR A 778 17.33 -42.24 -14.54
C TYR A 778 16.01 -41.51 -14.80
N SER A 779 15.66 -41.29 -16.07
CA SER A 779 14.39 -40.67 -16.46
C SER A 779 13.16 -41.56 -16.20
N ALA A 780 13.35 -42.87 -16.05
CA ALA A 780 12.26 -43.83 -15.89
C ALA A 780 11.82 -44.06 -14.42
N VAL A 781 12.58 -43.54 -13.45
CA VAL A 781 12.32 -43.75 -12.02
C VAL A 781 12.40 -42.44 -11.24
N THR A 782 11.76 -42.39 -10.07
CA THR A 782 11.78 -41.21 -9.20
C THR A 782 12.59 -41.50 -7.94
N LEU A 783 13.66 -40.73 -7.73
CA LEU A 783 14.48 -40.75 -6.51
C LEU A 783 14.06 -39.62 -5.56
N MET A 784 14.34 -39.79 -4.26
CA MET A 784 14.11 -38.73 -3.27
C MET A 784 15.03 -37.52 -3.52
N PRO A 785 14.65 -36.28 -3.13
CA PRO A 785 15.44 -35.08 -3.41
C PRO A 785 16.89 -35.14 -2.91
N ASP A 786 17.13 -35.76 -1.75
CA ASP A 786 18.45 -35.97 -1.13
C ASP A 786 19.28 -37.08 -1.81
N GLN A 787 18.70 -37.79 -2.77
CA GLN A 787 19.31 -38.93 -3.48
C GLN A 787 19.54 -38.64 -4.97
N GLN A 788 19.35 -37.40 -5.41
CA GLN A 788 19.53 -36.99 -6.80
C GLN A 788 21.03 -36.94 -7.14
N PRO A 789 21.49 -37.65 -8.19
CA PRO A 789 22.90 -37.65 -8.56
C PRO A 789 23.30 -36.39 -9.33
N ASP A 790 24.56 -35.98 -9.23
CA ASP A 790 25.11 -34.83 -9.96
C ASP A 790 25.67 -35.19 -11.35
N TRP A 791 25.99 -36.47 -11.60
CA TRP A 791 26.52 -36.91 -12.90
C TRP A 791 25.69 -36.52 -14.13
N PRO A 792 24.33 -36.43 -14.12
CA PRO A 792 23.60 -35.98 -15.31
C PRO A 792 24.01 -34.55 -15.69
N LYS A 793 24.24 -33.66 -14.70
CA LYS A 793 24.62 -32.24 -14.93
C LYS A 793 25.99 -32.15 -15.57
N ARG A 794 26.90 -32.98 -15.07
CA ARG A 794 28.27 -33.06 -15.56
C ARG A 794 28.30 -33.59 -17.00
N TRP A 795 27.58 -34.67 -17.27
CA TRP A 795 27.57 -35.28 -18.61
C TRP A 795 26.88 -34.42 -19.66
N VAL A 796 25.81 -33.68 -19.33
CA VAL A 796 25.20 -32.75 -20.28
C VAL A 796 26.14 -31.59 -20.60
N SER A 797 26.97 -31.15 -19.64
CA SER A 797 28.00 -30.12 -19.85
C SER A 797 29.18 -30.61 -20.71
N GLU A 798 29.56 -31.89 -20.56
CA GLU A 798 30.65 -32.50 -21.34
C GLU A 798 30.26 -32.85 -22.78
N ASN A 799 29.07 -33.45 -22.98
CA ASN A 799 28.59 -33.91 -24.28
C ASN A 799 27.06 -33.76 -24.41
N PRO A 800 26.56 -32.52 -24.64
CA PRO A 800 25.13 -32.23 -24.67
C PRO A 800 24.32 -33.10 -25.63
N PRO A 801 24.75 -33.35 -26.90
CA PRO A 801 23.97 -34.14 -27.84
C PRO A 801 23.66 -35.58 -27.37
N VAL A 802 24.56 -36.18 -26.59
CA VAL A 802 24.40 -37.54 -26.08
C VAL A 802 23.33 -37.61 -24.99
N VAL A 803 23.28 -36.62 -24.10
CA VAL A 803 22.32 -36.59 -22.99
C VAL A 803 20.97 -36.02 -23.43
N LEU A 804 20.96 -34.91 -24.17
CA LEU A 804 19.73 -34.20 -24.57
C LEU A 804 18.85 -35.03 -25.51
N ASP A 805 19.41 -35.84 -26.43
CA ASP A 805 18.59 -36.71 -27.29
C ASP A 805 17.84 -37.78 -26.48
N VAL A 806 18.48 -38.32 -25.44
CA VAL A 806 17.85 -39.31 -24.54
C VAL A 806 16.76 -38.66 -23.71
N LEU A 807 17.05 -37.52 -23.09
CA LEU A 807 16.08 -36.77 -22.29
C LEU A 807 14.87 -36.35 -23.12
N TYR A 808 15.07 -36.01 -24.40
CA TYR A 808 13.98 -35.64 -25.31
C TYR A 808 13.02 -36.82 -25.52
N ARG A 809 13.57 -38.00 -25.82
CA ARG A 809 12.77 -39.23 -26.02
C ARG A 809 12.03 -39.65 -24.75
N CYS A 810 12.70 -39.62 -23.60
CA CYS A 810 12.08 -39.96 -22.31
C CYS A 810 11.02 -38.93 -21.91
N SER A 811 11.24 -37.64 -22.18
CA SER A 811 10.25 -36.58 -21.90
C SER A 811 8.99 -36.78 -22.73
N LEU A 812 9.10 -37.14 -24.02
CA LEU A 812 7.95 -37.49 -24.85
C LEU A 812 7.19 -38.69 -24.30
N ALA A 813 7.89 -39.76 -23.91
CA ALA A 813 7.26 -40.93 -23.31
C ALA A 813 6.54 -40.60 -21.99
N SER A 814 7.10 -39.73 -21.15
CA SER A 814 6.45 -39.23 -19.93
C SER A 814 5.18 -38.42 -20.23
N ILE A 815 5.21 -37.59 -21.27
CA ILE A 815 4.02 -36.86 -21.72
C ILE A 815 2.95 -37.83 -22.24
N GLU A 816 3.32 -38.83 -23.03
CA GLU A 816 2.40 -39.86 -23.54
C GLU A 816 1.78 -40.69 -22.40
N LYS A 817 2.57 -41.01 -21.38
CA LYS A 817 2.13 -41.68 -20.15
C LYS A 817 1.05 -40.90 -19.39
N GLY A 818 1.03 -39.56 -19.52
CA GLY A 818 0.09 -38.69 -18.82
C GLY A 818 0.70 -37.87 -17.69
N ASP A 819 2.04 -37.80 -17.58
CA ASP A 819 2.70 -36.98 -16.56
C ASP A 819 2.32 -35.51 -16.74
N THR A 820 2.04 -34.81 -15.64
CA THR A 820 1.59 -33.41 -15.61
C THR A 820 2.72 -32.41 -15.43
N TYR A 821 3.92 -32.92 -15.18
CA TYR A 821 5.11 -32.15 -14.84
C TYR A 821 6.38 -32.86 -15.29
N LEU A 822 7.38 -32.10 -15.74
CA LEU A 822 8.67 -32.62 -16.19
C LEU A 822 9.79 -32.08 -15.30
N THR A 823 10.19 -32.84 -14.28
CA THR A 823 11.26 -32.46 -13.33
C THR A 823 12.59 -32.14 -14.01
N ILE A 824 12.84 -32.76 -15.18
CA ILE A 824 14.05 -32.55 -15.96
C ILE A 824 14.23 -31.10 -16.42
N LEU A 825 13.14 -30.35 -16.66
CA LEU A 825 13.24 -28.96 -17.12
C LEU A 825 13.87 -28.05 -16.06
N ASN A 826 13.49 -28.21 -14.78
CA ASN A 826 14.06 -27.44 -13.67
C ASN A 826 15.54 -27.73 -13.45
N TRP A 827 15.90 -29.00 -13.60
CA TRP A 827 17.27 -29.44 -13.42
C TRP A 827 18.19 -28.87 -14.52
N LEU A 828 17.72 -28.83 -15.78
CA LEU A 828 18.48 -28.25 -16.91
C LEU A 828 18.71 -26.73 -16.77
N GLU A 829 17.81 -26.00 -16.12
CA GLU A 829 17.99 -24.57 -15.87
C GLU A 829 19.14 -24.24 -14.91
N GLN A 830 19.63 -25.24 -14.15
CA GLN A 830 20.77 -25.08 -13.25
C GLN A 830 22.12 -25.35 -13.93
N VAL A 831 22.14 -25.59 -15.24
CA VAL A 831 23.35 -25.89 -16.00
C VAL A 831 23.79 -24.65 -16.78
N ASP A 832 24.92 -24.08 -16.37
CA ASP A 832 25.48 -22.88 -17.00
C ASP A 832 26.18 -23.21 -18.35
N GLY A 833 26.13 -22.29 -19.31
CA GLY A 833 26.94 -22.32 -20.53
C GLY A 833 26.40 -23.15 -21.70
N LEU A 834 25.15 -23.63 -21.65
CA LEU A 834 24.51 -24.46 -22.70
C LEU A 834 23.20 -23.86 -23.27
N GLU A 835 23.01 -22.54 -23.20
CA GLU A 835 21.69 -21.97 -23.48
C GLU A 835 21.21 -22.22 -24.92
N ASP A 836 22.11 -22.26 -25.91
CA ASP A 836 21.77 -22.55 -27.31
C ASP A 836 21.27 -24.00 -27.49
N GLU A 837 21.96 -24.97 -26.90
CA GLU A 837 21.57 -26.39 -26.94
C GLU A 837 20.28 -26.66 -26.16
N LEU A 838 20.12 -26.02 -24.99
CA LEU A 838 18.91 -26.12 -24.19
C LEU A 838 17.72 -25.45 -24.89
N HIS A 839 17.97 -24.35 -25.59
CA HIS A 839 16.98 -23.69 -26.43
C HIS A 839 16.47 -24.63 -27.54
N ASP A 840 17.36 -25.27 -28.30
CA ASP A 840 16.97 -26.24 -29.35
C ASP A 840 16.20 -27.44 -28.77
N PHE A 841 16.66 -27.98 -27.63
CA PHE A 841 15.96 -29.05 -26.92
C PHE A 841 14.52 -28.66 -26.55
N ARG A 842 14.33 -27.50 -25.91
CA ARG A 842 13.01 -26.98 -25.50
C ARG A 842 12.11 -26.75 -26.72
N LEU A 843 12.66 -26.19 -27.79
CA LEU A 843 11.94 -25.90 -29.03
C LEU A 843 11.52 -27.20 -29.75
N ARG A 844 12.40 -28.19 -29.82
CA ARG A 844 12.12 -29.53 -30.35
C ARG A 844 11.00 -30.20 -29.57
N LEU A 845 11.02 -30.10 -28.23
CA LEU A 845 9.96 -30.61 -27.36
C LEU A 845 8.62 -29.90 -27.61
N LEU A 846 8.61 -28.56 -27.63
CA LEU A 846 7.41 -27.75 -27.91
C LEU A 846 6.78 -28.08 -29.28
N LYS A 847 7.60 -28.23 -30.33
CA LYS A 847 7.15 -28.60 -31.68
C LYS A 847 6.45 -29.97 -31.67
N SER A 848 6.97 -30.91 -30.87
CA SER A 848 6.51 -32.30 -30.78
C SER A 848 5.24 -32.48 -29.94
N LEU A 849 4.86 -31.50 -29.11
CA LEU A 849 3.65 -31.59 -28.30
C LEU A 849 2.38 -31.71 -29.16
N SER A 850 1.49 -32.61 -28.72
CA SER A 850 0.16 -32.80 -29.29
C SER A 850 -0.66 -31.50 -29.27
N VAL A 851 -1.45 -31.29 -30.32
CA VAL A 851 -2.43 -30.18 -30.39
C VAL A 851 -3.67 -30.42 -29.53
N ARG A 852 -3.76 -31.56 -28.83
CA ARG A 852 -4.87 -31.91 -27.94
C ARG A 852 -4.36 -32.49 -26.62
N LEU A 853 -3.67 -31.67 -25.84
CA LEU A 853 -3.25 -32.02 -24.50
C LEU A 853 -4.43 -32.01 -23.51
N PRO A 854 -4.51 -32.97 -22.57
CA PRO A 854 -5.38 -32.91 -21.40
C PRO A 854 -5.12 -31.66 -20.54
N LEU A 855 -6.15 -31.15 -19.88
CA LEU A 855 -6.07 -29.95 -19.04
C LEU A 855 -4.97 -30.04 -17.97
N ALA A 856 -4.79 -31.23 -17.38
CA ALA A 856 -3.78 -31.49 -16.35
C ALA A 856 -2.33 -31.41 -16.88
N GLN A 857 -2.10 -31.56 -18.18
CA GLN A 857 -0.77 -31.52 -18.81
C GLN A 857 -0.42 -30.17 -19.44
N LEU A 858 -1.37 -29.21 -19.46
CA LEU A 858 -1.09 -27.84 -19.93
C LEU A 858 0.02 -27.10 -19.15
N PRO A 859 0.29 -27.35 -17.83
CA PRO A 859 1.47 -26.78 -17.18
C PRO A 859 2.80 -27.04 -17.90
N ILE A 860 2.95 -28.18 -18.58
CA ILE A 860 4.15 -28.49 -19.37
C ILE A 860 4.28 -27.53 -20.56
N LEU A 861 3.17 -27.28 -21.27
CA LEU A 861 3.13 -26.32 -22.37
C LEU A 861 3.44 -24.91 -21.87
N ASP A 862 2.84 -24.52 -20.75
CA ASP A 862 3.02 -23.19 -20.14
C ASP A 862 4.50 -22.95 -19.81
N ARG A 863 5.14 -23.92 -19.14
CA ARG A 863 6.56 -23.83 -18.80
C ARG A 863 7.44 -23.72 -20.03
N LEU A 864 7.18 -24.50 -21.08
CA LEU A 864 7.99 -24.44 -22.31
C LEU A 864 7.83 -23.10 -23.04
N ILE A 865 6.62 -22.55 -23.12
CA ILE A 865 6.38 -21.21 -23.69
C ILE A 865 7.17 -20.16 -22.90
N TYR A 866 7.11 -20.21 -21.57
CA TYR A 866 7.85 -19.29 -20.71
C TYR A 866 9.36 -19.37 -20.92
N LEU A 867 9.94 -20.57 -20.90
CA LEU A 867 11.38 -20.74 -21.06
C LEU A 867 11.87 -20.31 -22.44
N LEU A 868 11.07 -20.53 -23.49
CA LEU A 868 11.41 -20.10 -24.84
C LEU A 868 11.19 -18.59 -25.05
N SER A 869 10.29 -17.95 -24.30
CA SER A 869 10.00 -16.52 -24.44
C SER A 869 11.23 -15.62 -24.30
N LYS A 870 12.22 -16.03 -23.49
CA LYS A 870 13.41 -15.22 -23.18
C LYS A 870 14.39 -15.07 -24.35
N HIS A 871 14.37 -16.00 -25.31
CA HIS A 871 15.46 -16.15 -26.30
C HIS A 871 15.01 -16.49 -27.72
N LEU A 872 13.72 -16.73 -27.96
CA LEU A 872 13.23 -17.21 -29.27
C LEU A 872 13.03 -16.06 -30.28
N ASP A 873 13.50 -16.25 -31.52
CA ASP A 873 13.23 -15.33 -32.63
C ASP A 873 11.72 -15.19 -32.87
N PRO A 874 11.16 -13.97 -32.82
CA PRO A 874 9.75 -13.71 -33.13
C PRO A 874 9.30 -14.33 -34.46
N THR A 875 10.16 -14.39 -35.48
CA THR A 875 9.80 -14.90 -36.81
C THR A 875 9.54 -16.41 -36.80
N GLU A 876 10.37 -17.18 -36.10
CA GLU A 876 10.19 -18.62 -35.96
C GLU A 876 8.95 -18.94 -35.12
N LEU A 877 8.74 -18.15 -34.05
CA LEU A 877 7.56 -18.30 -33.21
C LEU A 877 6.25 -18.01 -33.97
N ARG A 878 6.21 -16.96 -34.81
CA ARG A 878 5.05 -16.67 -35.69
C ARG A 878 4.68 -17.87 -36.56
N LYS A 879 5.67 -18.53 -37.16
CA LYS A 879 5.45 -19.71 -38.01
C LYS A 879 4.87 -20.87 -37.20
N LEU A 880 5.41 -21.11 -36.01
CA LEU A 880 4.94 -22.18 -35.12
C LEU A 880 3.50 -21.93 -34.62
N VAL A 881 3.20 -20.70 -34.21
CA VAL A 881 1.86 -20.29 -33.75
C VAL A 881 0.84 -20.47 -34.87
N ALA A 882 1.14 -19.98 -36.08
CA ALA A 882 0.26 -20.15 -37.24
C ALA A 882 0.01 -21.63 -37.55
N GLN A 883 1.05 -22.46 -37.49
CA GLN A 883 0.94 -23.91 -37.69
C GLN A 883 0.06 -24.58 -36.63
N LYS A 884 0.23 -24.24 -35.35
CA LYS A 884 -0.53 -24.84 -34.24
C LYS A 884 -2.00 -24.37 -34.26
N LEU A 885 -2.26 -23.10 -34.52
CA LEU A 885 -3.63 -22.53 -34.56
C LEU A 885 -4.43 -23.01 -35.79
N ALA A 886 -3.79 -23.45 -36.87
CA ALA A 886 -4.48 -24.06 -38.01
C ALA A 886 -5.17 -25.40 -37.67
N ALA A 887 -4.79 -26.06 -36.57
CA ALA A 887 -5.38 -27.33 -36.15
C ALA A 887 -6.81 -27.15 -35.60
N ARG A 888 -7.79 -27.78 -36.26
CA ARG A 888 -9.22 -27.70 -35.87
C ARG A 888 -9.56 -28.47 -34.58
N SER A 889 -8.80 -29.50 -34.23
CA SER A 889 -9.08 -30.44 -33.13
C SER A 889 -8.57 -30.01 -31.75
N MET A 890 -8.08 -28.78 -31.60
CA MET A 890 -7.48 -28.25 -30.37
C MET A 890 -8.54 -27.92 -29.31
N THR A 891 -8.22 -28.15 -28.03
CA THR A 891 -9.10 -27.76 -26.91
C THR A 891 -9.09 -26.25 -26.71
N ASP A 892 -10.19 -25.67 -26.20
CA ASP A 892 -10.29 -24.23 -25.94
C ASP A 892 -9.14 -23.73 -25.04
N ALA A 893 -8.82 -24.46 -23.96
CA ALA A 893 -7.74 -24.12 -23.03
C ALA A 893 -6.35 -24.07 -23.70
N GLN A 894 -6.06 -24.99 -24.61
CA GLN A 894 -4.79 -25.02 -25.34
C GLN A 894 -4.76 -23.97 -26.45
N ARG A 895 -5.89 -23.74 -27.13
CA ARG A 895 -6.02 -22.71 -28.17
C ARG A 895 -5.78 -21.32 -27.63
N ILE A 896 -6.35 -21.00 -26.46
CA ILE A 896 -6.18 -19.70 -25.80
C ILE A 896 -4.70 -19.40 -25.53
N ARG A 897 -3.90 -20.37 -25.07
CA ARG A 897 -2.45 -20.20 -24.86
C ARG A 897 -1.74 -19.80 -26.14
N TRP A 898 -2.01 -20.50 -27.24
CA TRP A 898 -1.42 -20.16 -28.54
C TRP A 898 -1.90 -18.82 -29.09
N MET A 899 -3.16 -18.44 -28.85
CA MET A 899 -3.68 -17.13 -29.24
C MET A 899 -3.05 -16.00 -28.44
N ILE A 900 -2.74 -16.19 -27.16
CA ILE A 900 -2.00 -15.21 -26.37
C ILE A 900 -0.59 -15.05 -26.91
N VAL A 901 0.09 -16.15 -27.24
CA VAL A 901 1.40 -16.08 -27.90
C VAL A 901 1.29 -15.38 -29.26
N ASP A 902 0.19 -15.57 -30.01
CA ASP A 902 -0.09 -14.82 -31.24
C ASP A 902 -0.22 -13.31 -30.97
N VAL A 903 -0.93 -12.91 -29.91
CA VAL A 903 -1.08 -11.49 -29.51
C VAL A 903 0.27 -10.85 -29.18
N LEU A 904 1.13 -11.56 -28.45
CA LEU A 904 2.44 -11.07 -28.04
C LEU A 904 3.40 -10.89 -29.23
N VAL A 905 3.16 -11.58 -30.35
CA VAL A 905 4.08 -11.58 -31.49
C VAL A 905 3.50 -10.86 -32.72
N ASN A 906 2.17 -10.76 -32.86
CA ASN A 906 1.44 -10.18 -34.00
C ASN A 906 0.36 -9.17 -33.52
N ALA A 907 0.70 -8.27 -32.59
CA ALA A 907 -0.23 -7.34 -31.94
C ALA A 907 -1.26 -6.68 -32.88
N GLY A 908 -2.44 -6.32 -32.35
CA GLY A 908 -3.54 -5.72 -33.10
C GLY A 908 -4.56 -6.76 -33.62
N GLU A 909 -4.33 -7.36 -34.79
CA GLU A 909 -5.29 -8.31 -35.39
C GLU A 909 -5.47 -9.59 -34.55
N ALA A 910 -4.37 -10.12 -34.01
CA ALA A 910 -4.41 -11.30 -33.15
C ALA A 910 -5.25 -11.08 -31.89
N LEU A 911 -5.27 -9.83 -31.40
CA LEU A 911 -6.01 -9.44 -30.21
C LEU A 911 -7.51 -9.39 -30.47
N HIS A 912 -7.94 -8.81 -31.59
CA HIS A 912 -9.35 -8.86 -31.99
C HIS A 912 -9.84 -10.30 -32.12
N ARG A 913 -9.03 -11.20 -32.70
CA ARG A 913 -9.35 -12.64 -32.78
C ARG A 913 -9.48 -13.28 -31.40
N LEU A 914 -8.59 -12.95 -30.45
CA LEU A 914 -8.66 -13.44 -29.07
C LEU A 914 -9.93 -12.95 -28.37
N ASP A 915 -10.24 -11.67 -28.50
CA ASP A 915 -11.43 -11.07 -27.90
C ASP A 915 -12.72 -11.71 -28.43
N GLU A 916 -12.83 -11.85 -29.76
CA GLU A 916 -13.95 -12.52 -30.42
C GLU A 916 -14.07 -14.01 -30.02
N PHE A 917 -12.94 -14.71 -29.89
CA PHE A 917 -12.95 -16.12 -29.48
C PHE A 917 -13.38 -16.30 -28.03
N ILE A 918 -12.99 -15.40 -27.11
CA ILE A 918 -13.44 -15.45 -25.71
C ILE A 918 -14.91 -15.06 -25.63
N GLY A 919 -15.31 -13.96 -26.26
CA GLY A 919 -16.68 -13.45 -26.27
C GLY A 919 -17.28 -13.35 -24.86
N THR A 920 -18.46 -13.91 -24.65
CA THR A 920 -19.14 -13.96 -23.34
C THR A 920 -18.86 -15.25 -22.55
N ASN A 921 -17.91 -16.10 -22.99
CA ASN A 921 -17.68 -17.41 -22.39
C ASN A 921 -16.72 -17.36 -21.19
N SER A 922 -17.26 -17.37 -19.97
CA SER A 922 -16.48 -17.29 -18.73
C SER A 922 -15.46 -18.43 -18.55
N LYS A 923 -15.68 -19.63 -19.11
CA LYS A 923 -14.69 -20.72 -19.04
C LYS A 923 -13.46 -20.41 -19.88
N ARG A 924 -13.64 -19.76 -21.05
CA ARG A 924 -12.52 -19.29 -21.89
C ARG A 924 -11.75 -18.17 -21.17
N ALA A 925 -12.46 -17.22 -20.58
CA ALA A 925 -11.84 -16.17 -19.76
C ALA A 925 -11.04 -16.77 -18.57
N GLN A 926 -11.57 -17.79 -17.90
CA GLN A 926 -10.86 -18.50 -16.83
C GLN A 926 -9.59 -19.19 -17.34
N HIS A 927 -9.58 -19.77 -18.54
CA HIS A 927 -8.38 -20.37 -19.13
C HIS A 927 -7.29 -19.32 -19.45
N LEU A 928 -7.68 -18.13 -19.92
CA LEU A 928 -6.78 -16.99 -20.11
C LEU A 928 -6.19 -16.55 -18.77
N ALA A 929 -7.04 -16.28 -17.78
CA ALA A 929 -6.62 -15.85 -16.45
C ALA A 929 -5.72 -16.87 -15.75
N SER A 930 -6.05 -18.16 -15.85
CA SER A 930 -5.25 -19.24 -15.24
C SER A 930 -3.86 -19.39 -15.88
N PHE A 931 -3.73 -19.08 -17.17
CA PHE A 931 -2.44 -19.14 -17.86
C PHE A 931 -1.54 -17.98 -17.41
N LEU A 932 -2.03 -16.75 -17.50
CA LEU A 932 -1.23 -15.57 -17.15
C LEU A 932 -1.01 -15.42 -15.64
N GLY A 933 -1.99 -15.79 -14.83
CA GLY A 933 -1.91 -15.73 -13.36
C GLY A 933 -0.84 -16.63 -12.75
N ARG A 934 -0.42 -17.71 -13.44
CA ARG A 934 0.69 -18.57 -13.00
C ARG A 934 2.01 -17.81 -12.94
N TYR A 935 2.28 -16.97 -13.94
CA TYR A 935 3.52 -16.18 -13.97
C TYR A 935 3.56 -15.15 -12.85
N ASN A 936 2.42 -14.59 -12.45
CA ASN A 936 2.35 -13.66 -11.33
C ASN A 936 2.64 -14.32 -9.97
N LEU A 937 2.25 -15.60 -9.79
CA LEU A 937 2.50 -16.35 -8.56
C LEU A 937 3.93 -16.89 -8.45
N GLU A 938 4.60 -17.13 -9.58
CA GLU A 938 5.97 -17.65 -9.63
C GLU A 938 7.05 -16.54 -9.55
N SER A 939 6.68 -15.28 -9.81
CA SER A 939 7.63 -14.16 -9.75
C SER A 939 7.77 -13.59 -8.33
N SER A 940 9.01 -13.39 -7.88
CA SER A 940 9.32 -12.74 -6.61
C SER A 940 8.94 -11.26 -6.58
N SER A 941 8.77 -10.63 -7.75
CA SER A 941 8.41 -9.20 -7.89
C SER A 941 6.90 -8.96 -7.88
N GLY A 942 6.09 -10.01 -8.03
CA GLY A 942 4.64 -9.88 -8.22
C GLY A 942 4.22 -9.28 -9.57
N ARG A 943 5.18 -9.02 -10.49
CA ARG A 943 4.96 -8.48 -11.85
C ARG A 943 5.28 -9.50 -12.94
N GLY A 944 5.14 -10.79 -12.63
CA GLY A 944 5.53 -11.86 -13.55
C GLY A 944 4.78 -11.85 -14.88
N THR A 945 3.56 -11.31 -14.94
CA THR A 945 2.87 -11.12 -16.23
C THR A 945 3.55 -10.06 -17.08
N LEU A 946 3.92 -8.91 -16.49
CA LEU A 946 4.61 -7.84 -17.20
C LEU A 946 5.99 -8.27 -17.68
N GLU A 947 6.75 -9.00 -16.85
CA GLU A 947 8.02 -9.61 -17.23
C GLU A 947 7.84 -10.57 -18.42
N PHE A 948 6.84 -11.44 -18.36
CA PHE A 948 6.52 -12.36 -19.46
C PHE A 948 6.13 -11.62 -20.74
N VAL A 949 5.31 -10.56 -20.65
CA VAL A 949 4.95 -9.72 -21.80
C VAL A 949 6.18 -9.04 -22.38
N GLY A 950 7.05 -8.47 -21.53
CA GLY A 950 8.27 -7.77 -21.93
C GLY A 950 9.32 -8.67 -22.60
N ASN A 951 9.31 -9.97 -22.34
CA ASN A 951 10.20 -10.93 -23.02
C ASN A 951 9.92 -11.02 -24.53
N PHE A 952 8.67 -10.82 -24.94
CA PHE A 952 8.34 -10.70 -26.35
C PHE A 952 8.47 -9.23 -26.70
N ALA A 953 9.35 -8.88 -27.64
CA ALA A 953 9.67 -7.51 -28.05
C ALA A 953 8.45 -6.72 -28.60
N THR A 954 7.44 -6.47 -27.77
CA THR A 954 6.29 -5.62 -28.07
C THR A 954 6.73 -4.19 -27.79
N ASN A 955 6.78 -3.37 -28.85
CA ASN A 955 7.11 -1.94 -28.74
C ASN A 955 6.07 -1.12 -27.93
N ASN A 956 5.02 -1.75 -27.37
CA ASN A 956 3.97 -1.05 -26.61
C ASN A 956 3.29 -1.95 -25.55
N PRO A 957 3.84 -2.05 -24.32
CA PRO A 957 3.23 -2.83 -23.23
C PRO A 957 1.87 -2.27 -22.78
N ALA A 958 1.64 -0.95 -22.91
CA ALA A 958 0.36 -0.33 -22.55
C ALA A 958 -0.79 -0.88 -23.42
N GLN A 959 -0.56 -1.08 -24.72
CA GLN A 959 -1.55 -1.65 -25.63
C GLN A 959 -1.94 -3.09 -25.26
N VAL A 960 -0.97 -3.91 -24.84
CA VAL A 960 -1.23 -5.30 -24.42
C VAL A 960 -2.02 -5.34 -23.12
N LEU A 961 -1.61 -4.54 -22.13
CA LEU A 961 -2.31 -4.45 -20.84
C LEU A 961 -3.73 -3.90 -20.99
N HIS A 962 -3.91 -2.82 -21.77
CA HIS A 962 -5.22 -2.28 -22.14
C HIS A 962 -6.16 -3.40 -22.59
N ALA A 963 -5.69 -4.20 -23.54
CA ALA A 963 -6.49 -5.25 -24.11
C ALA A 963 -6.78 -6.42 -23.16
N LEU A 964 -5.77 -6.85 -22.39
CA LEU A 964 -5.93 -7.90 -21.40
C LEU A 964 -6.92 -7.51 -20.31
N VAL A 965 -6.86 -6.25 -19.83
CA VAL A 965 -7.83 -5.68 -18.89
C VAL A 965 -9.22 -5.66 -19.53
N GLY A 966 -9.37 -5.11 -20.74
CA GLY A 966 -10.66 -5.05 -21.43
C GLY A 966 -11.32 -6.43 -21.65
N VAL A 967 -10.51 -7.46 -21.91
CA VAL A 967 -11.00 -8.84 -22.11
C VAL A 967 -11.39 -9.53 -20.80
N LEU A 968 -10.61 -9.39 -19.71
CA LEU A 968 -10.89 -10.11 -18.46
C LEU A 968 -11.81 -9.36 -17.49
N ALA A 969 -11.69 -8.03 -17.40
CA ALA A 969 -12.43 -7.22 -16.43
C ALA A 969 -13.95 -7.30 -16.62
N ARG A 970 -14.42 -7.58 -17.84
CA ARG A 970 -15.84 -7.83 -18.17
C ARG A 970 -16.41 -9.15 -17.62
N HIS A 971 -15.54 -10.12 -17.28
CA HIS A 971 -15.96 -11.43 -16.77
C HIS A 971 -15.77 -11.55 -15.26
N PHE A 972 -14.80 -10.82 -14.71
CA PHE A 972 -14.42 -10.87 -13.31
C PHE A 972 -14.54 -9.45 -12.75
N PRO A 973 -15.62 -9.11 -12.04
CA PRO A 973 -15.74 -7.81 -11.39
C PRO A 973 -14.69 -7.65 -10.29
N PRO A 974 -14.45 -6.43 -9.78
CA PRO A 974 -13.58 -6.23 -8.63
C PRO A 974 -14.01 -7.12 -7.46
N ARG A 975 -13.02 -7.56 -6.69
CA ARG A 975 -13.29 -8.36 -5.49
C ARG A 975 -14.13 -7.54 -4.53
N GLU A 976 -15.36 -7.98 -4.30
CA GLU A 976 -16.12 -7.55 -3.13
C GLU A 976 -15.64 -8.39 -1.95
N TRP A 977 -15.29 -7.74 -0.84
CA TRP A 977 -14.84 -8.44 0.36
C TRP A 977 -16.03 -9.17 1.01
N ARG A 978 -16.35 -10.35 0.48
CA ARG A 978 -17.42 -11.22 0.98
C ARG A 978 -16.81 -12.56 1.37
N ASN A 979 -16.67 -12.77 2.68
CA ASN A 979 -16.34 -14.05 3.34
C ASN A 979 -14.91 -14.54 3.08
N GLY A 980 -14.17 -14.82 4.16
CA GLY A 980 -12.72 -15.12 4.19
C GLY A 980 -12.23 -16.41 3.50
N ARG A 981 -12.80 -16.82 2.36
CA ARG A 981 -12.23 -17.83 1.47
C ARG A 981 -12.05 -17.23 0.08
N LEU A 982 -10.79 -17.04 -0.32
CA LEU A 982 -10.43 -16.72 -1.70
C LEU A 982 -10.87 -17.85 -2.64
N GLY A 983 -11.91 -17.59 -3.43
CA GLY A 983 -12.29 -18.41 -4.57
C GLY A 983 -11.34 -18.21 -5.74
N ASP A 984 -11.44 -19.07 -6.76
CA ASP A 984 -10.65 -18.90 -7.98
C ASP A 984 -11.04 -17.63 -8.76
N ALA A 985 -12.28 -17.16 -8.63
CA ALA A 985 -12.71 -15.88 -9.21
C ALA A 985 -12.01 -14.68 -8.55
N ASP A 986 -11.81 -14.71 -7.23
CA ASP A 986 -11.11 -13.64 -6.50
C ASP A 986 -9.67 -13.49 -6.97
N LYS A 987 -8.97 -14.61 -7.20
CA LYS A 987 -7.61 -14.60 -7.77
C LYS A 987 -7.58 -13.97 -9.17
N MET A 988 -8.66 -14.12 -9.95
CA MET A 988 -8.76 -13.53 -11.29
C MET A 988 -9.04 -12.03 -11.23
N SER A 989 -9.87 -11.59 -10.29
CA SER A 989 -10.06 -10.17 -10.00
C SER A 989 -8.75 -9.53 -9.53
N ASP A 990 -8.00 -10.17 -8.63
CA ASP A 990 -6.69 -9.67 -8.18
C ASP A 990 -5.68 -9.57 -9.32
N LEU A 991 -5.73 -10.50 -10.29
CA LEU A 991 -4.92 -10.42 -11.51
C LEU A 991 -5.29 -9.20 -12.37
N VAL A 992 -6.58 -8.95 -12.61
CA VAL A 992 -7.04 -7.75 -13.34
C VAL A 992 -6.58 -6.47 -12.62
N ARG A 993 -6.72 -6.41 -11.29
CA ARG A 993 -6.24 -5.29 -10.47
C ARG A 993 -4.74 -5.08 -10.60
N SER A 994 -3.97 -6.17 -10.64
CA SER A 994 -2.51 -6.10 -10.84
C SER A 994 -2.15 -5.49 -12.20
N TRP A 995 -2.87 -5.84 -13.27
CA TRP A 995 -2.63 -5.26 -14.60
C TRP A 995 -3.09 -3.80 -14.71
N ILE A 996 -4.18 -3.42 -14.05
CA ILE A 996 -4.59 -2.02 -13.90
C ILE A 996 -3.49 -1.23 -13.19
N THR A 997 -2.88 -1.82 -12.15
CA THR A 997 -1.76 -1.21 -11.41
C THR A 997 -0.51 -1.09 -12.29
N ASP A 998 -0.16 -2.15 -13.03
CA ASP A 998 0.99 -2.15 -13.94
C ASP A 998 0.82 -1.14 -15.08
N LEU A 999 -0.37 -1.06 -15.68
CA LEU A 999 -0.71 -0.04 -16.68
C LEU A 999 -0.58 1.36 -16.08
N GLY A 1000 -1.05 1.53 -14.84
CA GLY A 1000 -0.91 2.77 -14.07
C GLY A 1000 0.53 3.17 -13.75
N GLY A 1001 1.44 2.19 -13.75
CA GLY A 1001 2.87 2.40 -13.57
C GLY A 1001 3.64 2.82 -14.83
N LEU A 1002 2.97 2.93 -15.98
CA LEU A 1002 3.59 3.35 -17.24
C LEU A 1002 3.40 4.87 -17.47
N PRO A 1003 4.48 5.69 -17.47
CA PRO A 1003 4.42 7.15 -17.64
C PRO A 1003 4.27 7.59 -19.10
N THR A 1004 3.42 6.93 -19.90
CA THR A 1004 3.28 7.18 -21.34
C THR A 1004 1.89 7.69 -21.72
N GLU A 1005 1.78 8.47 -22.79
CA GLU A 1005 0.49 8.94 -23.31
C GLU A 1005 -0.41 7.78 -23.73
N GLU A 1006 0.16 6.70 -24.29
CA GLU A 1006 -0.59 5.52 -24.69
C GLU A 1006 -1.24 4.81 -23.50
N SER A 1007 -0.62 4.85 -22.32
CA SER A 1007 -1.23 4.34 -21.09
C SER A 1007 -2.41 5.23 -20.66
N GLY A 1008 -2.25 6.55 -20.75
CA GLY A 1008 -3.33 7.52 -20.53
C GLY A 1008 -4.53 7.25 -21.44
N SER A 1009 -4.31 7.14 -22.75
CA SER A 1009 -5.38 6.81 -23.72
C SER A 1009 -6.00 5.44 -23.47
N ALA A 1010 -5.20 4.43 -23.10
CA ALA A 1010 -5.73 3.11 -22.74
C ALA A 1010 -6.69 3.18 -21.55
N PHE A 1011 -6.38 3.97 -20.52
CA PHE A 1011 -7.31 4.18 -19.41
C PHE A 1011 -8.56 4.95 -19.85
N ASP A 1012 -8.42 5.99 -20.67
CA ASP A 1012 -9.57 6.76 -21.15
C ASP A 1012 -10.55 5.85 -21.93
N ASP A 1013 -10.02 4.94 -22.76
CA ASP A 1013 -10.79 3.91 -23.47
C ASP A 1013 -11.47 2.91 -22.50
N LEU A 1014 -10.72 2.39 -21.51
CA LEU A 1014 -11.26 1.47 -20.49
C LEU A 1014 -12.35 2.11 -19.64
N ILE A 1015 -12.19 3.38 -19.26
CA ILE A 1015 -13.16 4.16 -18.48
C ILE A 1015 -14.41 4.45 -19.33
N ALA A 1016 -14.27 4.65 -20.64
CA ALA A 1016 -15.40 4.85 -21.54
C ALA A 1016 -16.22 3.56 -21.79
N ASP A 1017 -15.62 2.37 -21.63
CA ASP A 1017 -16.31 1.10 -21.81
C ASP A 1017 -17.32 0.82 -20.67
N LYS A 1018 -18.61 0.99 -20.98
CA LYS A 1018 -19.72 0.74 -20.04
C LYS A 1018 -19.76 -0.69 -19.50
N ARG A 1019 -19.16 -1.67 -20.20
CA ARG A 1019 -19.09 -3.07 -19.72
C ARG A 1019 -18.17 -3.22 -18.52
N LEU A 1020 -17.28 -2.25 -18.30
CA LEU A 1020 -16.32 -2.21 -17.20
C LEU A 1020 -16.79 -1.33 -16.04
N SER A 1021 -18.07 -1.00 -15.96
CA SER A 1021 -18.62 -0.11 -14.93
C SER A 1021 -18.30 -0.58 -13.50
N ALA A 1022 -18.18 -1.89 -13.28
CA ALA A 1022 -17.80 -2.45 -11.99
C ALA A 1022 -16.38 -2.02 -11.56
N TRP A 1023 -15.44 -1.90 -12.51
CA TRP A 1023 -14.05 -1.51 -12.29
C TRP A 1023 -13.82 0.01 -12.29
N ARG A 1024 -14.89 0.81 -12.47
CA ARG A 1024 -14.76 2.25 -12.75
C ARG A 1024 -13.96 3.00 -11.70
N SER A 1025 -14.20 2.75 -10.41
CA SER A 1025 -13.47 3.38 -9.32
C SER A 1025 -11.97 3.04 -9.33
N GLU A 1026 -11.60 1.79 -9.61
CA GLU A 1026 -10.20 1.37 -9.66
C GLU A 1026 -9.48 1.88 -10.92
N LEU A 1027 -10.19 1.97 -12.04
CA LEU A 1027 -9.69 2.56 -13.28
C LEU A 1027 -9.47 4.07 -13.16
N ASP A 1028 -10.44 4.80 -12.59
CA ASP A 1028 -10.31 6.24 -12.33
C ASP A 1028 -9.12 6.50 -11.38
N PHE A 1029 -8.95 5.67 -10.35
CA PHE A 1029 -7.79 5.75 -9.45
C PHE A 1029 -6.45 5.51 -10.15
N ALA A 1030 -6.37 4.43 -10.92
CA ALA A 1030 -5.15 4.09 -11.64
C ALA A 1030 -4.81 5.14 -12.71
N ARG A 1031 -5.83 5.68 -13.42
CA ARG A 1031 -5.69 6.78 -14.37
C ARG A 1031 -5.10 8.02 -13.71
N TYR A 1032 -5.59 8.42 -12.55
CA TYR A 1032 -5.08 9.57 -11.81
C TYR A 1032 -3.61 9.36 -11.39
N ARG A 1033 -3.29 8.19 -10.83
CA ARG A 1033 -1.90 7.86 -10.44
C ARG A 1033 -0.97 7.88 -11.64
N GLN A 1034 -1.43 7.36 -12.77
CA GLN A 1034 -0.71 7.38 -14.03
C GLN A 1034 -0.50 8.82 -14.54
N GLN A 1035 -1.52 9.67 -14.46
CA GLN A 1035 -1.47 11.10 -14.80
C GLN A 1035 -0.38 11.81 -13.99
N ARG A 1036 -0.38 11.62 -12.67
CA ARG A 1036 0.63 12.17 -11.76
C ARG A 1036 2.03 11.64 -12.08
N LEU A 1037 2.17 10.33 -12.31
CA LEU A 1037 3.45 9.72 -12.66
C LEU A 1037 3.98 10.24 -14.00
N GLN A 1038 3.12 10.37 -15.01
CA GLN A 1038 3.45 10.94 -16.31
C GLN A 1038 3.88 12.40 -16.16
N ARG A 1039 3.14 13.20 -15.39
CA ARG A 1039 3.48 14.59 -15.08
C ARG A 1039 4.86 14.70 -14.45
N ASP A 1040 5.12 13.93 -13.39
CA ASP A 1040 6.38 13.99 -12.66
C ASP A 1040 7.56 13.46 -13.51
N THR A 1041 7.33 12.46 -14.37
CA THR A 1041 8.38 11.88 -15.25
C THR A 1041 8.67 12.73 -16.48
N SER A 1042 7.66 13.41 -17.03
CA SER A 1042 7.79 14.30 -18.20
C SER A 1042 8.30 15.69 -17.83
N PHE A 1043 8.18 16.08 -16.56
CA PHE A 1043 8.70 17.35 -16.07
C PHE A 1043 10.22 17.42 -16.22
N LYS A 1044 10.71 18.51 -16.81
CA LYS A 1044 12.13 18.79 -16.97
C LYS A 1044 12.50 19.94 -16.03
N PRO A 1045 13.25 19.68 -14.95
CA PRO A 1045 13.77 20.74 -14.09
C PRO A 1045 14.67 21.70 -14.89
N MET A 1046 14.67 22.98 -14.51
CA MET A 1046 15.57 23.96 -15.13
C MET A 1046 17.04 23.66 -14.81
N GLY A 1047 17.93 24.03 -15.72
CA GLY A 1047 19.35 24.09 -15.42
C GLY A 1047 19.67 25.18 -14.38
N VAL A 1048 20.78 25.02 -13.64
CA VAL A 1048 21.20 26.00 -12.61
C VAL A 1048 21.29 27.42 -13.15
N ARG A 1049 21.85 27.59 -14.37
CA ARG A 1049 21.96 28.91 -15.02
C ARG A 1049 20.62 29.50 -15.43
N GLU A 1050 19.68 28.66 -15.85
CA GLU A 1050 18.32 29.09 -16.20
C GLU A 1050 17.58 29.57 -14.95
N VAL A 1051 17.73 28.86 -13.83
CA VAL A 1051 17.18 29.32 -12.54
C VAL A 1051 17.79 30.66 -12.13
N LEU A 1052 19.11 30.82 -12.23
CA LEU A 1052 19.77 32.09 -11.88
C LEU A 1052 19.30 33.25 -12.78
N ALA A 1053 19.12 33.01 -14.09
CA ALA A 1053 18.57 33.99 -15.02
C ALA A 1053 17.11 34.34 -14.66
N LEU A 1054 16.27 33.34 -14.35
CA LEU A 1054 14.89 33.55 -13.90
C LEU A 1054 14.85 34.44 -12.64
N LEU A 1055 15.68 34.17 -11.64
CA LEU A 1055 15.71 34.93 -10.38
C LEU A 1055 16.12 36.40 -10.56
N GLN A 1056 16.70 36.76 -11.71
CA GLN A 1056 17.05 38.12 -12.10
C GLN A 1056 16.02 38.74 -13.06
N ASP A 1057 14.84 38.12 -13.22
CA ASP A 1057 13.84 38.43 -14.26
C ASP A 1057 14.44 38.52 -15.68
N GLY A 1058 15.44 37.67 -15.93
CA GLY A 1058 16.18 37.59 -17.18
C GLY A 1058 15.36 37.00 -18.34
N PRO A 1059 16.01 36.73 -19.50
CA PRO A 1059 15.34 36.25 -20.70
C PRO A 1059 14.57 34.94 -20.45
N PRO A 1060 13.46 34.72 -21.17
CA PRO A 1060 12.65 33.53 -20.97
C PRO A 1060 13.40 32.26 -21.37
N ALA A 1061 13.21 31.18 -20.59
CA ALA A 1061 13.88 29.90 -20.81
C ALA A 1061 13.25 29.09 -21.97
N ASP A 1062 11.92 29.14 -22.09
CA ASP A 1062 11.15 28.44 -23.12
C ASP A 1062 9.89 29.23 -23.53
N VAL A 1063 9.06 28.64 -24.40
CA VAL A 1063 7.84 29.29 -24.92
C VAL A 1063 6.81 29.55 -23.82
N SER A 1064 6.72 28.68 -22.82
CA SER A 1064 5.80 28.81 -21.70
C SER A 1064 6.21 29.98 -20.81
N ASP A 1065 7.50 30.08 -20.48
CA ASP A 1065 8.04 31.21 -19.73
C ASP A 1065 7.87 32.55 -20.49
N LEU A 1066 8.09 32.56 -21.82
CA LEU A 1066 7.82 33.74 -22.65
C LEU A 1066 6.34 34.13 -22.64
N HIS A 1067 5.44 33.15 -22.75
CA HIS A 1067 4.00 33.39 -22.72
C HIS A 1067 3.57 34.02 -21.40
N VAL A 1068 4.03 33.47 -20.27
CA VAL A 1068 3.72 33.98 -18.93
C VAL A 1068 4.31 35.37 -18.72
N LEU A 1069 5.60 35.57 -19.03
CA LEU A 1069 6.25 36.88 -18.99
C LEU A 1069 5.45 37.91 -19.80
N PHE A 1070 5.09 37.57 -21.03
CA PHE A 1070 4.35 38.48 -21.91
C PHE A 1070 2.94 38.78 -21.39
N TYR A 1071 2.23 37.77 -20.90
CA TYR A 1071 0.89 37.91 -20.35
C TYR A 1071 0.87 38.80 -19.09
N ASP A 1072 1.88 38.65 -18.22
CA ASP A 1072 2.04 39.51 -17.04
C ASP A 1072 2.30 40.97 -17.44
N ARG A 1073 3.21 41.20 -18.40
CA ARG A 1073 3.50 42.57 -18.90
C ARG A 1073 2.30 43.21 -19.59
N LEU A 1074 1.43 42.42 -20.22
CA LEU A 1074 0.15 42.88 -20.76
C LEU A 1074 -0.83 43.27 -19.64
N GLY A 1075 -0.87 42.52 -18.54
CA GLY A 1075 -1.63 42.87 -17.34
C GLY A 1075 -1.18 44.21 -16.75
N ASP A 1076 0.12 44.36 -16.48
CA ASP A 1076 0.73 45.61 -16.01
C ASP A 1076 0.37 46.80 -16.92
N LEU A 1077 0.34 46.55 -18.23
CA LEU A 1077 0.00 47.55 -19.22
C LEU A 1077 -1.50 47.91 -19.18
N ALA A 1078 -2.39 46.93 -19.02
CA ALA A 1078 -3.81 47.16 -18.88
C ALA A 1078 -4.13 48.05 -17.66
N ASP A 1079 -3.46 47.79 -16.52
CA ASP A 1079 -3.60 48.62 -15.31
C ASP A 1079 -3.08 50.05 -15.54
N CYS A 1080 -1.93 50.19 -16.20
CA CYS A 1080 -1.36 51.51 -16.50
C CYS A 1080 -2.21 52.32 -17.47
N ILE A 1081 -2.81 51.69 -18.49
CA ILE A 1081 -3.71 52.36 -19.44
C ILE A 1081 -4.88 53.07 -18.71
N ARG A 1082 -5.33 52.50 -17.59
CA ARG A 1082 -6.41 53.05 -16.77
C ARG A 1082 -5.94 53.98 -15.65
N GLY A 1083 -4.83 53.66 -15.00
CA GLY A 1083 -4.38 54.32 -13.77
C GLY A 1083 -3.41 55.49 -13.95
N ASP A 1084 -2.77 55.63 -15.12
CA ASP A 1084 -1.71 56.60 -15.32
C ASP A 1084 -2.24 58.02 -15.64
N ASN A 1085 -1.62 59.04 -15.04
CA ASN A 1085 -1.94 60.46 -15.23
C ASN A 1085 -1.64 60.98 -16.65
N SER A 1086 -0.89 60.23 -17.47
CA SER A 1086 -0.55 60.55 -18.86
C SER A 1086 -1.68 60.26 -19.87
N ASP A 1087 -2.87 59.87 -19.39
CA ASP A 1087 -4.03 59.49 -20.20
C ASP A 1087 -3.68 58.48 -21.33
N PRO A 1088 -3.02 57.33 -21.05
CA PRO A 1088 -2.55 56.45 -22.12
C PRO A 1088 -3.68 55.88 -23.00
N TRP A 1089 -4.89 55.73 -22.44
CA TRP A 1089 -6.11 55.35 -23.16
C TRP A 1089 -6.37 56.24 -24.39
N ARG A 1090 -5.94 57.51 -24.42
CA ARG A 1090 -6.13 58.42 -25.57
C ARG A 1090 -5.48 57.90 -26.84
N GLN A 1091 -4.41 57.12 -26.74
CA GLN A 1091 -3.72 56.59 -27.92
C GLN A 1091 -4.59 55.66 -28.76
N PHE A 1092 -5.68 55.10 -28.19
CA PHE A 1092 -6.63 54.21 -28.86
C PHE A 1092 -7.82 54.96 -29.51
N TRP A 1093 -7.93 56.27 -29.31
CA TRP A 1093 -9.01 57.11 -29.84
C TRP A 1093 -8.50 58.13 -30.86
N ALA A 1094 -9.30 58.43 -31.90
CA ALA A 1094 -8.91 59.40 -32.91
C ALA A 1094 -8.85 60.82 -32.32
N ASP A 1095 -7.72 61.51 -32.52
CA ASP A 1095 -7.54 62.92 -32.12
C ASP A 1095 -8.28 63.85 -33.09
N ASP A 1096 -9.32 64.53 -32.60
CA ASP A 1096 -9.86 65.72 -33.25
C ASP A 1096 -9.16 66.95 -32.65
N ARG A 1097 -8.29 67.63 -33.41
CA ARG A 1097 -7.58 68.84 -32.94
C ARG A 1097 -8.57 69.83 -32.30
N GLY A 1098 -8.49 70.01 -30.98
CA GLY A 1098 -9.29 70.97 -30.22
C GLY A 1098 -10.67 70.48 -29.76
N SER A 1099 -11.02 69.19 -29.93
CA SER A 1099 -12.25 68.58 -29.41
C SER A 1099 -11.95 67.27 -28.68
N PRO A 1100 -12.79 66.84 -27.72
CA PRO A 1100 -12.58 65.55 -27.06
C PRO A 1100 -12.72 64.41 -28.07
N PRO A 1101 -11.86 63.36 -28.01
CA PRO A 1101 -11.88 62.23 -28.95
C PRO A 1101 -13.29 61.62 -29.07
N LYS A 1102 -13.75 61.38 -30.31
CA LYS A 1102 -15.13 60.95 -30.62
C LYS A 1102 -15.27 59.50 -31.07
N GLN A 1103 -14.28 58.91 -31.75
CA GLN A 1103 -14.36 57.55 -32.29
C GLN A 1103 -13.11 56.73 -31.99
N PRO A 1104 -13.23 55.41 -31.76
CA PRO A 1104 -12.09 54.49 -31.72
C PRO A 1104 -11.26 54.55 -33.00
N LYS A 1105 -9.95 54.34 -32.90
CA LYS A 1105 -9.11 54.15 -34.09
C LYS A 1105 -9.42 52.79 -34.78
N SER A 1106 -8.85 52.59 -35.97
CA SER A 1106 -8.87 51.28 -36.62
C SER A 1106 -8.12 50.23 -35.78
N GLU A 1107 -8.43 48.96 -35.98
CA GLU A 1107 -7.78 47.85 -35.26
C GLU A 1107 -6.26 47.88 -35.44
N ASP A 1108 -5.77 48.08 -36.67
CA ASP A 1108 -4.34 48.27 -36.97
C ASP A 1108 -3.69 49.42 -36.18
N SER A 1109 -4.35 50.58 -36.12
CA SER A 1109 -3.81 51.74 -35.39
C SER A 1109 -3.81 51.51 -33.88
N CYS A 1110 -4.76 50.72 -33.37
CA CYS A 1110 -4.78 50.33 -31.97
C CYS A 1110 -3.72 49.26 -31.65
N ARG A 1111 -3.48 48.31 -32.55
CA ARG A 1111 -2.35 47.36 -32.48
C ARG A 1111 -1.04 48.12 -32.40
N ASP A 1112 -0.81 49.09 -33.29
CA ASP A 1112 0.45 49.85 -33.31
C ASP A 1112 0.66 50.66 -32.02
N ALA A 1113 -0.42 51.22 -31.46
CA ALA A 1113 -0.37 51.87 -30.15
C ALA A 1113 -0.02 50.88 -29.03
N LEU A 1114 -0.68 49.72 -28.98
CA LEU A 1114 -0.39 48.66 -28.01
C LEU A 1114 1.07 48.18 -28.14
N LEU A 1115 1.54 47.94 -29.36
CA LEU A 1115 2.91 47.54 -29.67
C LEU A 1115 3.95 48.55 -29.19
N ALA A 1116 3.71 49.85 -29.43
CA ALA A 1116 4.61 50.91 -28.98
C ALA A 1116 4.73 50.96 -27.44
N MET A 1117 3.63 50.70 -26.73
CA MET A 1117 3.61 50.64 -25.27
C MET A 1117 4.24 49.35 -24.72
N LEU A 1118 4.11 48.23 -25.43
CA LEU A 1118 4.69 46.95 -25.04
C LEU A 1118 6.22 46.95 -25.15
N ARG A 1119 6.77 47.53 -26.22
CA ARG A 1119 8.23 47.58 -26.45
C ARG A 1119 9.03 48.27 -25.35
N THR A 1120 8.40 49.13 -24.56
CA THR A 1120 9.07 49.80 -23.43
C THR A 1120 9.03 48.98 -22.13
N ARG A 1121 8.34 47.83 -22.14
CA ARG A 1121 8.12 46.97 -20.97
C ARG A 1121 8.67 45.55 -21.12
N LEU A 1122 9.18 45.21 -22.30
CA LEU A 1122 9.79 43.91 -22.56
C LEU A 1122 11.31 43.96 -22.29
N PRO A 1123 11.91 42.86 -21.82
CA PRO A 1123 13.37 42.73 -21.71
C PRO A 1123 14.08 42.94 -23.05
N GLU A 1124 15.35 43.34 -23.04
CA GLU A 1124 16.12 43.58 -24.29
C GLU A 1124 16.18 42.37 -25.23
N ASP A 1125 16.16 41.16 -24.67
CA ASP A 1125 16.20 39.90 -25.42
C ASP A 1125 14.85 39.46 -26.01
N VAL A 1126 13.76 40.19 -25.72
CA VAL A 1126 12.40 39.87 -26.16
C VAL A 1126 11.88 41.00 -27.06
N ASP A 1127 11.63 40.68 -28.33
CA ASP A 1127 11.15 41.66 -29.30
C ASP A 1127 9.67 41.42 -29.66
N ALA A 1128 8.85 42.45 -29.45
CA ALA A 1128 7.49 42.50 -30.00
C ALA A 1128 7.54 43.08 -31.42
N GLN A 1129 7.05 42.30 -32.37
CA GLN A 1129 7.08 42.64 -33.80
C GLN A 1129 5.66 42.79 -34.35
N PRO A 1130 5.41 43.83 -35.17
CA PRO A 1130 4.21 43.89 -35.98
C PRO A 1130 4.32 42.85 -37.11
N GLU A 1131 3.18 42.52 -37.69
CA GLU A 1131 3.06 41.72 -38.90
C GLU A 1131 4.10 42.13 -39.97
N GLY A 1132 5.00 41.21 -40.36
CA GLY A 1132 6.04 41.48 -41.34
C GLY A 1132 5.67 40.95 -42.74
N GLN A 1133 5.53 41.83 -43.73
CA GLN A 1133 5.28 41.49 -45.14
C GLN A 1133 6.45 40.69 -45.77
N TYR A 1134 6.42 39.35 -45.71
CA TYR A 1134 7.17 38.51 -46.67
C TYR A 1134 6.44 37.19 -46.99
N ALA A 1135 6.17 37.01 -48.28
CA ALA A 1135 6.01 35.80 -49.10
C ALA A 1135 5.03 34.65 -48.72
N SER A 1136 4.36 34.64 -47.56
CA SER A 1136 3.27 33.68 -47.31
C SER A 1136 2.22 34.24 -46.35
N ASP A 1137 1.00 34.36 -46.86
CA ASP A 1137 -0.09 35.26 -46.47
C ASP A 1137 -0.98 34.70 -45.35
N ARG A 1138 -0.44 34.38 -44.15
CA ARG A 1138 -1.20 33.89 -42.97
C ARG A 1138 -0.48 34.13 -41.62
N ARG A 1139 -0.53 35.32 -41.01
CA ARG A 1139 0.10 35.57 -39.69
C ARG A 1139 -0.80 36.37 -38.74
N ALA A 1140 -0.55 36.22 -37.43
CA ALA A 1140 -1.24 36.91 -36.34
C ALA A 1140 -0.96 38.43 -36.32
N ASP A 1141 -1.85 39.20 -35.69
CA ASP A 1141 -1.73 40.68 -35.60
C ASP A 1141 -0.40 41.13 -34.99
N LEU A 1142 0.10 40.44 -33.97
CA LEU A 1142 1.39 40.69 -33.32
C LEU A 1142 2.06 39.36 -32.98
N ARG A 1143 3.39 39.36 -32.92
CA ARG A 1143 4.15 38.24 -32.35
C ARG A 1143 5.23 38.75 -31.40
N VAL A 1144 5.45 38.00 -30.34
CA VAL A 1144 6.54 38.25 -29.39
C VAL A 1144 7.57 37.15 -29.56
N VAL A 1145 8.82 37.52 -29.82
CA VAL A 1145 9.87 36.58 -30.22
C VAL A 1145 11.03 36.64 -29.21
N SER A 1146 11.52 35.47 -28.81
CA SER A 1146 12.78 35.29 -28.08
C SER A 1146 13.57 34.18 -28.75
N LYS A 1147 14.80 34.48 -29.21
CA LYS A 1147 15.74 33.60 -29.95
C LYS A 1147 15.11 32.48 -30.80
N ASP A 1148 14.71 31.37 -30.19
CA ASP A 1148 14.29 30.13 -30.84
C ASP A 1148 12.76 29.89 -30.85
N PHE A 1149 11.98 30.72 -30.16
CA PHE A 1149 10.53 30.54 -30.00
C PHE A 1149 9.75 31.86 -30.04
N ASN A 1150 8.43 31.76 -30.24
CA ASN A 1150 7.57 32.93 -30.31
C ASN A 1150 6.15 32.68 -29.80
N VAL A 1151 5.48 33.75 -29.35
CA VAL A 1151 4.07 33.73 -28.93
C VAL A 1151 3.26 34.64 -29.87
N PRO A 1152 2.33 34.09 -30.67
CA PRO A 1152 1.43 34.87 -31.52
C PRO A 1152 0.33 35.53 -30.69
N VAL A 1153 -0.09 36.72 -31.14
CA VAL A 1153 -1.10 37.54 -30.48
C VAL A 1153 -2.13 37.97 -31.51
N GLU A 1154 -3.39 37.64 -31.25
CA GLU A 1154 -4.52 38.06 -32.06
C GLU A 1154 -5.29 39.14 -31.31
N ILE A 1155 -5.51 40.29 -31.94
CA ILE A 1155 -6.10 41.48 -31.33
C ILE A 1155 -7.45 41.77 -31.97
N LYS A 1156 -8.48 41.99 -31.16
CA LYS A 1156 -9.81 42.37 -31.64
C LYS A 1156 -10.38 43.51 -30.84
N LYS A 1157 -11.18 44.37 -31.47
CA LYS A 1157 -12.03 45.32 -30.73
C LYS A 1157 -13.24 44.60 -30.17
N ASN A 1158 -13.78 45.06 -29.04
CA ASN A 1158 -15.07 44.56 -28.53
C ASN A 1158 -16.25 44.80 -29.51
N SER A 1159 -16.08 45.64 -30.53
CA SER A 1159 -17.04 45.86 -31.63
C SER A 1159 -16.76 45.01 -32.89
N HIS A 1160 -15.76 44.13 -32.89
CA HIS A 1160 -15.42 43.32 -34.05
C HIS A 1160 -16.46 42.20 -34.26
N PRO A 1161 -16.94 41.92 -35.50
CA PRO A 1161 -17.92 40.86 -35.77
C PRO A 1161 -17.50 39.48 -35.26
N ASP A 1162 -16.23 39.14 -35.44
CA ASP A 1162 -15.66 37.81 -35.09
C ASP A 1162 -15.17 37.70 -33.64
N LEU A 1163 -15.57 38.63 -32.75
CA LEU A 1163 -15.10 38.69 -31.35
C LEU A 1163 -15.12 37.33 -30.62
N TRP A 1164 -16.15 36.52 -30.88
CA TRP A 1164 -16.38 35.25 -30.20
C TRP A 1164 -15.75 34.04 -30.90
N THR A 1165 -15.41 34.14 -32.19
CA THR A 1165 -14.92 32.99 -32.97
C THR A 1165 -13.45 33.11 -33.35
N ALA A 1166 -12.86 34.32 -33.31
CA ALA A 1166 -11.48 34.54 -33.73
C ALA A 1166 -10.44 33.78 -32.91
N ILE A 1167 -10.75 33.43 -31.65
CA ILE A 1167 -9.86 32.61 -30.82
C ILE A 1167 -9.64 31.21 -31.43
N ASP A 1168 -10.69 30.57 -31.94
CA ASP A 1168 -10.62 29.25 -32.58
C ASP A 1168 -10.24 29.37 -34.06
N ASP A 1169 -10.95 30.22 -34.81
CA ASP A 1169 -10.85 30.34 -36.28
C ASP A 1169 -9.59 31.05 -36.77
N GLN A 1170 -8.92 31.81 -35.89
CA GLN A 1170 -7.72 32.58 -36.23
C GLN A 1170 -6.55 32.17 -35.35
N LEU A 1171 -6.60 32.43 -34.03
CA LEU A 1171 -5.46 32.20 -33.16
C LEU A 1171 -5.04 30.72 -33.09
N ILE A 1172 -5.94 29.85 -32.67
CA ILE A 1172 -5.63 28.44 -32.42
C ILE A 1172 -5.42 27.68 -33.73
N SER A 1173 -6.37 27.76 -34.67
CA SER A 1173 -6.31 26.94 -35.89
C SER A 1173 -5.22 27.36 -36.87
N LYS A 1174 -4.74 28.61 -36.83
CA LYS A 1174 -3.76 29.12 -37.83
C LYS A 1174 -2.39 29.43 -37.25
N TYR A 1175 -2.29 29.91 -36.01
CA TYR A 1175 -1.02 30.45 -35.50
C TYR A 1175 -0.35 29.56 -34.47
N THR A 1176 -1.10 28.93 -33.58
CA THR A 1176 -0.50 28.09 -32.53
C THR A 1176 -0.10 26.68 -32.99
N THR A 1177 -0.32 26.37 -34.27
CA THR A 1177 0.11 25.11 -34.90
C THR A 1177 1.58 25.12 -35.34
N ASP A 1178 2.24 26.29 -35.31
CA ASP A 1178 3.68 26.41 -35.58
C ASP A 1178 4.48 25.75 -34.44
N PRO A 1179 5.43 24.84 -34.74
CA PRO A 1179 6.26 24.21 -33.71
C PRO A 1179 7.00 25.19 -32.78
N GLN A 1180 7.31 26.41 -33.24
CA GLN A 1180 7.98 27.43 -32.42
C GLN A 1180 7.09 28.08 -31.37
N THR A 1181 5.77 27.88 -31.46
CA THR A 1181 4.80 28.41 -30.48
C THR A 1181 4.39 27.36 -29.46
N ASP A 1182 4.67 26.07 -29.72
CA ASP A 1182 4.27 24.95 -28.87
C ASP A 1182 2.79 25.02 -28.42
N GLY A 1183 1.90 25.48 -29.30
CA GLY A 1183 0.48 25.69 -28.96
C GLY A 1183 0.13 26.97 -28.18
N TYR A 1184 1.11 27.74 -27.70
CA TYR A 1184 0.88 28.97 -26.92
C TYR A 1184 0.45 30.15 -27.78
N GLY A 1185 -0.40 31.03 -27.22
CA GLY A 1185 -0.87 32.25 -27.88
C GLY A 1185 -1.60 33.19 -26.93
N VAL A 1186 -1.84 34.43 -27.37
CA VAL A 1186 -2.62 35.42 -26.61
C VAL A 1186 -3.74 36.01 -27.46
N TYR A 1187 -4.96 36.03 -26.93
CA TYR A 1187 -6.10 36.73 -27.49
C TYR A 1187 -6.36 38.01 -26.70
N ALA A 1188 -6.16 39.16 -27.34
CA ALA A 1188 -6.26 40.47 -26.70
C ALA A 1188 -7.46 41.24 -27.24
N VAL A 1189 -8.40 41.60 -26.35
CA VAL A 1189 -9.55 42.41 -26.71
C VAL A 1189 -9.39 43.85 -26.22
N LEU A 1190 -9.51 44.81 -27.12
CA LEU A 1190 -9.55 46.22 -26.80
C LEU A 1190 -11.00 46.62 -26.49
N TRP A 1191 -11.27 46.95 -25.24
CA TRP A 1191 -12.60 47.27 -24.75
C TRP A 1191 -12.88 48.77 -24.77
N PHE A 1192 -13.83 49.18 -25.62
CA PHE A 1192 -14.27 50.57 -25.76
C PHE A 1192 -15.60 50.88 -25.05
N GLY A 1193 -16.12 49.95 -24.24
CA GLY A 1193 -17.35 50.12 -23.46
C GLY A 1193 -18.50 49.29 -23.99
N SER A 1194 -19.45 48.97 -23.11
CA SER A 1194 -20.64 48.15 -23.43
C SER A 1194 -21.64 48.87 -24.35
N GLY A 1195 -21.58 50.20 -24.42
CA GLY A 1195 -22.43 51.04 -25.27
C GLY A 1195 -21.89 51.31 -26.67
N ILE A 1196 -20.81 50.64 -27.11
CA ILE A 1196 -20.24 50.89 -28.44
C ILE A 1196 -21.06 50.26 -29.56
N ASP A 1197 -21.18 50.99 -30.67
CA ASP A 1197 -21.85 50.49 -31.88
C ASP A 1197 -21.12 49.27 -32.44
N GLY A 1198 -21.88 48.26 -32.84
CA GLY A 1198 -21.34 47.04 -33.43
C GLY A 1198 -20.92 45.93 -32.45
N TYR A 1199 -21.05 46.11 -31.13
CA TYR A 1199 -20.74 45.06 -30.14
C TYR A 1199 -21.61 43.79 -30.36
N PRO A 1200 -21.05 42.66 -30.86
CA PRO A 1200 -21.83 41.45 -31.10
C PRO A 1200 -22.34 40.82 -29.79
N ARG A 1201 -23.52 40.22 -29.84
CA ARG A 1201 -24.03 39.37 -28.75
C ARG A 1201 -23.32 38.02 -28.78
N HIS A 1202 -23.18 37.39 -27.62
CA HIS A 1202 -22.70 36.02 -27.53
C HIS A 1202 -23.63 35.08 -28.34
N PRO A 1203 -23.12 34.06 -29.06
CA PRO A 1203 -23.95 33.15 -29.85
C PRO A 1203 -25.04 32.43 -29.03
N THR A 1204 -24.79 32.18 -27.75
CA THR A 1204 -25.69 31.42 -26.86
C THR A 1204 -26.27 32.23 -25.68
N ALA A 1205 -25.84 33.47 -25.45
CA ALA A 1205 -26.34 34.29 -24.35
C ALA A 1205 -27.21 35.46 -24.85
N HIS A 1206 -28.25 35.80 -24.09
CA HIS A 1206 -29.24 36.81 -24.51
C HIS A 1206 -28.78 38.26 -24.30
N ASP A 1207 -27.74 38.48 -23.49
CA ASP A 1207 -27.20 39.77 -23.11
C ASP A 1207 -25.74 39.97 -23.59
N ARG A 1208 -25.28 41.22 -23.52
CA ARG A 1208 -23.88 41.58 -23.78
C ARG A 1208 -23.17 41.73 -22.44
N PRO A 1209 -21.91 41.29 -22.30
CA PRO A 1209 -21.10 41.62 -21.14
C PRO A 1209 -21.13 43.13 -20.88
N GLY A 1210 -21.36 43.51 -19.62
CA GLY A 1210 -21.41 44.89 -19.18
C GLY A 1210 -20.03 45.47 -18.82
N THR A 1211 -19.09 44.60 -18.47
CA THR A 1211 -17.73 44.96 -18.03
C THR A 1211 -16.64 44.22 -18.81
N PRO A 1212 -15.38 44.73 -18.83
CA PRO A 1212 -14.23 44.02 -19.39
C PRO A 1212 -14.03 42.64 -18.78
N ASP A 1213 -14.16 42.53 -17.45
CA ASP A 1213 -13.95 41.27 -16.71
C ASP A 1213 -15.00 40.22 -17.07
N GLU A 1214 -16.26 40.63 -17.22
CA GLU A 1214 -17.32 39.73 -17.66
C GLU A 1214 -17.08 39.22 -19.09
N LEU A 1215 -16.57 40.08 -20.00
CA LEU A 1215 -16.18 39.62 -21.34
C LEU A 1215 -15.02 38.63 -21.28
N LYS A 1216 -14.00 38.92 -20.48
CA LYS A 1216 -12.83 38.03 -20.27
C LYS A 1216 -13.30 36.65 -19.79
N GLN A 1217 -14.15 36.61 -18.76
CA GLN A 1217 -14.69 35.37 -18.20
C GLN A 1217 -15.48 34.57 -19.24
N ARG A 1218 -16.35 35.21 -20.04
CA ARG A 1218 -17.12 34.52 -21.08
C ARG A 1218 -16.22 33.97 -22.21
N LEU A 1219 -15.16 34.68 -22.59
CA LEU A 1219 -14.18 34.20 -23.57
C LEU A 1219 -13.39 33.01 -23.03
N ILE A 1220 -12.90 33.06 -21.79
CA ILE A 1220 -12.21 31.94 -21.15
C ILE A 1220 -13.14 30.73 -21.03
N ALA A 1221 -14.43 30.94 -20.70
CA ALA A 1221 -15.42 29.88 -20.58
C ALA A 1221 -15.63 29.09 -21.90
N SER A 1222 -15.38 29.72 -23.06
CA SER A 1222 -15.50 29.08 -24.38
C SER A 1222 -14.34 28.12 -24.71
N LEU A 1223 -13.20 28.25 -24.04
CA LEU A 1223 -12.02 27.40 -24.24
C LEU A 1223 -12.13 26.08 -23.47
N SER A 1224 -11.63 25.01 -24.08
CA SER A 1224 -11.36 23.74 -23.39
C SER A 1224 -10.27 23.88 -22.32
N HIS A 1225 -10.19 22.94 -21.38
CA HIS A 1225 -9.19 22.97 -20.30
C HIS A 1225 -7.75 23.02 -20.83
N GLU A 1226 -7.46 22.34 -21.93
CA GLU A 1226 -6.13 22.37 -22.55
C GLU A 1226 -5.84 23.72 -23.19
N GLN A 1227 -6.80 24.27 -23.94
CA GLN A 1227 -6.66 25.58 -24.57
C GLN A 1227 -6.50 26.70 -23.54
N ARG A 1228 -7.21 26.66 -22.40
CA ARG A 1228 -7.06 27.67 -21.33
C ARG A 1228 -5.64 27.77 -20.78
N ARG A 1229 -4.87 26.69 -20.82
CA ARG A 1229 -3.47 26.67 -20.34
C ARG A 1229 -2.50 27.34 -21.32
N LYS A 1230 -2.74 27.17 -22.62
CA LYS A 1230 -1.85 27.68 -23.67
C LYS A 1230 -2.29 29.02 -24.24
N ILE A 1231 -3.58 29.37 -24.12
CA ILE A 1231 -4.17 30.58 -24.69
C ILE A 1231 -4.51 31.58 -23.59
N GLY A 1232 -3.72 32.66 -23.51
CA GLY A 1232 -3.98 33.77 -22.60
C GLY A 1232 -5.06 34.69 -23.15
N VAL A 1233 -6.09 35.02 -22.38
CA VAL A 1233 -7.13 35.98 -22.79
C VAL A 1233 -7.01 37.25 -21.96
N VAL A 1234 -6.74 38.38 -22.61
CA VAL A 1234 -6.67 39.69 -21.96
C VAL A 1234 -7.72 40.64 -22.55
N VAL A 1235 -8.38 41.42 -21.70
CA VAL A 1235 -9.31 42.47 -22.12
C VAL A 1235 -8.78 43.81 -21.61
N LEU A 1236 -8.21 44.62 -22.49
CA LEU A 1236 -7.65 45.92 -22.14
C LEU A 1236 -8.74 46.98 -22.18
N ASP A 1237 -9.07 47.53 -21.02
CA ASP A 1237 -10.06 48.60 -20.92
C ASP A 1237 -9.49 49.95 -21.39
N VAL A 1238 -9.82 50.30 -22.62
CA VAL A 1238 -9.43 51.56 -23.27
C VAL A 1238 -10.60 52.55 -23.32
N THR A 1239 -11.65 52.36 -22.50
CA THR A 1239 -12.78 53.30 -22.45
C THR A 1239 -12.34 54.67 -21.99
N LYS A 1240 -12.93 55.69 -22.62
CA LYS A 1240 -12.80 57.08 -22.20
C LYS A 1240 -13.38 57.28 -20.78
N PRO A 1241 -12.60 57.83 -19.82
CA PRO A 1241 -13.12 58.19 -18.50
C PRO A 1241 -14.27 59.21 -18.63
N GLN A 1242 -15.38 58.99 -17.90
CA GLN A 1242 -16.43 60.01 -17.83
C GLN A 1242 -15.94 61.18 -16.97
N ALA A 1243 -16.14 62.42 -17.45
CA ALA A 1243 -15.81 63.62 -16.68
C ALA A 1243 -16.62 63.62 -15.36
N GLN A 1244 -15.94 63.55 -14.23
CA GLN A 1244 -16.61 63.77 -12.93
C GLN A 1244 -17.19 65.19 -12.91
N PRO A 1245 -18.44 65.38 -12.44
CA PRO A 1245 -18.94 66.72 -12.17
C PRO A 1245 -18.07 67.33 -11.06
N SER A 1246 -17.59 68.54 -11.30
CA SER A 1246 -16.82 69.35 -10.37
C SER A 1246 -17.36 69.22 -8.94
N ARG A 1247 -16.55 68.64 -8.04
CA ARG A 1247 -16.80 68.66 -6.60
C ARG A 1247 -16.94 70.12 -6.17
N GLN A 1248 -18.15 70.55 -5.81
CA GLN A 1248 -18.35 71.76 -5.04
C GLN A 1248 -17.54 71.65 -3.76
N VAL A 1249 -16.56 72.55 -3.61
CA VAL A 1249 -15.90 72.83 -2.35
C VAL A 1249 -16.95 73.40 -1.40
N LYS A 1250 -17.51 72.56 -0.52
CA LYS A 1250 -18.08 73.02 0.75
C LYS A 1250 -16.95 73.04 1.76
N GLY A 1251 -16.66 74.24 2.27
CA GLY A 1251 -15.54 74.52 3.15
C GLY A 1251 -15.50 73.65 4.40
N ARG A 1252 -14.29 73.35 4.84
CA ARG A 1252 -13.97 73.06 6.24
C ARG A 1252 -12.86 74.01 6.67
N GLY A 1253 -13.06 74.58 7.86
CA GLY A 1253 -12.18 75.54 8.53
C GLY A 1253 -10.79 74.98 8.85
N PRO A 1254 -9.95 75.79 9.50
CA PRO A 1254 -8.51 75.67 9.42
C PRO A 1254 -7.96 74.47 10.21
N ALA A 1255 -6.88 73.92 9.64
CA ALA A 1255 -6.03 72.90 10.21
C ALA A 1255 -5.23 73.40 11.42
N VAL A 1256 -5.02 72.51 12.40
CA VAL A 1256 -3.79 72.51 13.21
C VAL A 1256 -3.32 71.06 13.43
N THR A 1257 -2.14 70.84 12.89
CA THR A 1257 -1.12 69.79 13.08
C THR A 1257 -1.13 69.02 14.40
N SER A 1258 -0.87 67.70 14.33
CA SER A 1258 -0.19 66.95 15.40
C SER A 1258 1.09 66.31 14.86
N PRO A 1259 2.19 66.30 15.65
CA PRO A 1259 3.53 66.02 15.15
C PRO A 1259 3.95 64.56 15.39
N ALA A 1260 4.90 64.11 14.57
CA ALA A 1260 5.80 63.00 14.86
C ALA A 1260 6.58 63.26 16.16
N TYR A 1261 7.04 62.22 16.87
CA TYR A 1261 8.39 62.23 17.45
C TYR A 1261 8.85 60.83 17.88
N SER A 1262 10.14 60.59 17.63
CA SER A 1262 10.97 59.57 18.23
C SER A 1262 11.59 60.06 19.55
N SER A 1263 11.83 59.11 20.45
CA SER A 1263 12.91 59.03 21.45
C SER A 1263 12.84 59.81 22.79
N CYS A 1264 13.09 59.00 23.85
CA CYS A 1264 13.82 59.25 25.11
C CYS A 1264 13.08 59.45 26.45
N MET A 1265 13.30 58.46 27.34
CA MET A 1265 13.55 58.50 28.79
C MET A 1265 12.59 59.11 29.82
N ALA A 1266 12.39 58.29 30.87
CA ALA A 1266 12.35 58.59 32.30
C ALA A 1266 11.01 58.89 33.02
N GLN A 1267 10.76 58.01 34.00
CA GLN A 1267 10.16 58.22 35.34
C GLN A 1267 8.68 58.60 35.49
N GLY A 1268 7.93 57.65 36.05
CA GLY A 1268 7.33 57.84 37.37
C GLY A 1268 5.81 58.06 37.45
N GLY A 1269 5.11 57.06 37.99
CA GLY A 1269 4.12 57.30 39.04
C GLY A 1269 2.64 57.16 38.70
N LYS A 1270 2.08 56.04 39.18
CA LYS A 1270 0.82 55.90 39.95
C LYS A 1270 -0.57 56.07 39.30
N ASP A 1271 -1.27 54.93 39.33
CA ASP A 1271 -2.56 54.67 39.99
C ASP A 1271 -3.90 55.10 39.36
N VAL A 1272 -4.74 54.06 39.20
CA VAL A 1272 -6.19 53.97 39.49
C VAL A 1272 -7.15 54.55 38.43
N HIS A 1273 -7.75 53.68 37.59
CA HIS A 1273 -9.00 52.96 37.91
C HIS A 1273 -9.31 51.86 36.89
#